data_AF-A0A931GUG6-F1
#
_entry.id   AF-A0A931GUG6-F1
#
_cell.length_a   1.000
_cell.length_b   1.000
_cell.length_c   1.000
_cell.angle_alpha   90.00
_cell.angle_beta   90.00
_cell.angle_gamma   90.00
#
_symmetry.space_group_name_H-M   'P 1'
#
loop_
_entity.id
_entity.type
_entity.pdbx_description
1 polymer ?
#
loop_
_entity_poly.entity_id
_entity_poly.type
_entity_poly.pdbx_seq_one_letter_code
_entity_poly.pdbx_strand_id
1 'polypeptide(L)'
;MSSTTMQSRVSFGKTKHLAETPDLLDIQLESFRDFFQLETTPDKRNNEGLFKVFKENFPITDTRNIFVLEFLDYFIDPPRYTIEECMERGLTYAVPLKAKLRLSCNDEEHVDFQTIVQDVFLGNIPYMTPRGTFVINGAERVVVSQLHRSPGVFFGQSIHPNGTKIYSARVIPFKGAWMEFATDINNVMYAYIDRKKKFPVTTLLRSIGFETDKHILELFGMATEVPADKKSLKNQLGKKLAARVLRTWVEDFVDEDTGEVVSIERNEIVMERDTVLDEDAVNTIGELDIKSVFVQRDDVGGDYAIIYNTLNKDTSNSELEAVQHIYRQLRGADAPDNETARGIIDKLFFSDKRYDLGEVGRYKINRKLGVNQKLTNKVLTKEDIIEIIKYLVRLTNAKAEIDDIDHLSNRRVRTVGEQLYAQFGVGLARMARTIRERMNVRDNEVFTPVDLINARTLSSVINSFFGTSQLSQFLDQTNPLSEITHKRRISALGPGGLSRERAGFEVRDVHYSHYGRLCTIETPEGPNIGLISTLCVHAKINDMGFIETPYRKVTEGKVNMNQLTFLSAEEEDTAKIAQSNSVIDGQGNFVEDRIVSRETGDFPILDKAEVEYMDVAPNQIVGLSASLIPFLEHDDANRALMGSNMQRQAVPLIRPESPIVGTGLEGKAARDARIQIHAEGEGVVEYVDSREIHVRYNRNDQDRLVSFEEDLQIYKLTKFIKTNQSTCIILRPAVKKGQKVAKGDFLTEGYATQNGELALGRNLQVAFMPWKGYNFEDAIVISERVVREDLFTSIHIDEYELEVRDTKLGEEELTPDIPNVSEDATKDLDENGIIRIGAQVREGDILIGKITPKGESDPTPEEKLLRAIFGDKAGDAKDASLKAPNGTEGVVIDKKLFQRAKKDKNAKIREKAQLEKVEKVHEKNEEDLKEVLLSKLQTLLRDKSSAGVTNNFGEMLIGKTAKFNVKNLGAIDYQNVNPLGWTGDAVVDDQINTLLHNFNIKYNEELGRYKREKFNISIGDELPAGVLKLAKVYLAVKRKLKVGDKMAGRHGNKGIVAKIVRAEDMPFMEDGTPVDIVLNPLGVPSRMNLGQIYETILGWTGKRLGVKFATPIFDGATVEEIAQYCQDSGIPSMGHTFLYDGETGERFHQKATVGVIYMIKLHHMVDDKMHARSIGPYSLITQQPLGGKAQFGGQRFGEMEVWALEAYGAANILQELLTLKSDDIIGRAKTYEAIVKGDNIPRAGVPESFNVLVHELRGLGLDLKFE
;
A
#
# COMPACT_ATOMS: atom_id res chain seq x y z
N MET A 1 37.83 -1.46 -14.37
CA MET A 1 38.22 -0.80 -13.11
C MET A 1 37.69 0.63 -13.16
N SER A 2 36.50 0.87 -12.61
CA SER A 2 35.84 2.19 -12.62
C SER A 2 36.32 3.05 -11.45
N SER A 3 36.50 4.34 -11.70
CA SER A 3 37.19 5.30 -10.83
C SER A 3 36.28 6.03 -9.84
N THR A 4 35.23 5.37 -9.37
CA THR A 4 34.61 5.68 -8.08
C THR A 4 35.27 4.71 -7.12
N THR A 5 36.38 5.11 -6.47
CA THR A 5 36.80 4.44 -5.24
C THR A 5 35.73 4.71 -4.19
N MET A 6 34.58 4.01 -4.30
CA MET A 6 33.89 3.55 -3.11
C MET A 6 35.00 2.93 -2.27
N GLN A 7 35.32 3.51 -1.11
CA GLN A 7 36.16 2.82 -0.14
C GLN A 7 35.44 1.50 0.14
N SER A 8 35.89 0.44 -0.51
CA SER A 8 35.27 -0.88 -0.43
C SER A 8 35.32 -1.29 1.03
N ARG A 9 34.14 -1.52 1.63
CA ARG A 9 34.06 -2.04 2.99
C ARG A 9 34.85 -3.35 3.07
N VAL A 10 35.62 -3.52 4.14
CA VAL A 10 36.24 -4.80 4.46
C VAL A 10 35.12 -5.71 4.93
N SER A 11 34.78 -6.72 4.12
CA SER A 11 33.70 -7.67 4.39
C SER A 11 34.20 -8.85 5.20
N PHE A 12 33.45 -9.22 6.24
CA PHE A 12 33.67 -10.44 7.03
C PHE A 12 32.85 -11.64 6.53
N GLY A 13 31.96 -11.44 5.53
CA GLY A 13 31.13 -12.52 4.99
C GLY A 13 31.95 -13.66 4.42
N LYS A 14 31.71 -14.89 4.89
CA LYS A 14 32.40 -16.10 4.45
C LYS A 14 31.75 -16.68 3.18
N THR A 15 30.47 -16.37 2.95
CA THR A 15 29.70 -16.84 1.80
C THR A 15 30.13 -16.09 0.52
N LYS A 16 30.87 -16.77 -0.36
CA LYS A 16 31.51 -16.14 -1.55
C LYS A 16 30.57 -15.86 -2.72
N HIS A 17 29.51 -16.64 -2.87
CA HIS A 17 28.53 -16.48 -3.93
C HIS A 17 27.20 -16.10 -3.28
N LEU A 18 26.87 -14.81 -3.24
CA LEU A 18 25.56 -14.30 -2.85
C LEU A 18 24.77 -14.01 -4.12
N ALA A 19 23.49 -14.38 -4.19
CA ALA A 19 22.68 -13.93 -5.31
C ALA A 19 22.50 -12.42 -5.27
N GLU A 20 22.41 -11.82 -6.45
CA GLU A 20 22.02 -10.43 -6.55
C GLU A 20 20.59 -10.26 -5.99
N THR A 21 20.49 -9.31 -5.08
CA THR A 21 19.21 -8.86 -4.54
C THR A 21 18.38 -8.24 -5.67
N PRO A 22 17.06 -8.48 -5.74
CA PRO A 22 16.21 -7.82 -6.74
C PRO A 22 16.13 -6.31 -6.50
N ASP A 23 15.58 -5.54 -7.44
CA ASP A 23 15.24 -4.13 -7.18
C ASP A 23 14.11 -4.09 -6.14
N LEU A 24 14.36 -3.31 -5.09
CA LEU A 24 13.48 -3.27 -3.94
C LEU A 24 12.12 -2.62 -4.22
N LEU A 25 11.95 -1.87 -5.31
CA LEU A 25 10.71 -1.17 -5.65
C LEU A 25 9.89 -1.83 -6.77
N ASP A 26 10.37 -2.92 -7.35
CA ASP A 26 9.70 -3.59 -8.48
C ASP A 26 8.25 -4.00 -8.16
N ILE A 27 7.96 -4.42 -6.92
CA ILE A 27 6.59 -4.75 -6.49
C ILE A 27 5.55 -3.64 -6.78
N GLN A 28 5.96 -2.37 -6.69
CA GLN A 28 5.08 -1.25 -7.02
C GLN A 28 5.17 -0.90 -8.51
N LEU A 29 6.41 -0.80 -9.03
CA LEU A 29 6.67 -0.27 -10.35
C LEU A 29 6.31 -1.25 -11.46
N GLU A 30 6.73 -2.51 -11.35
CA GLU A 30 6.41 -3.59 -12.30
C GLU A 30 4.90 -3.80 -12.33
N SER A 31 4.26 -3.95 -11.16
CA SER A 31 2.80 -4.11 -11.08
C SER A 31 2.00 -2.97 -11.70
N PHE A 32 2.45 -1.71 -11.54
CA PHE A 32 1.78 -0.56 -12.16
C PHE A 32 2.05 -0.48 -13.65
N ARG A 33 3.29 -0.78 -14.07
CA ARG A 33 3.67 -0.87 -15.48
C ARG A 33 2.85 -1.94 -16.19
N ASP A 34 2.66 -3.12 -15.59
CA ASP A 34 1.84 -4.20 -16.16
C ASP A 34 0.35 -3.84 -16.30
N PHE A 35 -0.13 -2.93 -15.45
CA PHE A 35 -1.51 -2.46 -15.53
C PHE A 35 -1.73 -1.42 -16.65
N PHE A 36 -0.81 -0.46 -16.83
CA PHE A 36 -0.96 0.66 -17.79
C PHE A 36 -0.17 0.53 -19.10
N GLN A 37 0.91 -0.27 -19.14
CA GLN A 37 1.70 -0.69 -20.31
C GLN A 37 1.82 0.30 -21.48
N LEU A 38 2.12 1.58 -21.18
CA LEU A 38 2.12 2.70 -22.15
C LEU A 38 3.07 2.49 -23.36
N GLU A 39 4.16 1.76 -23.16
CA GLU A 39 5.22 1.56 -24.16
C GLU A 39 4.92 0.39 -25.13
N THR A 40 3.80 -0.31 -24.94
CA THR A 40 3.44 -1.48 -25.74
C THR A 40 2.66 -1.05 -26.98
N THR A 41 3.07 -1.57 -28.15
CA THR A 41 2.38 -1.36 -29.43
C THR A 41 0.95 -1.93 -29.36
N PRO A 42 -0.07 -1.27 -29.99
CA PRO A 42 -1.48 -1.70 -29.98
C PRO A 42 -1.70 -3.21 -30.19
N ASP A 43 -0.94 -3.86 -31.06
CA ASP A 43 -1.07 -5.29 -31.38
C ASP A 43 -0.71 -6.25 -30.23
N LYS A 44 0.13 -5.80 -29.30
CA LYS A 44 0.59 -6.59 -28.14
C LYS A 44 -0.20 -6.28 -26.86
N ARG A 45 -1.18 -5.36 -26.91
CA ARG A 45 -1.94 -4.88 -25.74
C ARG A 45 -3.03 -5.83 -25.23
N ASN A 46 -3.31 -6.93 -25.92
CA ASN A 46 -4.41 -7.84 -25.57
C ASN A 46 -4.28 -8.47 -24.17
N ASN A 47 -3.07 -8.51 -23.61
CA ASN A 47 -2.80 -9.02 -22.26
C ASN A 47 -2.68 -7.91 -21.20
N GLU A 48 -2.90 -6.64 -21.54
CA GLU A 48 -2.79 -5.51 -20.60
C GLU A 48 -3.88 -5.52 -19.54
N GLY A 49 -3.52 -5.11 -18.32
CA GLY A 49 -4.46 -4.99 -17.21
C GLY A 49 -5.64 -4.08 -17.53
N LEU A 50 -5.40 -2.82 -17.91
CA LEU A 50 -6.47 -1.86 -18.20
C LEU A 50 -7.30 -2.25 -19.43
N PHE A 51 -6.66 -2.70 -20.50
CA PHE A 51 -7.35 -3.17 -21.71
C PHE A 51 -8.27 -4.35 -21.42
N LYS A 52 -7.82 -5.31 -20.59
CA LYS A 52 -8.62 -6.45 -20.14
C LYS A 52 -9.87 -5.99 -19.37
N VAL A 53 -9.77 -4.98 -18.49
CA VAL A 53 -10.96 -4.43 -17.81
C VAL A 53 -11.97 -3.86 -18.80
N PHE A 54 -11.52 -3.13 -19.83
CA PHE A 54 -12.41 -2.63 -20.89
C PHE A 54 -13.05 -3.79 -21.65
N LYS A 55 -12.27 -4.78 -22.07
CA LYS A 55 -12.75 -5.95 -22.81
C LYS A 55 -13.74 -6.82 -22.00
N GLU A 56 -13.65 -6.81 -20.67
CA GLU A 56 -14.63 -7.51 -19.81
C GLU A 56 -15.98 -6.80 -19.70
N ASN A 57 -16.01 -5.48 -19.88
CA ASN A 57 -17.24 -4.68 -19.75
C ASN A 57 -17.88 -4.31 -21.10
N PHE A 58 -17.12 -4.37 -22.19
CA PHE A 58 -17.57 -4.10 -23.56
C PHE A 58 -17.56 -5.41 -24.40
N PRO A 59 -18.44 -5.57 -25.38
CA PRO A 59 -19.40 -4.60 -25.91
C PRO A 59 -20.63 -4.39 -25.01
N ILE A 60 -21.16 -3.16 -25.02
CA ILE A 60 -22.40 -2.81 -24.32
C ILE A 60 -23.51 -2.75 -25.37
N THR A 61 -24.54 -3.58 -25.19
CA THR A 61 -25.74 -3.56 -26.01
C THR A 61 -26.93 -2.99 -25.24
N ASP A 62 -27.86 -2.40 -26.00
CA ASP A 62 -29.21 -2.08 -25.57
C ASP A 62 -29.96 -3.36 -25.15
N THR A 63 -30.97 -3.24 -24.30
CA THR A 63 -31.98 -4.29 -24.06
C THR A 63 -32.57 -4.92 -25.31
N ARG A 64 -32.71 -4.19 -26.42
CA ARG A 64 -33.22 -4.69 -27.70
C ARG A 64 -32.12 -5.14 -28.67
N ASN A 65 -30.83 -5.03 -28.30
CA ASN A 65 -29.67 -5.30 -29.16
C ASN A 65 -29.61 -4.50 -30.48
N ILE A 66 -30.29 -3.35 -30.54
CA ILE A 66 -30.28 -2.44 -31.70
C ILE A 66 -28.94 -1.70 -31.78
N PHE A 67 -28.59 -0.98 -30.71
CA PHE A 67 -27.33 -0.26 -30.60
C PHE A 67 -26.27 -1.08 -29.89
N VAL A 68 -25.06 -1.08 -30.46
CA VAL A 68 -23.88 -1.75 -29.90
C VAL A 68 -22.76 -0.73 -29.78
N LEU A 69 -22.27 -0.54 -28.55
CA LEU A 69 -21.07 0.26 -28.28
C LEU A 69 -19.89 -0.66 -28.00
N GLU A 70 -18.89 -0.59 -28.86
CA GLU A 70 -17.67 -1.38 -28.80
C GLU A 70 -16.48 -0.52 -28.40
N PHE A 71 -15.57 -1.15 -27.67
CA PHE A 71 -14.28 -0.59 -27.31
C PHE A 71 -13.23 -1.05 -28.31
N LEU A 72 -12.47 -0.10 -28.89
CA LEU A 72 -11.39 -0.40 -29.83
C LEU A 72 -10.02 -0.27 -29.16
N ASP A 73 -9.73 0.88 -28.55
CA ASP A 73 -8.44 1.15 -27.91
C ASP A 73 -8.57 2.29 -26.88
N TYR A 74 -7.51 2.56 -26.11
CA TYR A 74 -7.42 3.71 -25.22
C TYR A 74 -6.12 4.50 -25.42
N PHE A 75 -6.18 5.77 -25.08
CA PHE A 75 -5.05 6.69 -25.14
C PHE A 75 -4.92 7.45 -23.83
N ILE A 76 -3.68 7.68 -23.42
CA ILE A 76 -3.35 8.46 -22.24
C ILE A 76 -2.63 9.71 -22.72
N ASP A 77 -3.24 10.86 -22.48
CA ASP A 77 -2.61 12.15 -22.74
C ASP A 77 -1.52 12.44 -21.68
N PRO A 78 -0.52 13.28 -22.00
CA PRO A 78 0.45 13.72 -21.01
C PRO A 78 -0.22 14.45 -19.84
N PRO A 79 0.37 14.38 -18.63
CA PRO A 79 -0.19 15.02 -17.45
C PRO A 79 -0.25 16.54 -17.60
N ARG A 80 -1.26 17.14 -16.96
CA ARG A 80 -1.51 18.59 -17.03
C ARG A 80 -0.53 19.42 -16.22
N TYR A 81 0.09 18.84 -15.20
CA TYR A 81 1.03 19.51 -14.33
C TYR A 81 2.17 18.55 -14.04
N THR A 82 3.35 19.10 -13.81
CA THR A 82 4.49 18.32 -13.32
C THR A 82 4.23 17.85 -11.88
N ILE A 83 5.00 16.86 -11.44
CA ILE A 83 4.92 16.34 -10.07
C ILE A 83 5.16 17.46 -9.04
N GLU A 84 6.13 18.33 -9.29
CA GLU A 84 6.48 19.46 -8.44
C GLU A 84 5.32 20.48 -8.36
N GLU A 85 4.76 20.88 -9.49
CA GLU A 85 3.61 21.79 -9.52
C GLU A 85 2.39 21.20 -8.80
N CYS A 86 2.15 19.89 -8.91
CA CYS A 86 1.06 19.24 -8.19
C CYS A 86 1.24 19.32 -6.66
N MET A 87 2.45 19.04 -6.17
CA MET A 87 2.76 19.13 -4.73
C MET A 87 2.58 20.56 -4.21
N GLU A 88 3.09 21.54 -4.94
CA GLU A 88 3.03 22.95 -4.53
C GLU A 88 1.60 23.50 -4.52
N ARG A 89 0.81 23.19 -5.56
CA ARG A 89 -0.55 23.69 -5.75
C ARG A 89 -1.61 22.92 -4.96
N GLY A 90 -1.26 21.81 -4.31
CA GLY A 90 -2.25 20.97 -3.63
C GLY A 90 -3.10 20.14 -4.60
N LEU A 91 -2.59 19.84 -5.80
CA LEU A 91 -3.31 19.13 -6.86
C LEU A 91 -2.92 17.64 -6.92
N THR A 92 -3.73 16.86 -7.62
CA THR A 92 -3.44 15.44 -7.87
C THR A 92 -2.66 15.28 -9.18
N TYR A 93 -1.55 14.56 -9.15
CA TYR A 93 -0.80 14.21 -10.37
C TYR A 93 -1.55 13.12 -11.12
N ALA A 94 -2.20 13.51 -12.21
CA ALA A 94 -3.10 12.66 -12.96
C ALA A 94 -2.92 12.84 -14.47
N VAL A 95 -3.15 11.74 -15.19
CA VAL A 95 -3.13 11.69 -16.64
C VAL A 95 -4.57 11.62 -17.19
N PRO A 96 -4.91 12.35 -18.26
CA PRO A 96 -6.22 12.25 -18.89
C PRO A 96 -6.35 10.92 -19.67
N LEU A 97 -7.37 10.12 -19.36
CA LEU A 97 -7.69 8.88 -20.09
C LEU A 97 -8.78 9.14 -21.14
N LYS A 98 -8.51 8.70 -22.37
CA LYS A 98 -9.46 8.67 -23.48
C LYS A 98 -9.64 7.24 -23.97
N ALA A 99 -10.85 6.88 -24.38
CA ALA A 99 -11.14 5.59 -25.02
C ALA A 99 -11.73 5.83 -26.41
N LYS A 100 -11.23 5.09 -27.40
CA LYS A 100 -11.75 5.07 -28.76
C LYS A 100 -12.89 4.07 -28.84
N LEU A 101 -14.10 4.59 -29.04
CA LEU A 101 -15.33 3.81 -29.02
C LEU A 101 -16.00 3.84 -30.38
N ARG A 102 -16.59 2.71 -30.77
CA ARG A 102 -17.38 2.55 -31.99
C ARG A 102 -18.84 2.31 -31.61
N LEU A 103 -19.73 3.15 -32.10
CA LEU A 103 -21.17 2.97 -31.95
C LEU A 103 -21.76 2.54 -33.29
N SER A 104 -22.33 1.33 -33.34
CA SER A 104 -23.00 0.77 -34.51
C SER A 104 -24.47 0.49 -34.20
N CYS A 105 -25.30 0.53 -35.25
CA CYS A 105 -26.70 0.14 -35.23
C CYS A 105 -26.89 -1.09 -36.11
N ASN A 106 -27.59 -2.11 -35.59
CA ASN A 106 -27.84 -3.38 -36.28
C ASN A 106 -29.24 -3.46 -36.93
N ASP A 107 -30.06 -2.42 -36.82
CA ASP A 107 -31.45 -2.43 -37.27
C ASP A 107 -31.60 -1.84 -38.69
N GLU A 108 -32.38 -2.50 -39.54
CA GLU A 108 -32.66 -2.08 -40.91
C GLU A 108 -33.62 -0.87 -40.97
N GLU A 109 -34.39 -0.60 -39.91
CA GLU A 109 -35.31 0.56 -39.84
C GLU A 109 -34.59 1.90 -39.61
N HIS A 110 -33.36 1.88 -39.06
CA HIS A 110 -32.53 3.06 -38.79
C HIS A 110 -31.50 3.33 -39.91
N VAL A 111 -31.98 3.47 -41.16
CA VAL A 111 -31.15 3.62 -42.37
C VAL A 111 -30.19 4.82 -42.34
N ASP A 112 -30.53 5.88 -41.57
CA ASP A 112 -29.74 7.11 -41.48
C ASP A 112 -28.60 7.05 -40.42
N PHE A 113 -28.48 5.96 -39.65
CA PHE A 113 -27.49 5.86 -38.57
C PHE A 113 -26.13 5.38 -39.09
N GLN A 114 -25.20 6.31 -39.30
CA GLN A 114 -23.82 5.98 -39.65
C GLN A 114 -23.04 5.46 -38.44
N THR A 115 -22.18 4.46 -38.65
CA THR A 115 -21.28 3.99 -37.59
C THR A 115 -20.29 5.10 -37.22
N ILE A 116 -20.32 5.57 -35.98
CA ILE A 116 -19.45 6.65 -35.50
C ILE A 116 -18.33 6.07 -34.66
N VAL A 117 -17.08 6.43 -35.00
CA VAL A 117 -15.89 6.13 -34.20
C VAL A 117 -15.37 7.44 -33.61
N GLN A 118 -15.25 7.50 -32.29
CA GLN A 118 -14.86 8.74 -31.60
C GLN A 118 -13.99 8.45 -30.37
N ASP A 119 -13.05 9.35 -30.11
CA ASP A 119 -12.25 9.34 -28.87
C ASP A 119 -13.01 10.07 -27.76
N VAL A 120 -13.39 9.34 -26.72
CA VAL A 120 -14.19 9.84 -25.60
C VAL A 120 -13.32 9.99 -24.35
N PHE A 121 -13.35 11.16 -23.72
CA PHE A 121 -12.67 11.39 -22.45
C PHE A 121 -13.40 10.72 -21.29
N LEU A 122 -12.71 9.85 -20.55
CA LEU A 122 -13.27 9.07 -19.44
C LEU A 122 -12.94 9.63 -18.05
N GLY A 123 -11.99 10.55 -17.94
CA GLY A 123 -11.59 11.16 -16.67
C GLY A 123 -10.08 11.34 -16.54
N ASN A 124 -9.67 12.05 -15.48
CA ASN A 124 -8.27 12.13 -15.09
C ASN A 124 -7.98 11.03 -14.06
N ILE A 125 -6.95 10.23 -14.28
CA ILE A 125 -6.57 9.12 -13.41
C ILE A 125 -5.25 9.43 -12.73
N PRO A 126 -5.13 9.28 -11.41
CA PRO A 126 -3.86 9.42 -10.71
C PRO A 126 -2.79 8.49 -11.29
N TYR A 127 -1.62 9.05 -11.60
CA TYR A 127 -0.52 8.31 -12.23
C TYR A 127 0.65 8.15 -11.25
N MET A 128 1.38 7.04 -11.36
CA MET A 128 2.49 6.74 -10.46
C MET A 128 3.75 7.54 -10.85
N THR A 129 4.48 8.05 -9.86
CA THR A 129 5.78 8.69 -10.06
C THR A 129 6.87 7.63 -10.33
N PRO A 130 8.02 8.00 -10.90
CA PRO A 130 9.17 7.09 -11.05
C PRO A 130 9.71 6.48 -9.74
N ARG A 131 9.32 7.05 -8.60
CA ARG A 131 9.69 6.60 -7.24
C ARG A 131 8.73 5.56 -6.67
N GLY A 132 7.66 5.19 -7.38
CA GLY A 132 6.64 4.26 -6.88
C GLY A 132 5.64 4.89 -5.92
N THR A 133 5.35 6.20 -6.08
CA THR A 133 4.43 6.97 -5.23
C THR A 133 3.32 7.60 -6.07
N PHE A 134 2.26 8.11 -5.43
CA PHE A 134 1.19 8.87 -6.08
C PHE A 134 1.07 10.24 -5.42
N VAL A 135 0.91 11.32 -6.18
CA VAL A 135 0.62 12.65 -5.60
C VAL A 135 -0.88 12.87 -5.61
N ILE A 136 -1.51 12.89 -4.43
CA ILE A 136 -2.95 13.07 -4.25
C ILE A 136 -3.16 14.33 -3.40
N ASN A 137 -3.84 15.33 -3.96
CA ASN A 137 -4.08 16.63 -3.31
C ASN A 137 -2.80 17.27 -2.75
N GLY A 138 -1.72 17.25 -3.53
CA GLY A 138 -0.41 17.80 -3.18
C GLY A 138 0.44 16.95 -2.23
N ALA A 139 -0.09 15.86 -1.68
CA ALA A 139 0.66 14.98 -0.78
C ALA A 139 1.09 13.68 -1.47
N GLU A 140 2.32 13.25 -1.22
CA GLU A 140 2.78 11.93 -1.67
C GLU A 140 2.13 10.82 -0.84
N ARG A 141 1.53 9.86 -1.54
CA ARG A 141 0.87 8.66 -1.00
C ARG A 141 1.47 7.40 -1.59
N VAL A 142 1.27 6.30 -0.89
CA VAL A 142 1.63 4.95 -1.33
C VAL A 142 0.42 4.03 -1.20
N VAL A 143 0.24 3.15 -2.18
CA VAL A 143 -0.78 2.09 -2.13
C VAL A 143 -0.12 0.84 -1.57
N VAL A 144 -0.47 0.49 -0.34
CA VAL A 144 0.09 -0.68 0.36
C VAL A 144 -0.49 -1.95 -0.25
N SER A 145 0.38 -2.94 -0.49
CA SER A 145 -0.03 -4.25 -1.00
C SER A 145 -0.85 -5.00 0.06
N GLN A 146 -1.92 -5.66 -0.35
CA GLN A 146 -2.86 -6.30 0.58
C GLN A 146 -2.67 -7.82 0.61
N LEU A 147 -2.50 -8.41 1.79
CA LEU A 147 -2.57 -9.85 1.99
C LEU A 147 -4.00 -10.25 2.29
N HIS A 148 -4.59 -11.09 1.46
CA HIS A 148 -5.95 -11.60 1.65
C HIS A 148 -6.02 -13.08 1.35
N ARG A 149 -7.13 -13.72 1.73
CA ARG A 149 -7.33 -15.15 1.46
C ARG A 149 -7.43 -15.37 -0.04
N SER A 150 -6.69 -16.35 -0.54
CA SER A 150 -6.77 -16.77 -1.93
C SER A 150 -8.18 -17.31 -2.24
N PRO A 151 -8.73 -17.06 -3.45
CA PRO A 151 -9.90 -17.78 -3.92
C PRO A 151 -9.60 -19.29 -4.00
N GLY A 152 -10.60 -20.12 -3.73
CA GLY A 152 -10.44 -21.58 -3.72
C GLY A 152 -11.35 -22.25 -2.69
N VAL A 153 -11.05 -23.52 -2.40
CA VAL A 153 -11.74 -24.31 -1.36
C VAL A 153 -10.83 -24.50 -0.15
N PHE A 154 -11.40 -24.37 1.04
CA PHE A 154 -10.71 -24.51 2.32
C PHE A 154 -11.44 -25.49 3.22
N PHE A 155 -10.72 -26.46 3.76
CA PHE A 155 -11.25 -27.45 4.69
C PHE A 155 -10.81 -27.13 6.12
N GLY A 156 -11.79 -26.93 7.02
CA GLY A 156 -11.54 -26.52 8.39
C GLY A 156 -12.28 -27.39 9.40
N GLN A 157 -11.80 -27.37 10.63
CA GLN A 157 -12.44 -27.98 11.79
C GLN A 157 -12.69 -26.91 12.86
N SER A 158 -13.86 -26.96 13.48
CA SER A 158 -14.19 -26.14 14.65
C SER A 158 -14.72 -27.04 15.77
N ILE A 159 -14.53 -26.64 17.02
CA ILE A 159 -15.06 -27.38 18.18
C ILE A 159 -16.28 -26.62 18.67
N HIS A 160 -17.44 -27.28 18.67
CA HIS A 160 -18.64 -26.70 19.24
C HIS A 160 -18.51 -26.70 20.79
N PRO A 161 -19.15 -25.76 21.53
CA PRO A 161 -19.06 -25.70 23.00
C PRO A 161 -19.42 -26.99 23.76
N ASN A 162 -20.10 -27.95 23.11
CA ASN A 162 -20.40 -29.27 23.66
C ASN A 162 -19.27 -30.30 23.46
N GLY A 163 -18.15 -29.92 22.85
CA GLY A 163 -17.00 -30.77 22.55
C GLY A 163 -17.06 -31.51 21.21
N THR A 164 -18.16 -31.45 20.46
CA THR A 164 -18.28 -32.11 19.15
C THR A 164 -17.45 -31.36 18.10
N LYS A 165 -16.65 -32.11 17.32
CA LYS A 165 -15.90 -31.58 16.18
C LYS A 165 -16.85 -31.36 15.00
N ILE A 166 -16.87 -30.15 14.49
CA ILE A 166 -17.60 -29.74 13.28
C ILE A 166 -16.59 -29.54 12.16
N TYR A 167 -16.79 -30.24 11.05
CA TYR A 167 -15.99 -30.09 9.84
C TYR A 167 -16.70 -29.18 8.86
N SER A 168 -15.93 -28.38 8.12
CA SER A 168 -16.46 -27.46 7.13
C SER A 168 -15.58 -27.39 5.89
N ALA A 169 -16.20 -27.18 4.74
CA ALA A 169 -15.55 -26.87 3.48
C ALA A 169 -16.10 -25.53 2.97
N ARG A 170 -15.24 -24.51 2.86
CA ARG A 170 -15.63 -23.17 2.43
C ARG A 170 -15.04 -22.87 1.05
N VAL A 171 -15.91 -22.55 0.10
CA VAL A 171 -15.55 -22.09 -1.24
C VAL A 171 -15.60 -20.57 -1.28
N ILE A 172 -14.45 -19.95 -1.54
CA ILE A 172 -14.29 -18.50 -1.63
C ILE A 172 -14.04 -18.15 -3.11
N PRO A 173 -14.98 -17.45 -3.78
CA PRO A 173 -14.75 -16.97 -5.13
C PRO A 173 -13.89 -15.71 -5.16
N PHE A 174 -13.38 -15.38 -6.34
CA PHE A 174 -12.79 -14.07 -6.60
C PHE A 174 -13.88 -12.98 -6.66
N LYS A 175 -15.03 -13.30 -7.28
CA LYS A 175 -16.25 -12.48 -7.35
C LYS A 175 -17.47 -13.40 -7.27
N GLY A 176 -18.42 -13.10 -6.38
CA GLY A 176 -19.66 -13.89 -6.25
C GLY A 176 -20.01 -14.23 -4.80
N ALA A 177 -21.03 -15.07 -4.62
CA ALA A 177 -21.52 -15.49 -3.31
C ALA A 177 -20.62 -16.58 -2.69
N TRP A 178 -20.47 -16.58 -1.37
CA TRP A 178 -19.68 -17.61 -0.69
C TRP A 178 -20.52 -18.86 -0.46
N MET A 179 -19.92 -20.03 -0.69
CA MET A 179 -20.56 -21.31 -0.45
C MET A 179 -19.80 -22.06 0.65
N GLU A 180 -20.51 -22.57 1.65
CA GLU A 180 -19.91 -23.26 2.78
C GLU A 180 -20.70 -24.53 3.09
N PHE A 181 -20.02 -25.67 3.13
CA PHE A 181 -20.58 -26.95 3.56
C PHE A 181 -20.11 -27.23 4.97
N ALA A 182 -21.00 -27.53 5.92
CA ALA A 182 -20.59 -27.84 7.28
C ALA A 182 -21.44 -28.95 7.89
N THR A 183 -20.81 -29.75 8.76
CA THR A 183 -21.48 -30.77 9.55
C THR A 183 -22.06 -30.19 10.83
N ASP A 184 -23.25 -30.62 11.23
CA ASP A 184 -23.86 -30.27 12.51
C ASP A 184 -23.51 -31.30 13.60
N ILE A 185 -23.89 -31.03 14.84
CA ILE A 185 -23.71 -31.89 16.02
C ILE A 185 -24.33 -33.28 15.82
N ASN A 186 -25.40 -33.36 15.01
CA ASN A 186 -26.09 -34.60 14.67
C ASN A 186 -25.53 -35.32 13.43
N ASN A 187 -24.32 -34.98 12.99
CA ASN A 187 -23.72 -35.52 11.76
C ASN A 187 -24.61 -35.33 10.52
N VAL A 188 -25.28 -34.18 10.41
CA VAL A 188 -26.04 -33.75 9.24
C VAL A 188 -25.25 -32.67 8.51
N MET A 189 -25.15 -32.76 7.18
CA MET A 189 -24.42 -31.79 6.37
C MET A 189 -25.35 -30.72 5.81
N TYR A 190 -25.00 -29.46 6.05
CA TYR A 190 -25.72 -28.29 5.53
C TYR A 190 -24.86 -27.51 4.54
N ALA A 191 -25.50 -26.97 3.51
CA ALA A 191 -24.94 -25.95 2.64
C ALA A 191 -25.42 -24.57 3.09
N TYR A 192 -24.48 -23.64 3.18
CA TYR A 192 -24.67 -22.26 3.57
C TYR A 192 -24.30 -21.35 2.40
N ILE A 193 -25.18 -20.41 2.08
CA ILE A 193 -24.91 -19.33 1.13
C ILE A 193 -24.75 -18.02 1.92
N ASP A 194 -23.63 -17.32 1.71
CA ASP A 194 -23.27 -16.06 2.38
C ASP A 194 -23.40 -16.08 3.92
N ARG A 195 -23.22 -17.26 4.52
CA ARG A 195 -23.31 -17.51 5.98
C ARG A 195 -24.65 -17.14 6.64
N LYS A 196 -25.73 -16.97 5.89
CA LYS A 196 -27.04 -16.57 6.43
C LYS A 196 -28.12 -17.62 6.30
N LYS A 197 -28.16 -18.34 5.19
CA LYS A 197 -29.24 -19.28 4.86
C LYS A 197 -28.65 -20.69 4.77
N LYS A 198 -29.27 -21.66 5.44
CA LYS A 198 -28.81 -23.05 5.50
C LYS A 198 -29.89 -24.01 5.02
N PHE A 199 -29.51 -24.93 4.15
CA PHE A 199 -30.36 -26.01 3.67
C PHE A 199 -29.55 -27.30 3.58
N PRO A 200 -30.19 -28.49 3.67
CA PRO A 200 -29.47 -29.76 3.53
C PRO A 200 -28.71 -29.82 2.20
N VAL A 201 -27.51 -30.41 2.21
CA VAL A 201 -26.69 -30.52 0.99
C VAL A 201 -27.39 -31.31 -0.11
N THR A 202 -28.22 -32.29 0.26
CA THR A 202 -29.01 -33.09 -0.69
C THR A 202 -30.05 -32.25 -1.42
N THR A 203 -30.67 -31.25 -0.77
CA THR A 203 -31.56 -30.28 -1.41
C THR A 203 -30.83 -29.47 -2.48
N LEU A 204 -29.56 -29.10 -2.23
CA LEU A 204 -28.72 -28.46 -3.24
C LEU A 204 -28.43 -29.39 -4.43
N LEU A 205 -28.07 -30.64 -4.15
CA LEU A 205 -27.78 -31.64 -5.19
C LEU A 205 -28.99 -31.87 -6.11
N ARG A 206 -30.22 -31.91 -5.54
CA ARG A 206 -31.44 -31.96 -6.35
C ARG A 206 -31.58 -30.77 -7.25
N SER A 207 -31.39 -29.56 -6.71
CA SER A 207 -31.54 -28.31 -7.47
C SER A 207 -30.54 -28.13 -8.62
N ILE A 208 -29.42 -28.87 -8.63
CA ILE A 208 -28.40 -28.84 -9.70
C ILE A 208 -28.53 -30.00 -10.69
N GLY A 209 -29.58 -30.82 -10.60
CA GLY A 209 -29.91 -31.87 -11.58
C GLY A 209 -29.76 -33.32 -11.09
N PHE A 210 -29.53 -33.56 -9.79
CA PHE A 210 -29.60 -34.91 -9.21
C PHE A 210 -30.96 -35.15 -8.58
N GLU A 211 -31.97 -35.33 -9.43
CA GLU A 211 -33.40 -35.26 -9.09
C GLU A 211 -33.84 -36.29 -8.03
N THR A 212 -33.45 -37.56 -8.21
CA THR A 212 -33.94 -38.68 -7.41
C THR A 212 -32.93 -39.13 -6.36
N ASP A 213 -33.43 -39.79 -5.30
CA ASP A 213 -32.58 -40.44 -4.28
C ASP A 213 -31.58 -41.40 -4.93
N LYS A 214 -31.99 -42.08 -6.01
CA LYS A 214 -31.14 -42.96 -6.83
C LYS A 214 -29.86 -42.26 -7.27
N HIS A 215 -29.98 -41.11 -7.94
CA HIS A 215 -28.84 -40.38 -8.47
C HIS A 215 -27.88 -39.91 -7.35
N ILE A 216 -28.43 -39.48 -6.21
CA ILE A 216 -27.61 -39.03 -5.07
C ILE A 216 -26.87 -40.20 -4.41
N LEU A 217 -27.52 -41.36 -4.24
CA LEU A 217 -26.91 -42.53 -3.62
C LEU A 217 -25.84 -43.19 -4.51
N GLU A 218 -26.05 -43.20 -5.82
CA GLU A 218 -25.08 -43.69 -6.81
C GLU A 218 -23.82 -42.83 -6.86
N LEU A 219 -23.95 -41.50 -6.74
CA LEU A 219 -22.82 -40.56 -6.70
C LEU A 219 -21.78 -40.88 -5.61
N PHE A 220 -22.24 -41.45 -4.50
CA PHE A 220 -21.38 -41.83 -3.36
C PHE A 220 -21.21 -43.35 -3.23
N GLY A 221 -21.73 -44.15 -4.17
CA GLY A 221 -21.56 -45.62 -4.20
C GLY A 221 -22.22 -46.38 -3.05
N MET A 222 -23.25 -45.81 -2.42
CA MET A 222 -23.79 -46.29 -1.13
C MET A 222 -24.92 -47.32 -1.25
N ALA A 223 -25.55 -47.46 -2.41
CA ALA A 223 -26.69 -48.34 -2.61
C ALA A 223 -26.42 -49.40 -3.69
N THR A 224 -27.04 -50.57 -3.52
CA THR A 224 -27.09 -51.63 -4.54
C THR A 224 -28.49 -51.68 -5.13
N GLU A 225 -28.59 -51.60 -6.45
CA GLU A 225 -29.85 -51.75 -7.16
C GLU A 225 -30.24 -53.24 -7.18
N VAL A 226 -31.43 -53.54 -6.65
CA VAL A 226 -31.99 -54.90 -6.63
C VAL A 226 -33.29 -54.86 -7.43
N PRO A 227 -33.50 -55.74 -8.42
CA PRO A 227 -34.77 -55.80 -9.14
C PRO A 227 -35.92 -56.12 -8.19
N ALA A 228 -37.09 -55.51 -8.42
CA ALA A 228 -38.25 -55.59 -7.54
C ALA A 228 -39.04 -56.91 -7.68
N ASP A 229 -38.37 -58.01 -8.03
CA ASP A 229 -38.98 -59.32 -8.13
C ASP A 229 -38.98 -60.02 -6.76
N LYS A 230 -40.05 -60.77 -6.46
CA LYS A 230 -40.21 -61.52 -5.20
C LYS A 230 -39.05 -62.47 -4.89
N LYS A 231 -38.22 -62.85 -5.87
CA LYS A 231 -37.08 -63.77 -5.71
C LYS A 231 -35.81 -63.02 -5.27
N SER A 232 -35.51 -61.87 -5.89
CA SER A 232 -34.36 -61.03 -5.52
C SER A 232 -34.56 -60.29 -4.20
N LEU A 233 -35.77 -59.83 -3.90
CA LEU A 233 -36.08 -59.14 -2.64
C LEU A 233 -36.02 -60.07 -1.41
N LYS A 234 -36.41 -61.35 -1.55
CA LYS A 234 -36.25 -62.35 -0.48
C LYS A 234 -34.80 -62.61 -0.10
N ASN A 235 -33.85 -62.44 -1.02
CA ASN A 235 -32.41 -62.60 -0.74
C ASN A 235 -31.82 -61.42 0.05
N GLN A 236 -32.58 -60.34 0.28
CA GLN A 236 -32.16 -59.14 1.00
C GLN A 236 -33.00 -58.89 2.28
N LEU A 237 -33.73 -59.89 2.76
CA LEU A 237 -34.50 -59.84 4.02
C LEU A 237 -33.60 -59.43 5.20
N GLY A 238 -34.06 -58.46 6.00
CA GLY A 238 -33.31 -57.92 7.14
C GLY A 238 -32.38 -56.73 6.81
N LYS A 239 -32.24 -56.35 5.53
CA LYS A 239 -31.54 -55.12 5.14
C LYS A 239 -32.47 -53.91 5.09
N LYS A 240 -31.90 -52.71 5.19
CA LYS A 240 -32.65 -51.45 5.18
C LYS A 240 -32.76 -50.86 3.77
N LEU A 241 -33.90 -50.22 3.51
CA LEU A 241 -34.10 -49.41 2.31
C LEU A 241 -33.20 -48.17 2.32
N ALA A 242 -32.48 -47.95 1.22
CA ALA A 242 -31.59 -46.80 1.05
C ALA A 242 -32.32 -45.54 0.54
N ALA A 243 -33.41 -45.71 -0.21
CA ALA A 243 -34.20 -44.64 -0.83
C ALA A 243 -35.68 -44.80 -0.48
N ARG A 244 -36.46 -43.70 -0.57
CA ARG A 244 -37.93 -43.76 -0.43
C ARG A 244 -38.53 -44.55 -1.59
N VAL A 245 -39.59 -45.29 -1.31
CA VAL A 245 -40.41 -45.94 -2.35
C VAL A 245 -41.58 -45.01 -2.63
N LEU A 246 -41.53 -44.36 -3.79
CA LEU A 246 -42.54 -43.39 -4.23
C LEU A 246 -43.51 -44.05 -5.22
N ARG A 247 -44.79 -43.72 -5.10
CA ARG A 247 -45.78 -43.94 -6.15
C ARG A 247 -46.00 -42.61 -6.87
N THR A 248 -45.62 -42.58 -8.14
CA THR A 248 -45.73 -41.38 -8.97
C THR A 248 -46.84 -41.56 -9.98
N TRP A 249 -47.73 -40.57 -10.11
CA TRP A 249 -48.71 -40.50 -11.20
C TRP A 249 -48.86 -39.06 -11.68
N VAL A 250 -49.23 -38.91 -12.94
CA VAL A 250 -49.47 -37.61 -13.57
C VAL A 250 -50.95 -37.30 -13.47
N GLU A 251 -51.28 -36.15 -12.89
CA GLU A 251 -52.63 -35.63 -12.80
C GLU A 251 -52.74 -34.40 -13.71
N ASP A 252 -53.53 -34.50 -14.77
CA ASP A 252 -53.75 -33.41 -15.71
C ASP A 252 -54.79 -32.45 -15.13
N PHE A 253 -54.36 -31.22 -14.86
CA PHE A 253 -55.24 -30.14 -14.43
C PHE A 253 -55.53 -29.23 -15.62
N VAL A 254 -56.80 -28.85 -15.80
CA VAL A 254 -57.16 -27.84 -16.80
C VAL A 254 -57.42 -26.55 -16.03
N ASP A 255 -56.62 -25.52 -16.32
CA ASP A 255 -56.85 -24.19 -15.75
C ASP A 255 -58.13 -23.59 -16.37
N GLU A 256 -59.15 -23.32 -15.54
CA GLU A 256 -60.45 -22.84 -15.98
C GLU A 256 -60.40 -21.43 -16.62
N ASP A 257 -59.38 -20.63 -16.30
CA ASP A 257 -59.23 -19.26 -16.82
C ASP A 257 -58.40 -19.19 -18.11
N THR A 258 -57.44 -20.12 -18.30
CA THR A 258 -56.52 -20.10 -19.46
C THR A 258 -56.76 -21.22 -20.48
N GLY A 259 -57.46 -22.30 -20.10
CA GLY A 259 -57.70 -23.47 -20.94
C GLY A 259 -56.46 -24.33 -21.20
N GLU A 260 -55.33 -24.03 -20.56
CA GLU A 260 -54.10 -24.82 -20.68
C GLU A 260 -54.17 -26.06 -19.79
N VAL A 261 -53.75 -27.20 -20.36
CA VAL A 261 -53.63 -28.47 -19.62
C VAL A 261 -52.26 -28.50 -18.96
N VAL A 262 -52.25 -28.33 -17.63
CA VAL A 262 -51.06 -28.41 -16.80
C VAL A 262 -50.99 -29.80 -16.16
N SER A 263 -50.11 -30.64 -16.67
CA SER A 263 -49.80 -31.95 -16.08
C SER A 263 -48.96 -31.77 -14.82
N ILE A 264 -49.51 -32.11 -13.65
CA ILE A 264 -48.80 -32.07 -12.37
C ILE A 264 -48.43 -33.49 -11.96
N GLU A 265 -47.14 -33.74 -11.78
CA GLU A 265 -46.64 -35.01 -11.27
C GLU A 265 -46.80 -35.06 -9.74
N ARG A 266 -47.62 -35.99 -9.23
CA ARG A 266 -47.83 -36.19 -7.80
C ARG A 266 -47.07 -37.42 -7.33
N ASN A 267 -46.40 -37.28 -6.18
CA ASN A 267 -45.61 -38.32 -5.54
C ASN A 267 -46.22 -38.65 -4.18
N GLU A 268 -46.60 -39.91 -3.97
CA GLU A 268 -46.99 -40.45 -2.67
C GLU A 268 -45.86 -41.30 -2.10
N ILE A 269 -45.48 -41.06 -0.84
CA ILE A 269 -44.46 -41.84 -0.14
C ILE A 269 -45.11 -43.11 0.42
N VAL A 270 -44.81 -44.26 -0.17
CA VAL A 270 -45.34 -45.56 0.26
C VAL A 270 -44.48 -46.19 1.35
N MET A 271 -43.15 -46.04 1.25
CA MET A 271 -42.22 -46.44 2.30
C MET A 271 -41.15 -45.38 2.53
N GLU A 272 -40.87 -45.13 3.81
CA GLU A 272 -39.81 -44.24 4.26
C GLU A 272 -38.43 -44.92 4.20
N ARG A 273 -37.39 -44.08 4.23
CA ARG A 273 -35.99 -44.53 4.30
C ARG A 273 -35.73 -45.26 5.61
N ASP A 274 -34.71 -46.11 5.65
CA ASP A 274 -34.34 -46.93 6.82
C ASP A 274 -35.37 -47.99 7.26
N THR A 275 -36.49 -48.14 6.55
CA THR A 275 -37.45 -49.24 6.78
C THR A 275 -36.75 -50.58 6.51
N VAL A 276 -36.87 -51.50 7.46
CA VAL A 276 -36.30 -52.85 7.35
C VAL A 276 -37.16 -53.66 6.38
N LEU A 277 -36.54 -54.32 5.41
CA LEU A 277 -37.22 -55.24 4.51
C LEU A 277 -37.65 -56.49 5.29
N ASP A 278 -38.92 -56.52 5.71
CA ASP A 278 -39.64 -57.66 6.26
C ASP A 278 -40.57 -58.31 5.20
N GLU A 279 -41.21 -59.43 5.54
CA GLU A 279 -42.06 -60.14 4.57
C GLU A 279 -43.27 -59.30 4.12
N ASP A 280 -43.77 -58.41 4.98
CA ASP A 280 -44.85 -57.49 4.65
C ASP A 280 -44.39 -56.40 3.68
N ALA A 281 -43.22 -55.79 3.92
CA ALA A 281 -42.64 -54.79 3.03
C ALA A 281 -42.34 -55.35 1.62
N VAL A 282 -41.84 -56.58 1.53
CA VAL A 282 -41.59 -57.25 0.25
C VAL A 282 -42.90 -57.50 -0.54
N ASN A 283 -44.00 -57.78 0.16
CA ASN A 283 -45.31 -57.94 -0.48
C ASN A 283 -45.86 -56.60 -0.97
N THR A 284 -45.81 -55.55 -0.16
CA THR A 284 -46.28 -54.20 -0.55
C THR A 284 -45.48 -53.63 -1.73
N ILE A 285 -44.16 -53.85 -1.76
CA ILE A 285 -43.30 -53.45 -2.88
C ILE A 285 -43.65 -54.23 -4.16
N GLY A 286 -43.92 -55.54 -4.04
CA GLY A 286 -44.29 -56.39 -5.17
C GLY A 286 -45.70 -56.12 -5.74
N GLU A 287 -46.55 -55.39 -5.01
CA GLU A 287 -47.85 -54.90 -5.48
C GLU A 287 -47.75 -53.54 -6.21
N LEU A 288 -46.64 -52.82 -6.04
CA LEU A 288 -46.33 -51.60 -6.78
C LEU A 288 -45.62 -51.96 -8.09
N ASP A 289 -46.00 -51.33 -9.20
CA ASP A 289 -45.38 -51.55 -10.53
C ASP A 289 -44.00 -50.84 -10.66
N ILE A 290 -43.11 -51.10 -9.71
CA ILE A 290 -41.78 -50.49 -9.59
C ILE A 290 -40.72 -51.47 -10.11
N LYS A 291 -39.74 -50.98 -10.90
CA LYS A 291 -38.75 -51.86 -11.58
C LYS A 291 -37.63 -52.38 -10.68
N SER A 292 -37.18 -51.60 -9.70
CA SER A 292 -36.06 -51.93 -8.82
C SER A 292 -36.15 -51.16 -7.49
N VAL A 293 -35.52 -51.69 -6.45
CA VAL A 293 -35.46 -51.12 -5.11
C VAL A 293 -33.99 -51.03 -4.68
N PHE A 294 -33.64 -49.96 -3.96
CA PHE A 294 -32.28 -49.69 -3.51
C PHE A 294 -32.08 -50.12 -2.07
N VAL A 295 -31.14 -51.04 -1.85
CA VAL A 295 -30.79 -51.56 -0.53
C VAL A 295 -29.43 -51.01 -0.10
N GLN A 296 -29.30 -50.65 1.18
CA GLN A 296 -28.04 -50.16 1.75
C GLN A 296 -26.94 -51.24 1.61
N ARG A 297 -25.71 -50.81 1.26
CA ARG A 297 -24.54 -51.70 1.26
C ARG A 297 -23.94 -51.79 2.66
N ASP A 298 -23.73 -53.02 3.15
CA ASP A 298 -23.07 -53.27 4.44
C ASP A 298 -21.54 -53.04 4.38
N ASP A 299 -20.92 -53.17 3.20
CA ASP A 299 -19.47 -53.04 2.98
C ASP A 299 -18.97 -51.59 2.95
N VAL A 300 -19.87 -50.63 2.76
CA VAL A 300 -19.54 -49.20 2.83
C VAL A 300 -19.60 -48.86 4.32
N GLY A 301 -18.48 -49.04 5.01
CA GLY A 301 -18.33 -48.70 6.43
C GLY A 301 -18.88 -47.30 6.74
N GLY A 302 -19.05 -46.99 8.03
CA GLY A 302 -19.69 -45.75 8.55
C GLY A 302 -19.20 -44.41 8.00
N ASP A 303 -18.25 -44.42 7.08
CA ASP A 303 -17.68 -43.33 6.31
C ASP A 303 -18.70 -42.38 5.67
N TYR A 304 -19.86 -42.85 5.14
CA TYR A 304 -20.86 -41.99 4.48
C TYR A 304 -22.20 -41.85 5.23
N ALA A 305 -22.27 -42.26 6.51
CA ALA A 305 -23.48 -42.15 7.33
C ALA A 305 -24.05 -40.71 7.40
N ILE A 306 -23.19 -39.70 7.24
CA ILE A 306 -23.55 -38.28 7.21
C ILE A 306 -24.53 -37.98 6.07
N ILE A 307 -24.34 -38.60 4.89
CA ILE A 307 -25.22 -38.37 3.73
C ILE A 307 -26.60 -38.99 3.97
N TYR A 308 -26.68 -40.16 4.62
CA TYR A 308 -27.95 -40.78 5.03
C TYR A 308 -28.72 -39.90 6.02
N ASN A 309 -28.05 -39.41 7.07
CA ASN A 309 -28.66 -38.49 8.03
C ASN A 309 -29.14 -37.19 7.37
N THR A 310 -28.40 -36.72 6.37
CA THR A 310 -28.75 -35.52 5.59
C THR A 310 -29.96 -35.74 4.70
N LEU A 311 -30.01 -36.88 3.99
CA LEU A 311 -31.18 -37.30 3.22
C LEU A 311 -32.41 -37.35 4.12
N ASN A 312 -32.32 -37.99 5.29
CA ASN A 312 -33.45 -38.08 6.24
C ASN A 312 -33.97 -36.72 6.71
N LYS A 313 -33.14 -35.67 6.70
CA LYS A 313 -33.55 -34.30 7.05
C LYS A 313 -34.05 -33.48 5.86
N ASP A 314 -33.84 -33.95 4.63
CA ASP A 314 -34.27 -33.31 3.39
C ASP A 314 -35.78 -33.46 3.20
N THR A 315 -36.48 -32.32 3.11
CA THR A 315 -37.93 -32.27 2.89
C THR A 315 -38.31 -32.31 1.41
N SER A 316 -37.36 -32.09 0.50
CA SER A 316 -37.62 -32.05 -0.95
C SER A 316 -37.50 -33.43 -1.59
N ASN A 317 -38.38 -33.73 -2.54
CA ASN A 317 -38.40 -35.01 -3.26
C ASN A 317 -38.11 -34.86 -4.76
N SER A 318 -38.35 -33.67 -5.34
CA SER A 318 -38.08 -33.35 -6.74
C SER A 318 -37.14 -32.15 -6.89
N GLU A 319 -36.56 -31.98 -8.08
CA GLU A 319 -35.78 -30.76 -8.40
C GLU A 319 -36.63 -29.49 -8.21
N LEU A 320 -37.89 -29.53 -8.66
CA LEU A 320 -38.79 -28.39 -8.62
C LEU A 320 -39.04 -27.90 -7.18
N GLU A 321 -39.35 -28.83 -6.28
CA GLU A 321 -39.54 -28.54 -4.85
C GLU A 321 -38.25 -28.00 -4.22
N ALA A 322 -37.09 -28.58 -4.58
CA ALA A 322 -35.80 -28.16 -4.06
C ALA A 322 -35.45 -26.72 -4.49
N VAL A 323 -35.65 -26.39 -5.77
CA VAL A 323 -35.40 -25.05 -6.31
C VAL A 323 -36.32 -24.02 -5.66
N GLN A 324 -37.61 -24.31 -5.52
CA GLN A 324 -38.56 -23.42 -4.84
C GLN A 324 -38.22 -23.25 -3.35
N HIS A 325 -37.83 -24.32 -2.67
CA HIS A 325 -37.43 -24.26 -1.26
C HIS A 325 -36.17 -23.39 -1.06
N ILE A 326 -35.16 -23.53 -1.92
CA ILE A 326 -33.96 -22.68 -1.91
C ILE A 326 -34.35 -21.22 -2.21
N TYR A 327 -35.19 -20.98 -3.22
CA TYR A 327 -35.67 -19.63 -3.55
C TYR A 327 -36.37 -18.96 -2.36
N ARG A 328 -37.31 -19.66 -1.72
CA ARG A 328 -38.03 -19.18 -0.53
C ARG A 328 -37.08 -18.86 0.60
N GLN A 329 -36.08 -19.71 0.85
CA GLN A 329 -35.07 -19.42 1.87
C GLN A 329 -34.25 -18.16 1.55
N LEU A 330 -33.84 -17.98 0.29
CA LEU A 330 -33.00 -16.86 -0.13
C LEU A 330 -33.75 -15.52 -0.16
N ARG A 331 -34.98 -15.51 -0.69
CA ARG A 331 -35.77 -14.28 -0.92
C ARG A 331 -36.84 -13.99 0.14
N GLY A 332 -37.22 -14.99 0.94
CA GLY A 332 -38.30 -14.86 1.93
C GLY A 332 -39.70 -14.79 1.32
N ALA A 333 -39.83 -15.06 0.03
CA ALA A 333 -41.09 -15.09 -0.72
C ALA A 333 -41.06 -16.25 -1.73
N ASP A 334 -42.24 -16.66 -2.19
CA ASP A 334 -42.38 -17.67 -3.24
C ASP A 334 -41.91 -17.14 -4.59
N ALA A 335 -41.45 -18.06 -5.44
CA ALA A 335 -41.03 -17.71 -6.79
C ALA A 335 -42.26 -17.37 -7.65
N PRO A 336 -42.20 -16.32 -8.47
CA PRO A 336 -43.29 -15.98 -9.39
C PRO A 336 -43.48 -17.06 -10.47
N ASP A 337 -42.38 -17.70 -10.88
CA ASP A 337 -42.36 -18.75 -11.90
C ASP A 337 -41.14 -19.67 -11.71
N ASN A 338 -41.20 -20.87 -12.28
CA ASN A 338 -40.18 -21.90 -12.13
C ASN A 338 -38.85 -21.54 -12.82
N GLU A 339 -38.90 -20.78 -13.91
CA GLU A 339 -37.72 -20.36 -14.66
C GLU A 339 -36.91 -19.31 -13.87
N THR A 340 -37.59 -18.37 -13.22
CA THR A 340 -36.99 -17.42 -12.29
C THR A 340 -36.35 -18.13 -11.10
N ALA A 341 -36.99 -19.19 -10.58
CA ALA A 341 -36.46 -19.95 -9.47
C ALA A 341 -35.15 -20.68 -9.84
N ARG A 342 -35.13 -21.40 -10.98
CA ARG A 342 -33.92 -22.06 -11.51
C ARG A 342 -32.84 -21.04 -11.88
N GLY A 343 -33.25 -19.95 -12.53
CA GLY A 343 -32.36 -18.89 -12.99
C GLY A 343 -31.61 -18.19 -11.85
N ILE A 344 -32.12 -18.19 -10.62
CA ILE A 344 -31.36 -17.67 -9.48
C ILE A 344 -30.15 -18.54 -9.15
N ILE A 345 -30.31 -19.86 -9.10
CA ILE A 345 -29.22 -20.79 -8.75
C ILE A 345 -28.14 -20.75 -9.84
N ASP A 346 -28.57 -20.74 -11.11
CA ASP A 346 -27.68 -20.59 -12.26
C ASP A 346 -26.88 -19.28 -12.19
N LYS A 347 -27.56 -18.16 -11.93
CA LYS A 347 -26.93 -16.84 -11.76
C LYS A 347 -26.03 -16.75 -10.52
N LEU A 348 -26.22 -17.58 -9.50
CA LEU A 348 -25.43 -17.52 -8.27
C LEU A 348 -24.06 -18.20 -8.42
N PHE A 349 -23.98 -19.34 -9.10
CA PHE A 349 -22.75 -20.17 -9.11
C PHE A 349 -22.22 -20.51 -10.51
N PHE A 350 -23.08 -20.54 -11.52
CA PHE A 350 -22.78 -21.07 -12.84
C PHE A 350 -22.68 -19.98 -13.93
N SER A 351 -23.13 -18.75 -13.64
CA SER A 351 -23.03 -17.60 -14.53
C SER A 351 -21.70 -16.86 -14.40
N ASP A 352 -20.95 -16.80 -15.50
CA ASP A 352 -19.71 -16.05 -15.70
C ASP A 352 -19.81 -14.55 -15.37
N LYS A 353 -20.98 -13.93 -15.57
CA LYS A 353 -21.21 -12.50 -15.28
C LYS A 353 -21.22 -12.19 -13.79
N ARG A 354 -21.71 -13.14 -12.98
CA ARG A 354 -22.01 -12.94 -11.54
C ARG A 354 -21.01 -13.67 -10.64
N TYR A 355 -20.46 -14.79 -11.10
CA TYR A 355 -19.57 -15.66 -10.35
C TYR A 355 -18.26 -15.88 -11.10
N ASP A 356 -17.14 -15.74 -10.40
CA ASP A 356 -15.80 -15.91 -10.94
C ASP A 356 -14.87 -16.40 -9.84
N LEU A 357 -14.25 -17.57 -10.03
CA LEU A 357 -13.20 -18.13 -9.17
C LEU A 357 -11.83 -17.48 -9.43
N GLY A 358 -11.67 -16.82 -10.57
CA GLY A 358 -10.39 -16.40 -11.11
C GLY A 358 -9.53 -17.59 -11.53
N GLU A 359 -8.40 -17.29 -12.16
CA GLU A 359 -7.42 -18.31 -12.56
C GLU A 359 -6.83 -19.01 -11.33
N VAL A 360 -6.56 -18.25 -10.26
CA VAL A 360 -6.06 -18.75 -8.98
C VAL A 360 -7.04 -19.72 -8.32
N GLY A 361 -8.33 -19.35 -8.24
CA GLY A 361 -9.32 -20.20 -7.57
C GLY A 361 -9.53 -21.52 -8.30
N ARG A 362 -9.58 -21.47 -9.64
CA ARG A 362 -9.66 -22.69 -10.48
C ARG A 362 -8.42 -23.56 -10.32
N TYR A 363 -7.22 -22.97 -10.37
CA TYR A 363 -5.96 -23.69 -10.15
C TYR A 363 -5.94 -24.41 -8.79
N LYS A 364 -6.32 -23.73 -7.71
CA LYS A 364 -6.36 -24.31 -6.36
C LYS A 364 -7.36 -25.44 -6.21
N ILE A 365 -8.57 -25.28 -6.75
CA ILE A 365 -9.59 -26.34 -6.71
C ILE A 365 -9.11 -27.58 -7.46
N ASN A 366 -8.57 -27.40 -8.66
CA ASN A 366 -8.03 -28.48 -9.47
C ASN A 366 -6.92 -29.25 -8.73
N ARG A 367 -5.95 -28.54 -8.16
CA ARG A 367 -4.81 -29.14 -7.46
C ARG A 367 -5.24 -29.83 -6.16
N LYS A 368 -6.15 -29.22 -5.37
CA LYS A 368 -6.61 -29.77 -4.08
C LYS A 368 -7.52 -30.99 -4.23
N LEU A 369 -8.40 -30.98 -5.22
CA LEU A 369 -9.37 -32.07 -5.46
C LEU A 369 -8.84 -33.13 -6.46
N GLY A 370 -7.74 -32.84 -7.16
CA GLY A 370 -7.19 -33.73 -8.20
C GLY A 370 -8.00 -33.73 -9.50
N VAL A 371 -8.69 -32.63 -9.81
CA VAL A 371 -9.57 -32.50 -10.98
C VAL A 371 -8.85 -31.79 -12.13
N ASN A 372 -8.92 -32.33 -13.34
CA ASN A 372 -8.24 -31.78 -14.53
C ASN A 372 -9.16 -30.89 -15.40
N GLN A 373 -9.77 -29.86 -14.81
CA GLN A 373 -10.57 -28.87 -15.56
C GLN A 373 -9.67 -27.79 -16.21
N LYS A 374 -10.08 -27.22 -17.35
CA LYS A 374 -9.33 -26.13 -18.00
C LYS A 374 -9.33 -24.86 -17.14
N LEU A 375 -8.17 -24.19 -17.02
CA LEU A 375 -8.02 -22.92 -16.28
C LEU A 375 -8.90 -21.78 -16.82
N THR A 376 -9.35 -21.88 -18.08
CA THR A 376 -10.28 -20.91 -18.69
C THR A 376 -11.69 -20.99 -18.11
N ASN A 377 -12.07 -22.12 -17.50
CA ASN A 377 -13.38 -22.28 -16.88
C ASN A 377 -13.37 -21.72 -15.45
N LYS A 378 -13.89 -20.51 -15.29
CA LYS A 378 -13.80 -19.75 -14.04
C LYS A 378 -15.04 -19.85 -13.14
N VAL A 379 -16.11 -20.51 -13.57
CA VAL A 379 -17.32 -20.72 -12.75
C VAL A 379 -17.24 -22.05 -12.02
N LEU A 380 -17.99 -22.25 -10.93
CA LEU A 380 -18.08 -23.57 -10.29
C LEU A 380 -18.76 -24.57 -11.20
N THR A 381 -18.28 -25.82 -11.20
CA THR A 381 -18.93 -26.92 -11.91
C THR A 381 -19.64 -27.86 -10.94
N LYS A 382 -20.59 -28.64 -11.45
CA LYS A 382 -21.28 -29.66 -10.65
C LYS A 382 -20.30 -30.70 -10.10
N GLU A 383 -19.29 -31.06 -10.90
CA GLU A 383 -18.21 -31.97 -10.51
C GLU A 383 -17.40 -31.43 -9.34
N ASP A 384 -17.05 -30.13 -9.35
CA ASP A 384 -16.34 -29.49 -8.23
C ASP A 384 -17.12 -29.65 -6.92
N ILE A 385 -18.43 -29.38 -6.93
CA ILE A 385 -19.28 -29.48 -5.73
C ILE A 385 -19.28 -30.90 -5.17
N ILE A 386 -19.37 -31.91 -6.03
CA ILE A 386 -19.39 -33.32 -5.64
C ILE A 386 -18.06 -33.72 -5.00
N GLU A 387 -16.93 -33.37 -5.63
CA GLU A 387 -15.61 -33.72 -5.10
C GLU A 387 -15.29 -32.99 -3.78
N ILE A 388 -15.79 -31.75 -3.60
CA ILE A 388 -15.70 -31.04 -2.31
C ILE A 388 -16.45 -31.82 -1.22
N ILE A 389 -17.67 -32.29 -1.50
CA ILE A 389 -18.46 -33.06 -0.54
C ILE A 389 -17.75 -34.38 -0.21
N LYS A 390 -17.24 -35.10 -1.22
CA LYS A 390 -16.47 -36.34 -1.00
C LYS A 390 -15.21 -36.09 -0.16
N TYR A 391 -14.49 -34.99 -0.40
CA TYR A 391 -13.33 -34.63 0.40
C TYR A 391 -13.73 -34.32 1.85
N LEU A 392 -14.81 -33.58 2.08
CA LEU A 392 -15.32 -33.28 3.43
C LEU A 392 -15.73 -34.56 4.18
N VAL A 393 -16.30 -35.54 3.49
CA VAL A 393 -16.59 -36.87 4.07
C VAL A 393 -15.28 -37.59 4.44
N ARG A 394 -14.28 -37.63 3.55
CA ARG A 394 -12.95 -38.19 3.86
C ARG A 394 -12.30 -37.53 5.08
N LEU A 395 -12.44 -36.21 5.20
CA LEU A 395 -11.95 -35.42 6.33
C LEU A 395 -12.62 -35.82 7.65
N THR A 396 -13.94 -36.04 7.62
CA THR A 396 -14.69 -36.47 8.82
C THR A 396 -14.22 -37.84 9.32
N ASN A 397 -13.78 -38.70 8.40
CA ASN A 397 -13.23 -40.02 8.69
C ASN A 397 -11.71 -40.03 8.96
N ALA A 398 -11.09 -38.85 9.11
CA ALA A 398 -9.64 -38.68 9.32
C ALA A 398 -8.76 -39.30 8.20
N LYS A 399 -9.29 -39.43 6.99
CA LYS A 399 -8.56 -39.88 5.79
C LYS A 399 -8.00 -38.73 4.94
N ALA A 400 -8.19 -37.50 5.40
CA ALA A 400 -7.70 -36.28 4.76
C ALA A 400 -7.22 -35.28 5.81
N GLU A 401 -6.35 -34.36 5.40
CA GLU A 401 -5.79 -33.32 6.27
C GLU A 401 -6.61 -32.04 6.21
N ILE A 402 -6.54 -31.29 7.32
CA ILE A 402 -7.17 -29.97 7.49
C ILE A 402 -6.26 -28.92 6.85
N ASP A 403 -6.85 -27.90 6.23
CA ASP A 403 -6.07 -26.79 5.69
C ASP A 403 -5.70 -25.78 6.78
N ASP A 404 -4.42 -25.41 6.82
CA ASP A 404 -3.98 -24.26 7.59
C ASP A 404 -4.29 -22.96 6.83
N ILE A 405 -5.23 -22.18 7.36
CA ILE A 405 -5.71 -20.93 6.75
C ILE A 405 -4.62 -19.85 6.72
N ASP A 406 -3.63 -19.95 7.61
CA ASP A 406 -2.58 -18.96 7.80
C ASP A 406 -1.33 -19.24 6.96
N HIS A 407 -1.25 -20.45 6.39
CA HIS A 407 -0.25 -20.80 5.39
C HIS A 407 -0.23 -19.82 4.21
N LEU A 408 0.97 -19.43 3.74
CA LEU A 408 1.10 -18.49 2.62
C LEU A 408 0.66 -19.05 1.26
N SER A 409 0.43 -20.36 1.12
CA SER A 409 -0.26 -20.92 -0.06
C SER A 409 -1.76 -20.61 -0.05
N ASN A 410 -2.31 -20.30 1.11
CA ASN A 410 -3.71 -19.97 1.33
C ASN A 410 -3.98 -18.47 1.35
N ARG A 411 -2.93 -17.66 1.33
CA ARG A 411 -2.97 -16.20 1.28
C ARG A 411 -2.25 -15.69 0.04
N ARG A 412 -2.78 -14.65 -0.59
CA ARG A 412 -2.15 -14.03 -1.76
C ARG A 412 -2.04 -12.53 -1.57
N VAL A 413 -1.10 -11.91 -2.28
CA VAL A 413 -0.89 -10.48 -2.27
C VAL A 413 -1.62 -9.86 -3.45
N ARG A 414 -2.45 -8.85 -3.17
CA ARG A 414 -2.99 -7.94 -4.17
C ARG A 414 -2.06 -6.74 -4.28
N THR A 415 -1.36 -6.67 -5.41
CA THR A 415 -0.50 -5.55 -5.78
C THR A 415 -1.32 -4.32 -6.18
N VAL A 416 -0.66 -3.19 -6.38
CA VAL A 416 -1.32 -1.92 -6.77
C VAL A 416 -2.08 -2.05 -8.09
N GLY A 417 -1.52 -2.74 -9.09
CA GLY A 417 -2.14 -2.95 -10.39
C GLY A 417 -3.45 -3.75 -10.27
N GLU A 418 -3.47 -4.83 -9.48
CA GLU A 418 -4.69 -5.60 -9.25
C GLU A 418 -5.75 -4.84 -8.44
N GLN A 419 -5.32 -4.04 -7.46
CA GLN A 419 -6.24 -3.21 -6.70
C GLN A 419 -6.90 -2.17 -7.61
N LEU A 420 -6.13 -1.53 -8.49
CA LEU A 420 -6.66 -0.62 -9.50
C LEU A 420 -7.58 -1.35 -10.47
N TYR A 421 -7.18 -2.52 -10.98
CA TYR A 421 -8.02 -3.37 -11.83
C TYR A 421 -9.42 -3.57 -11.25
N ALA A 422 -9.51 -3.94 -9.96
CA ALA A 422 -10.78 -4.12 -9.29
C ALA A 422 -11.61 -2.83 -9.20
N GLN A 423 -10.97 -1.68 -8.91
CA GLN A 423 -11.67 -0.39 -8.84
C GLN A 423 -12.14 0.11 -10.21
N PHE A 424 -11.31 -0.06 -11.25
CA PHE A 424 -11.69 0.22 -12.64
C PHE A 424 -12.85 -0.66 -13.08
N GLY A 425 -12.85 -1.95 -12.73
CA GLY A 425 -13.96 -2.86 -13.01
C GLY A 425 -15.28 -2.39 -12.38
N VAL A 426 -15.26 -1.94 -11.12
CA VAL A 426 -16.46 -1.36 -10.46
C VAL A 426 -16.90 -0.06 -11.13
N GLY A 427 -15.96 0.82 -11.47
CA GLY A 427 -16.23 2.10 -12.13
C GLY A 427 -16.85 1.91 -13.53
N LEU A 428 -16.27 1.03 -14.34
CA LEU A 428 -16.75 0.72 -15.69
C LEU A 428 -18.08 -0.05 -15.66
N ALA A 429 -18.29 -0.97 -14.71
CA ALA A 429 -19.58 -1.64 -14.56
C ALA A 429 -20.72 -0.66 -14.21
N ARG A 430 -20.43 0.38 -13.41
CA ARG A 430 -21.39 1.46 -13.13
C ARG A 430 -21.65 2.30 -14.37
N MET A 431 -20.59 2.65 -15.10
CA MET A 431 -20.70 3.41 -16.34
C MET A 431 -21.50 2.64 -17.40
N ALA A 432 -21.23 1.35 -17.57
CA ALA A 432 -21.91 0.48 -18.54
C ALA A 432 -23.42 0.41 -18.28
N ARG A 433 -23.84 0.40 -17.01
CA ARG A 433 -25.26 0.49 -16.65
C ARG A 433 -25.87 1.82 -17.10
N THR A 434 -25.21 2.93 -16.80
CA THR A 434 -25.69 4.28 -17.20
C THR A 434 -25.71 4.45 -18.73
N ILE A 435 -24.74 3.88 -19.44
CA ILE A 435 -24.73 3.87 -20.92
C ILE A 435 -25.94 3.11 -21.44
N ARG A 436 -26.19 1.88 -20.94
CA ARG A 436 -27.34 1.08 -21.35
C ARG A 436 -28.67 1.80 -21.09
N GLU A 437 -28.83 2.38 -19.90
CA GLU A 437 -30.03 3.17 -19.56
C GLU A 437 -30.21 4.37 -20.50
N ARG A 438 -29.13 5.05 -20.88
CA ARG A 438 -29.19 6.20 -21.81
C ARG A 438 -29.47 5.81 -23.25
N MET A 439 -29.00 4.64 -23.69
CA MET A 439 -29.31 4.09 -25.01
C MET A 439 -30.82 3.86 -25.14
N ASN A 440 -31.41 3.10 -24.20
CA ASN A 440 -32.84 2.80 -24.20
C ASN A 440 -33.75 4.04 -24.14
N VAL A 441 -33.30 5.14 -23.53
CA VAL A 441 -34.08 6.40 -23.42
C VAL A 441 -34.01 7.22 -24.70
N ARG A 442 -32.94 7.08 -25.49
CA ARG A 442 -32.63 7.94 -26.65
C ARG A 442 -32.86 7.25 -28.00
N ASP A 443 -33.63 6.17 -28.03
CA ASP A 443 -33.94 5.39 -29.26
C ASP A 443 -34.40 6.25 -30.46
N ASN A 444 -35.01 7.43 -30.22
CA ASN A 444 -35.55 8.30 -31.28
C ASN A 444 -34.62 9.45 -31.72
N GLU A 445 -33.40 9.58 -31.19
CA GLU A 445 -32.46 10.68 -31.50
C GLU A 445 -31.13 10.16 -32.10
N VAL A 446 -30.49 10.94 -32.98
CA VAL A 446 -29.10 10.68 -33.41
C VAL A 446 -28.16 11.15 -32.30
N PHE A 447 -27.54 10.23 -31.57
CA PHE A 447 -26.57 10.53 -30.50
C PHE A 447 -25.18 9.98 -30.79
N THR A 448 -24.17 10.59 -30.19
CA THR A 448 -22.77 10.18 -30.32
C THR A 448 -22.27 9.42 -29.07
N PRO A 449 -21.15 8.69 -29.15
CA PRO A 449 -20.54 8.04 -27.99
C PRO A 449 -20.27 8.99 -26.80
N VAL A 450 -19.92 10.26 -27.08
CA VAL A 450 -19.65 11.27 -26.02
C VAL A 450 -20.91 11.58 -25.20
N ASP A 451 -22.08 11.59 -25.82
CA ASP A 451 -23.34 11.92 -25.14
C ASP A 451 -23.79 10.84 -24.16
N LEU A 452 -23.40 9.59 -24.42
CA LEU A 452 -23.73 8.44 -23.58
C LEU A 452 -22.88 8.38 -22.30
N ILE A 453 -21.68 8.94 -22.33
CA ILE A 453 -20.67 8.71 -21.30
C ILE A 453 -20.61 9.88 -20.31
N ASN A 454 -20.48 9.54 -19.03
CA ASN A 454 -20.22 10.51 -17.97
C ASN A 454 -18.90 10.18 -17.26
N ALA A 455 -17.85 10.97 -17.54
CA ALA A 455 -16.52 10.80 -16.96
C ALA A 455 -16.49 10.83 -15.41
N ARG A 456 -17.48 11.48 -14.76
CA ARG A 456 -17.56 11.57 -13.29
C ARG A 456 -17.83 10.22 -12.63
N THR A 457 -18.50 9.30 -13.33
CA THR A 457 -18.86 7.98 -12.81
C THR A 457 -17.61 7.17 -12.46
N LEU A 458 -16.63 7.12 -13.38
CA LEU A 458 -15.35 6.46 -13.16
C LEU A 458 -14.44 7.24 -12.22
N SER A 459 -14.25 8.54 -12.48
CA SER A 459 -13.33 9.38 -11.68
C SER A 459 -13.68 9.41 -10.19
N SER A 460 -14.98 9.37 -9.84
CA SER A 460 -15.41 9.36 -8.45
C SER A 460 -15.01 8.10 -7.67
N VAL A 461 -15.02 6.93 -8.32
CA VAL A 461 -14.63 5.66 -7.69
C VAL A 461 -13.13 5.64 -7.45
N ILE A 462 -12.34 6.05 -8.46
CA ILE A 462 -10.87 6.11 -8.37
C ILE A 462 -10.43 7.15 -7.32
N ASN A 463 -11.00 8.35 -7.33
CA ASN A 463 -10.69 9.37 -6.33
C ASN A 463 -11.08 8.93 -4.91
N SER A 464 -12.18 8.20 -4.76
CA SER A 464 -12.58 7.63 -3.47
C SER A 464 -11.56 6.60 -2.97
N PHE A 465 -11.06 5.72 -3.84
CA PHE A 465 -10.00 4.76 -3.51
C PHE A 465 -8.72 5.47 -3.03
N PHE A 466 -8.18 6.38 -3.83
CA PHE A 466 -6.94 7.08 -3.46
C PHE A 466 -7.11 8.02 -2.26
N GLY A 467 -8.29 8.59 -2.07
CA GLY A 467 -8.58 9.56 -1.00
C GLY A 467 -8.89 8.92 0.35
N THR A 468 -9.75 7.89 0.37
CA THR A 468 -10.38 7.35 1.60
C THR A 468 -10.00 5.92 1.95
N SER A 469 -9.43 5.14 1.01
CA SER A 469 -9.04 3.75 1.29
C SER A 469 -7.96 3.68 2.37
N GLN A 470 -8.09 2.70 3.28
CA GLN A 470 -7.06 2.39 4.28
C GLN A 470 -5.73 1.93 3.66
N LEU A 471 -5.75 1.46 2.40
CA LEU A 471 -4.57 0.99 1.67
C LEU A 471 -3.82 2.15 0.99
N SER A 472 -4.48 3.28 0.73
CA SER A 472 -3.85 4.50 0.21
C SER A 472 -3.42 5.38 1.38
N GLN A 473 -2.17 5.27 1.78
CA GLN A 473 -1.64 5.92 2.98
C GLN A 473 -0.71 7.08 2.59
N PHE A 474 -0.61 8.09 3.45
CA PHE A 474 0.45 9.09 3.34
C PHE A 474 1.81 8.39 3.40
N LEU A 475 2.70 8.74 2.47
CA LEU A 475 4.03 8.16 2.47
C LEU A 475 4.78 8.56 3.75
N ASP A 476 5.52 7.61 4.30
CA ASP A 476 6.41 7.86 5.43
C ASP A 476 7.77 8.26 4.85
N GLN A 477 8.05 9.55 4.92
CA GLN A 477 9.19 10.23 4.31
C GLN A 477 10.11 10.81 5.38
N THR A 478 10.15 10.18 6.55
CA THR A 478 11.10 10.60 7.59
C THR A 478 12.53 10.48 7.05
N ASN A 479 12.87 9.39 6.35
CA ASN A 479 14.16 9.17 5.69
C ASN A 479 14.02 8.16 4.53
N PRO A 480 15.06 7.95 3.68
CA PRO A 480 14.97 7.03 2.54
C PRO A 480 14.58 5.60 2.90
N LEU A 481 15.06 5.07 4.03
CA LEU A 481 14.75 3.71 4.48
C LEU A 481 13.27 3.58 4.84
N SER A 482 12.70 4.60 5.48
CA SER A 482 11.28 4.66 5.78
C SER A 482 10.42 4.58 4.52
N GLU A 483 10.82 5.28 3.45
CA GLU A 483 10.08 5.24 2.19
C GLU A 483 10.09 3.86 1.53
N ILE A 484 11.27 3.23 1.42
CA ILE A 484 11.42 1.92 0.76
C ILE A 484 10.61 0.86 1.53
N THR A 485 10.75 0.84 2.85
CA THR A 485 10.08 -0.15 3.70
C THR A 485 8.57 0.04 3.68
N HIS A 486 8.06 1.29 3.58
CA HIS A 486 6.63 1.54 3.42
C HIS A 486 6.11 1.06 2.05
N LYS A 487 6.87 1.25 0.97
CA LYS A 487 6.50 0.75 -0.38
C LYS A 487 6.46 -0.78 -0.48
N ARG A 488 7.29 -1.46 0.31
CA ARG A 488 7.37 -2.94 0.42
C ARG A 488 6.47 -3.54 1.52
N ARG A 489 5.62 -2.72 2.14
CA ARG A 489 4.73 -3.15 3.21
C ARG A 489 3.59 -3.99 2.66
N ILE A 490 3.23 -5.02 3.41
CA ILE A 490 2.09 -5.88 3.18
C ILE A 490 1.13 -5.74 4.36
N SER A 491 -0.14 -5.51 4.05
CA SER A 491 -1.20 -5.31 5.05
C SER A 491 -2.27 -6.40 4.92
N ALA A 492 -2.57 -7.10 6.01
CA ALA A 492 -3.73 -7.99 6.10
C ALA A 492 -5.05 -7.23 6.29
N LEU A 493 -4.98 -5.92 6.56
CA LEU A 493 -6.13 -5.03 6.73
C LEU A 493 -6.69 -4.54 5.39
N GLY A 494 -7.91 -4.00 5.40
CA GLY A 494 -8.55 -3.37 4.25
C GLY A 494 -9.71 -4.20 3.66
N PRO A 495 -10.30 -3.74 2.54
CA PRO A 495 -11.49 -4.36 1.95
C PRO A 495 -11.19 -5.80 1.49
N GLY A 496 -11.96 -6.77 1.95
CA GLY A 496 -11.74 -8.21 1.68
C GLY A 496 -10.66 -8.87 2.56
N GLY A 497 -9.97 -8.09 3.39
CA GLY A 497 -9.02 -8.57 4.40
C GLY A 497 -9.67 -8.70 5.79
N LEU A 498 -8.83 -8.60 6.82
CA LEU A 498 -9.24 -8.69 8.23
C LEU A 498 -9.44 -7.29 8.84
N SER A 499 -10.26 -7.22 9.89
CA SER A 499 -10.30 -6.06 10.77
C SER A 499 -9.50 -6.33 12.04
N ARG A 500 -9.01 -5.27 12.70
CA ARG A 500 -8.19 -5.38 13.93
C ARG A 500 -8.87 -6.20 15.03
N GLU A 501 -10.17 -6.00 15.20
CA GLU A 501 -11.00 -6.65 16.23
C GLU A 501 -11.33 -8.11 15.91
N ARG A 502 -11.41 -8.45 14.61
CA ARG A 502 -11.71 -9.83 14.16
C ARG A 502 -10.46 -10.69 14.00
N ALA A 503 -9.28 -10.09 13.96
CA ALA A 503 -8.04 -10.81 13.83
C ALA A 503 -7.65 -11.45 15.16
N GLY A 504 -7.80 -12.78 15.23
CA GLY A 504 -7.37 -13.59 16.36
C GLY A 504 -5.84 -13.68 16.49
N PHE A 505 -5.38 -14.45 17.47
CA PHE A 505 -3.96 -14.63 17.75
C PHE A 505 -3.23 -15.38 16.62
N GLU A 506 -3.84 -16.44 16.07
CA GLU A 506 -3.27 -17.31 15.02
C GLU A 506 -2.74 -16.50 13.82
N VAL A 507 -3.55 -15.57 13.32
CA VAL A 507 -3.20 -14.73 12.17
C VAL A 507 -2.05 -13.75 12.46
N ARG A 508 -1.83 -13.40 13.73
CA ARG A 508 -0.79 -12.45 14.14
C ARG A 508 0.54 -13.15 14.42
N ASP A 509 0.51 -14.47 14.57
CA ASP A 509 1.68 -15.27 14.91
C ASP A 509 2.61 -15.47 13.69
N VAL A 510 3.83 -15.88 13.96
CA VAL A 510 4.82 -16.19 12.93
C VAL A 510 4.65 -17.64 12.49
N HIS A 511 4.29 -17.83 11.23
CA HIS A 511 4.15 -19.14 10.62
C HIS A 511 5.45 -19.54 9.86
N TYR A 512 5.81 -20.84 9.82
CA TYR A 512 7.05 -21.30 9.18
C TYR A 512 7.16 -20.93 7.69
N SER A 513 6.03 -20.98 6.96
CA SER A 513 5.95 -20.52 5.55
C SER A 513 6.36 -19.06 5.33
N HIS A 514 6.43 -18.22 6.37
CA HIS A 514 6.97 -16.85 6.27
C HIS A 514 8.46 -16.82 5.90
N TYR A 515 9.20 -17.92 6.11
CA TYR A 515 10.63 -18.02 5.83
C TYR A 515 10.96 -17.54 4.40
N GLY A 516 11.88 -16.59 4.29
CA GLY A 516 12.30 -16.04 3.00
C GLY A 516 11.27 -15.14 2.27
N ARG A 517 10.07 -14.97 2.83
CA ARG A 517 8.92 -14.30 2.19
C ARG A 517 8.50 -13.04 2.93
N LEU A 518 8.07 -13.19 4.18
CA LEU A 518 7.65 -12.10 5.07
C LEU A 518 8.64 -11.98 6.23
N CYS A 519 9.10 -10.76 6.48
CA CYS A 519 10.00 -10.50 7.60
C CYS A 519 9.27 -10.78 8.91
N THR A 520 9.87 -11.64 9.73
CA THR A 520 9.34 -12.04 11.04
C THR A 520 9.66 -11.04 12.15
N ILE A 521 10.62 -10.15 11.92
CA ILE A 521 11.10 -9.15 12.89
C ILE A 521 10.44 -7.78 12.65
N GLU A 522 10.25 -7.37 11.38
CA GLU A 522 9.83 -6.01 11.02
C GLU A 522 8.29 -5.89 10.97
N THR A 523 7.69 -5.67 12.14
CA THR A 523 6.27 -5.35 12.30
C THR A 523 6.09 -4.14 13.25
N PRO A 524 5.03 -3.32 13.09
CA PRO A 524 4.68 -2.31 14.07
C PRO A 524 4.35 -2.94 15.43
N GLU A 525 4.77 -2.27 16.51
CA GLU A 525 4.34 -2.58 17.88
C GLU A 525 2.87 -2.17 18.09
N GLY A 526 2.18 -2.85 19.01
CA GLY A 526 0.81 -2.49 19.41
C GLY A 526 -0.29 -3.21 18.62
N PRO A 527 -1.46 -2.57 18.38
CA PRO A 527 -2.64 -3.27 17.86
C PRO A 527 -2.50 -3.86 16.46
N ASN A 528 -1.49 -3.44 15.69
CA ASN A 528 -1.23 -3.89 14.32
C ASN A 528 -0.15 -4.98 14.24
N ILE A 529 0.37 -5.48 15.36
CA ILE A 529 1.38 -6.54 15.38
C ILE A 529 0.89 -7.77 14.59
N GLY A 530 1.72 -8.28 13.68
CA GLY A 530 1.44 -9.43 12.82
C GLY A 530 0.45 -9.17 11.68
N LEU A 531 -0.26 -8.03 11.68
CA LEU A 531 -1.20 -7.65 10.61
C LEU A 531 -0.55 -6.80 9.52
N ILE A 532 0.58 -6.19 9.84
CA ILE A 532 1.39 -5.40 8.94
C ILE A 532 2.81 -5.97 8.98
N SER A 533 3.24 -6.52 7.85
CA SER A 533 4.58 -7.10 7.70
C SER A 533 5.28 -6.47 6.51
N THR A 534 6.58 -6.71 6.38
CA THR A 534 7.39 -6.23 5.26
C THR A 534 7.94 -7.42 4.49
N LEU A 535 8.05 -7.32 3.17
CA LEU A 535 8.68 -8.36 2.36
C LEU A 535 10.16 -8.54 2.72
N CYS A 536 10.61 -9.79 2.73
CA CYS A 536 12.03 -10.11 2.84
C CYS A 536 12.82 -9.56 1.65
N VAL A 537 14.14 -9.42 1.80
CA VAL A 537 15.00 -8.77 0.79
C VAL A 537 14.93 -9.47 -0.58
N HIS A 538 14.91 -10.80 -0.60
CA HIS A 538 14.94 -11.61 -1.82
C HIS A 538 13.56 -12.11 -2.30
N ALA A 539 12.49 -11.79 -1.55
CA ALA A 539 11.14 -12.23 -1.89
C ALA A 539 10.64 -11.58 -3.19
N LYS A 540 9.94 -12.36 -4.01
CA LYS A 540 9.21 -11.90 -5.19
C LYS A 540 7.75 -12.32 -5.12
N ILE A 541 6.91 -11.70 -5.95
CA ILE A 541 5.51 -12.07 -6.11
C ILE A 541 5.36 -12.60 -7.53
N ASN A 542 4.77 -13.78 -7.67
CA ASN A 542 4.48 -14.36 -8.98
C ASN A 542 3.18 -13.78 -9.59
N ASP A 543 2.90 -14.13 -10.85
CA ASP A 543 1.72 -13.63 -11.58
C ASP A 543 0.37 -14.00 -10.94
N MET A 544 0.35 -15.05 -10.10
CA MET A 544 -0.84 -15.47 -9.35
C MET A 544 -1.03 -14.70 -8.02
N GLY A 545 -0.02 -13.91 -7.62
CA GLY A 545 0.01 -13.15 -6.39
C GLY A 545 0.52 -13.93 -5.17
N PHE A 546 1.13 -15.10 -5.35
CA PHE A 546 1.81 -15.81 -4.24
C PHE A 546 3.23 -15.27 -4.05
N ILE A 547 3.68 -15.27 -2.79
CA ILE A 547 5.04 -14.84 -2.44
C ILE A 547 5.99 -16.02 -2.62
N GLU A 548 7.04 -15.81 -3.39
CA GLU A 548 8.07 -16.79 -3.68
C GLU A 548 9.42 -16.33 -3.15
N THR A 549 10.29 -17.28 -2.87
CA THR A 549 11.65 -17.02 -2.42
C THR A 549 12.64 -17.87 -3.23
N PRO A 550 13.83 -17.34 -3.54
CA PRO A 550 14.78 -18.06 -4.38
C PRO A 550 15.56 -19.12 -3.60
N TYR A 551 15.87 -20.22 -4.25
CA TYR A 551 16.69 -21.31 -3.74
C TYR A 551 17.70 -21.77 -4.80
N ARG A 552 18.78 -22.41 -4.35
CA ARG A 552 19.72 -23.13 -5.23
C ARG A 552 19.33 -24.58 -5.30
N LYS A 553 19.18 -25.11 -6.51
CA LYS A 553 18.90 -26.53 -6.69
C LYS A 553 20.15 -27.38 -6.40
N VAL A 554 19.97 -28.47 -5.69
CA VAL A 554 21.00 -29.46 -5.36
C VAL A 554 20.69 -30.75 -6.10
N THR A 555 21.71 -31.33 -6.74
CA THR A 555 21.61 -32.63 -7.42
C THR A 555 22.72 -33.53 -6.90
N GLU A 556 22.36 -34.64 -6.26
CA GLU A 556 23.31 -35.63 -5.70
C GLU A 556 24.41 -35.00 -4.82
N GLY A 557 24.04 -34.05 -3.95
CA GLY A 557 24.95 -33.35 -3.04
C GLY A 557 25.78 -32.22 -3.67
N LYS A 558 25.53 -31.89 -4.95
CA LYS A 558 26.15 -30.76 -5.65
C LYS A 558 25.16 -29.61 -5.85
N VAL A 559 25.49 -28.46 -5.27
CA VAL A 559 24.72 -27.21 -5.37
C VAL A 559 24.97 -26.53 -6.72
N ASN A 560 23.91 -26.18 -7.43
CA ASN A 560 24.01 -25.37 -8.66
C ASN A 560 24.19 -23.88 -8.32
N MET A 561 25.35 -23.32 -8.66
CA MET A 561 25.72 -21.95 -8.32
C MET A 561 25.24 -20.90 -9.33
N ASN A 562 24.81 -21.31 -10.52
CA ASN A 562 24.51 -20.39 -11.62
C ASN A 562 23.02 -20.10 -11.80
N GLN A 563 22.15 -21.01 -11.35
CA GLN A 563 20.71 -20.91 -11.57
C GLN A 563 19.95 -20.89 -10.25
N LEU A 564 19.08 -19.89 -10.10
CA LEU A 564 18.15 -19.76 -8.99
C LEU A 564 16.78 -20.28 -9.40
N THR A 565 16.14 -21.04 -8.51
CA THR A 565 14.77 -21.51 -8.66
C THR A 565 13.92 -20.83 -7.60
N PHE A 566 12.86 -20.12 -8.00
CA PHE A 566 11.91 -19.55 -7.06
C PHE A 566 10.88 -20.62 -6.69
N LEU A 567 10.62 -20.79 -5.40
CA LEU A 567 9.61 -21.71 -4.89
C LEU A 567 8.51 -20.93 -4.16
N SER A 568 7.27 -21.27 -4.45
CA SER A 568 6.11 -20.86 -3.65
C SER A 568 6.06 -21.63 -2.33
N ALA A 569 5.26 -21.13 -1.38
CA ALA A 569 5.13 -21.78 -0.06
C ALA A 569 4.64 -23.23 -0.18
N GLU A 570 3.77 -23.54 -1.14
CA GLU A 570 3.25 -24.90 -1.36
C GLU A 570 4.29 -25.84 -1.96
N GLU A 571 5.16 -25.35 -2.85
CA GLU A 571 6.23 -26.17 -3.45
C GLU A 571 7.34 -26.46 -2.43
N GLU A 572 7.61 -25.50 -1.55
CA GLU A 572 8.57 -25.62 -0.47
C GLU A 572 8.21 -26.71 0.55
N ASP A 573 6.91 -26.92 0.83
CA ASP A 573 6.48 -27.94 1.80
C ASP A 573 6.91 -29.35 1.41
N THR A 574 7.08 -29.62 0.12
CA THR A 574 7.54 -30.92 -0.40
C THR A 574 9.06 -31.02 -0.53
N ALA A 575 9.78 -29.92 -0.31
CA ALA A 575 11.20 -29.81 -0.58
C ALA A 575 12.05 -29.91 0.70
N LYS A 576 13.23 -30.53 0.57
CA LYS A 576 14.23 -30.63 1.65
C LYS A 576 15.35 -29.61 1.43
N ILE A 577 15.42 -28.61 2.31
CA ILE A 577 16.21 -27.39 2.07
C ILE A 577 17.34 -27.24 3.10
N ALA A 578 18.58 -27.14 2.63
CA ALA A 578 19.75 -26.85 3.46
C ALA A 578 19.91 -25.36 3.76
N GLN A 579 20.49 -25.05 4.93
CA GLN A 579 20.79 -23.68 5.35
C GLN A 579 21.93 -23.05 4.53
N SER A 580 21.89 -21.71 4.40
CA SER A 580 22.89 -20.94 3.63
C SER A 580 24.30 -20.96 4.23
N ASN A 581 24.42 -21.21 5.54
CA ASN A 581 25.70 -21.29 6.27
C ASN A 581 26.43 -22.63 6.10
N SER A 582 25.80 -23.61 5.44
CA SER A 582 26.41 -24.93 5.20
C SER A 582 27.67 -24.79 4.36
N VAL A 583 28.77 -25.40 4.80
CA VAL A 583 30.08 -25.22 4.13
C VAL A 583 30.12 -25.98 2.81
N ILE A 584 30.35 -25.26 1.72
CA ILE A 584 30.50 -25.79 0.37
C ILE A 584 31.93 -25.60 -0.16
N ASP A 585 32.40 -26.51 -1.00
CA ASP A 585 33.65 -26.37 -1.73
C ASP A 585 33.51 -25.42 -2.95
N GLY A 586 34.62 -25.11 -3.61
CA GLY A 586 34.62 -24.24 -4.80
C GLY A 586 33.95 -24.86 -6.04
N GLN A 587 33.59 -26.14 -6.01
CA GLN A 587 32.86 -26.86 -7.07
C GLN A 587 31.36 -27.02 -6.75
N GLY A 588 30.92 -26.55 -5.57
CA GLY A 588 29.54 -26.61 -5.10
C GLY A 588 29.16 -27.88 -4.34
N ASN A 589 30.10 -28.74 -3.95
CA ASN A 589 29.79 -29.91 -3.12
C ASN A 589 29.79 -29.53 -1.63
N PHE A 590 28.91 -30.17 -0.85
CA PHE A 590 28.95 -30.06 0.60
C PHE A 590 30.22 -30.73 1.17
N VAL A 591 30.88 -30.03 2.10
CA VAL A 591 32.07 -30.55 2.78
C VAL A 591 31.70 -31.58 3.86
N GLU A 592 30.56 -31.36 4.52
CA GLU A 592 30.03 -32.23 5.55
C GLU A 592 29.08 -33.27 4.94
N ASP A 593 29.09 -34.50 5.45
CA ASP A 593 28.20 -35.56 4.98
C ASP A 593 26.77 -35.43 5.53
N ARG A 594 26.63 -34.83 6.71
CA ARG A 594 25.37 -34.61 7.42
C ARG A 594 25.05 -33.13 7.47
N ILE A 595 23.90 -32.75 6.93
CA ILE A 595 23.54 -31.36 6.71
C ILE A 595 22.26 -31.04 7.48
N VAL A 596 22.32 -30.00 8.31
CA VAL A 596 21.13 -29.46 8.96
C VAL A 596 20.23 -28.86 7.89
N SER A 597 19.06 -29.46 7.75
CA SER A 597 18.10 -29.15 6.72
C SER A 597 16.76 -28.79 7.34
N ARG A 598 15.87 -28.22 6.53
CA ARG A 598 14.51 -27.89 6.89
C ARG A 598 13.56 -28.65 6.00
N GLU A 599 12.53 -29.21 6.61
CA GLU A 599 11.42 -29.88 5.95
C GLU A 599 10.15 -29.41 6.65
N THR A 600 9.33 -28.62 5.96
CA THR A 600 8.17 -27.90 6.55
C THR A 600 8.56 -27.05 7.77
N GLY A 601 8.04 -27.36 8.96
CA GLY A 601 8.36 -26.74 10.24
C GLY A 601 9.44 -27.45 11.05
N ASP A 602 9.94 -28.60 10.59
CA ASP A 602 10.95 -29.41 11.29
C ASP A 602 12.37 -29.19 10.73
N PHE A 603 13.38 -29.51 11.54
CA PHE A 603 14.80 -29.32 11.21
C PHE A 603 15.59 -30.65 11.23
N PRO A 604 15.34 -31.56 10.27
CA PRO A 604 16.05 -32.84 10.21
C PRO A 604 17.52 -32.67 9.81
N ILE A 605 18.36 -33.62 10.25
CA ILE A 605 19.74 -33.75 9.77
C ILE A 605 19.74 -34.81 8.67
N LEU A 606 19.99 -34.39 7.44
CA LEU A 606 19.90 -35.24 6.25
C LEU A 606 21.30 -35.59 5.72
N ASP A 607 21.39 -36.68 4.96
CA ASP A 607 22.59 -36.97 4.18
C ASP A 607 22.65 -36.06 2.94
N LYS A 608 23.85 -35.71 2.49
CA LYS A 608 24.05 -34.79 1.34
C LYS A 608 23.31 -35.15 0.05
N ALA A 609 23.01 -36.44 -0.15
CA ALA A 609 22.29 -36.92 -1.33
C ALA A 609 20.77 -36.68 -1.26
N GLU A 610 20.22 -36.50 -0.06
CA GLU A 610 18.79 -36.29 0.19
C GLU A 610 18.39 -34.81 0.13
N VAL A 611 19.36 -33.90 0.17
CA VAL A 611 19.13 -32.45 0.07
C VAL A 611 18.79 -32.09 -1.37
N GLU A 612 17.66 -31.40 -1.55
CA GLU A 612 17.16 -31.00 -2.87
C GLU A 612 17.43 -29.52 -3.18
N TYR A 613 17.44 -28.66 -2.16
CA TYR A 613 17.64 -27.22 -2.30
C TYR A 613 18.54 -26.65 -1.20
N MET A 614 19.06 -25.45 -1.42
CA MET A 614 19.83 -24.69 -0.44
C MET A 614 19.43 -23.21 -0.48
N ASP A 615 19.37 -22.57 0.68
CA ASP A 615 19.14 -21.12 0.80
C ASP A 615 20.21 -20.32 0.04
N VAL A 616 19.83 -19.14 -0.42
CA VAL A 616 20.67 -18.33 -1.31
C VAL A 616 21.56 -17.35 -0.54
N ALA A 617 21.05 -16.83 0.56
CA ALA A 617 21.76 -15.87 1.40
C ALA A 617 21.25 -15.90 2.85
N PRO A 618 22.11 -15.65 3.86
CA PRO A 618 21.67 -15.62 5.26
C PRO A 618 20.63 -14.53 5.56
N ASN A 619 20.69 -13.39 4.86
CA ASN A 619 19.74 -12.29 4.99
C ASN A 619 18.40 -12.53 4.25
N GLN A 620 18.21 -13.68 3.60
CA GLN A 620 16.97 -14.03 2.91
C GLN A 620 15.77 -14.03 3.85
N ILE A 621 15.95 -14.32 5.14
CA ILE A 621 14.86 -14.49 6.11
C ILE A 621 14.30 -13.17 6.68
N VAL A 622 14.97 -12.04 6.47
CA VAL A 622 14.59 -10.75 7.04
C VAL A 622 14.30 -9.69 5.97
N GLY A 623 13.63 -8.62 6.40
CA GLY A 623 13.38 -7.41 5.62
C GLY A 623 14.61 -6.49 5.56
N LEU A 624 14.49 -5.41 4.80
CA LEU A 624 15.58 -4.46 4.55
C LEU A 624 16.08 -3.79 5.83
N SER A 625 15.18 -3.28 6.68
CA SER A 625 15.56 -2.53 7.88
C SER A 625 16.32 -3.40 8.89
N ALA A 626 15.88 -4.64 9.08
CA ALA A 626 16.54 -5.60 9.95
C ALA A 626 17.90 -6.04 9.37
N SER A 627 18.00 -6.18 8.04
CA SER A 627 19.27 -6.51 7.37
C SER A 627 20.34 -5.42 7.44
N LEU A 628 20.01 -4.21 7.91
CA LEU A 628 20.96 -3.10 8.11
C LEU A 628 21.50 -3.03 9.55
N ILE A 629 21.04 -3.93 10.44
CA ILE A 629 21.53 -4.05 11.81
C ILE A 629 22.75 -5.00 11.80
N PRO A 630 23.97 -4.53 12.07
CA PRO A 630 25.13 -5.41 12.21
C PRO A 630 24.97 -6.28 13.45
N PHE A 631 25.59 -7.47 13.49
CA PHE A 631 25.54 -8.38 14.64
C PHE A 631 24.12 -8.74 15.11
N LEU A 632 23.16 -8.78 14.20
CA LEU A 632 21.76 -9.09 14.48
C LEU A 632 21.60 -10.43 15.21
N GLU A 633 22.46 -11.40 14.91
CA GLU A 633 22.50 -12.73 15.54
C GLU A 633 22.82 -12.71 17.04
N HIS A 634 23.27 -11.57 17.58
CA HIS A 634 23.58 -11.38 19.00
C HIS A 634 22.53 -10.54 19.75
N ASP A 635 21.43 -10.19 19.09
CA ASP A 635 20.34 -9.41 19.68
C ASP A 635 19.06 -10.24 19.85
N ASP A 636 18.36 -10.03 20.96
CA ASP A 636 16.99 -10.54 21.12
C ASP A 636 16.06 -10.02 20.01
N ALA A 637 15.15 -10.87 19.54
CA ALA A 637 14.25 -10.55 18.44
C ALA A 637 13.37 -9.31 18.70
N ASN A 638 12.96 -9.08 19.96
CA ASN A 638 12.17 -7.88 20.30
C ASN A 638 13.02 -6.61 20.20
N ARG A 639 14.32 -6.69 20.52
CA ARG A 639 15.26 -5.57 20.35
C ARG A 639 15.56 -5.31 18.89
N ALA A 640 15.73 -6.36 18.09
CA ALA A 640 15.85 -6.25 16.64
C ALA A 640 14.62 -5.59 16.01
N LEU A 641 13.40 -5.97 16.42
CA LEU A 641 12.15 -5.35 15.99
C LEU A 641 12.15 -3.86 16.30
N MET A 642 12.45 -3.49 17.55
CA MET A 642 12.57 -2.09 17.96
C MET A 642 13.63 -1.34 17.15
N GLY A 643 14.80 -1.96 16.93
CA GLY A 643 15.89 -1.42 16.12
C GLY A 643 15.47 -1.12 14.69
N SER A 644 14.82 -2.07 14.01
CA SER A 644 14.29 -1.87 12.66
C SER A 644 13.24 -0.75 12.60
N ASN A 645 12.37 -0.65 13.61
CA ASN A 645 11.33 0.36 13.68
C ASN A 645 11.92 1.76 13.93
N MET A 646 12.93 1.88 14.79
CA MET A 646 13.56 3.15 15.13
C MET A 646 14.41 3.71 14.00
N GLN A 647 15.06 2.86 13.20
CA GLN A 647 15.80 3.32 12.02
C GLN A 647 14.90 4.08 11.03
N ARG A 648 13.64 3.65 10.84
CA ARG A 648 12.65 4.37 10.01
C ARG A 648 12.25 5.74 10.56
N GLN A 649 12.40 5.93 11.86
CA GLN A 649 12.06 7.16 12.58
C GLN A 649 13.21 8.17 12.65
N ALA A 650 14.40 7.82 12.13
CA ALA A 650 15.58 8.65 12.17
C ALA A 650 15.44 9.90 11.29
N VAL A 651 15.68 11.09 11.84
CA VAL A 651 15.60 12.34 11.05
C VAL A 651 16.90 12.59 10.28
N PRO A 652 16.84 13.07 9.02
CA PRO A 652 18.01 13.41 8.25
C PRO A 652 18.78 14.56 8.90
N LEU A 653 20.08 14.34 9.10
CA LEU A 653 20.98 15.33 9.69
C LEU A 653 21.55 16.26 8.62
N ILE A 654 21.94 17.49 8.98
CA ILE A 654 22.59 18.45 8.05
C ILE A 654 23.93 17.90 7.54
N ARG A 655 24.61 17.14 8.40
CA ARG A 655 25.87 16.48 8.14
C ARG A 655 25.73 15.03 8.61
N PRO A 656 25.18 14.13 7.78
CA PRO A 656 25.13 12.71 8.11
C PRO A 656 26.51 12.07 7.95
N GLU A 657 26.71 10.90 8.56
CA GLU A 657 27.92 10.11 8.39
C GLU A 657 27.54 8.65 8.14
N SER A 658 28.15 8.03 7.14
CA SER A 658 27.98 6.60 6.87
C SER A 658 28.47 5.76 8.06
N PRO A 659 27.78 4.65 8.41
CA PRO A 659 28.18 3.82 9.54
C PRO A 659 29.55 3.16 9.29
N ILE A 660 30.44 3.23 10.28
CA ILE A 660 31.77 2.56 10.18
C ILE A 660 31.56 1.04 10.11
N VAL A 661 30.69 0.50 10.96
CA VAL A 661 30.27 -0.91 10.95
C VAL A 661 28.92 -0.99 10.25
N GLY A 662 28.89 -1.52 9.04
CA GLY A 662 27.65 -1.72 8.27
C GLY A 662 27.41 -3.20 7.96
N THR A 663 26.42 -3.51 7.14
CA THR A 663 26.18 -4.87 6.64
C THR A 663 26.56 -5.05 5.17
N GLY A 664 26.77 -3.94 4.44
CA GLY A 664 27.08 -3.93 3.01
C GLY A 664 25.85 -3.65 2.13
N LEU A 665 24.64 -3.64 2.70
CA LEU A 665 23.40 -3.32 1.99
C LEU A 665 23.12 -1.80 1.91
N GLU A 666 23.86 -0.96 2.63
CA GLU A 666 23.64 0.48 2.71
C GLU A 666 23.71 1.16 1.33
N GLY A 667 24.65 0.72 0.48
CA GLY A 667 24.80 1.28 -0.87
C GLY A 667 23.65 0.91 -1.80
N LYS A 668 23.14 -0.32 -1.68
CA LYS A 668 21.97 -0.76 -2.44
C LYS A 668 20.70 -0.07 -1.96
N ALA A 669 20.49 0.02 -0.65
CA ALA A 669 19.35 0.73 -0.07
C ALA A 669 19.30 2.19 -0.54
N ALA A 670 20.46 2.87 -0.60
CA ALA A 670 20.54 4.25 -1.10
C ALA A 670 20.23 4.37 -2.61
N ARG A 671 20.62 3.38 -3.42
CA ARG A 671 20.37 3.33 -4.87
C ARG A 671 18.89 3.07 -5.16
N ASP A 672 18.33 2.04 -4.57
CA ASP A 672 16.94 1.63 -4.81
C ASP A 672 15.93 2.60 -4.20
N ALA A 673 16.35 3.50 -3.30
CA ALA A 673 15.52 4.62 -2.84
C ALA A 673 15.08 5.54 -4.00
N ARG A 674 15.91 5.65 -5.06
CA ARG A 674 15.72 6.53 -6.23
C ARG A 674 15.47 8.00 -5.84
N ILE A 675 16.19 8.46 -4.82
CA ILE A 675 16.17 9.87 -4.37
C ILE A 675 17.41 10.62 -4.88
N GLN A 676 18.54 9.92 -4.95
CA GLN A 676 19.76 10.48 -5.52
C GLN A 676 19.68 10.49 -7.05
N ILE A 677 20.41 11.42 -7.65
CA ILE A 677 20.57 11.48 -9.10
C ILE A 677 21.73 10.55 -9.49
N HIS A 678 21.48 9.69 -10.46
CA HIS A 678 22.46 8.73 -10.99
C HIS A 678 22.90 9.10 -12.40
N ALA A 679 24.12 8.72 -12.76
CA ALA A 679 24.60 8.83 -14.13
C ALA A 679 23.90 7.81 -15.05
N GLU A 680 23.48 8.24 -16.24
CA GLU A 680 22.77 7.42 -17.24
C GLU A 680 23.71 6.50 -18.03
N GLY A 681 24.98 6.88 -18.15
CA GLY A 681 25.97 6.21 -19.00
C GLY A 681 27.41 6.51 -18.59
N GLU A 682 28.35 6.09 -19.42
CA GLU A 682 29.75 6.50 -19.28
C GLU A 682 29.95 7.93 -19.76
N GLY A 683 30.54 8.78 -18.94
CA GLY A 683 30.69 10.20 -19.24
C GLY A 683 31.74 10.92 -18.39
N VAL A 684 31.90 12.21 -18.66
CA VAL A 684 32.78 13.13 -17.91
C VAL A 684 31.97 14.30 -17.40
N VAL A 685 32.14 14.61 -16.12
CA VAL A 685 31.51 15.78 -15.48
C VAL A 685 32.19 17.05 -15.96
N GLU A 686 31.47 17.90 -16.70
CA GLU A 686 32.02 19.13 -17.27
C GLU A 686 31.86 20.33 -16.33
N TYR A 687 30.73 20.39 -15.62
CA TYR A 687 30.38 21.47 -14.70
C TYR A 687 29.63 20.92 -13.48
N VAL A 688 29.91 21.49 -12.31
CA VAL A 688 29.26 21.17 -11.05
C VAL A 688 29.04 22.45 -10.28
N ASP A 689 27.80 22.70 -9.89
CA ASP A 689 27.49 23.68 -8.86
C ASP A 689 26.47 23.13 -7.87
N SER A 690 26.05 23.95 -6.92
CA SER A 690 25.10 23.49 -5.91
C SER A 690 23.72 23.15 -6.49
N ARG A 691 23.29 23.71 -7.62
CA ARG A 691 21.94 23.61 -8.21
C ARG A 691 21.87 22.68 -9.41
N GLU A 692 22.96 22.49 -10.15
CA GLU A 692 23.00 21.68 -11.36
C GLU A 692 24.36 20.99 -11.57
N ILE A 693 24.31 19.83 -12.26
CA ILE A 693 25.47 19.04 -12.66
C ILE A 693 25.35 18.78 -14.16
N HIS A 694 26.41 19.09 -14.91
CA HIS A 694 26.46 18.84 -16.35
C HIS A 694 27.39 17.67 -16.62
N VAL A 695 26.86 16.62 -17.25
CA VAL A 695 27.60 15.41 -17.61
C VAL A 695 27.60 15.26 -19.12
N ARG A 696 28.80 15.14 -19.69
CA ARG A 696 28.96 14.81 -21.10
C ARG A 696 29.13 13.31 -21.25
N TYR A 697 28.14 12.64 -21.82
CA TYR A 697 28.15 11.21 -22.06
C TYR A 697 28.90 10.85 -23.33
N ASN A 698 29.64 9.75 -23.28
CA ASN A 698 30.29 9.16 -24.44
C ASN A 698 29.25 8.30 -25.18
N ARG A 699 28.60 8.89 -26.19
CA ARG A 699 27.68 8.16 -27.08
C ARG A 699 28.41 7.69 -28.32
N ASN A 700 28.15 6.44 -28.74
CA ASN A 700 28.69 5.92 -30.00
C ASN A 700 27.99 6.60 -31.18
N ASP A 701 28.61 6.60 -32.37
CA ASP A 701 28.03 7.22 -33.56
C ASP A 701 26.67 6.59 -33.95
N GLN A 702 26.45 5.31 -33.64
CA GLN A 702 25.16 4.63 -33.79
C GLN A 702 24.10 5.14 -32.79
N ASP A 703 24.47 5.38 -31.54
CA ASP A 703 23.55 5.90 -30.52
C ASP A 703 23.16 7.36 -30.80
N ARG A 704 24.10 8.15 -31.35
CA ARG A 704 23.84 9.53 -31.82
C ARG A 704 22.86 9.56 -33.00
N LEU A 705 22.88 8.55 -33.85
CA LEU A 705 21.97 8.42 -34.99
C LEU A 705 20.53 8.14 -34.56
N VAL A 706 20.31 7.46 -33.43
CA VAL A 706 18.97 7.09 -32.94
C VAL A 706 18.44 7.97 -31.79
N SER A 707 19.31 8.67 -31.05
CA SER A 707 18.92 9.53 -29.92
C SER A 707 18.67 10.97 -30.37
N PHE A 708 17.63 11.62 -29.82
CA PHE A 708 17.33 13.05 -30.04
C PHE A 708 17.98 13.99 -29.01
N GLU A 709 18.71 13.43 -28.05
CA GLU A 709 19.37 14.21 -27.01
C GLU A 709 20.82 14.51 -27.39
N GLU A 710 21.33 15.64 -26.90
CA GLU A 710 22.74 15.98 -27.05
C GLU A 710 23.63 15.08 -26.18
N ASP A 711 24.95 15.10 -26.44
CA ASP A 711 25.93 14.40 -25.60
C ASP A 711 26.01 15.02 -24.19
N LEU A 712 25.60 16.29 -24.02
CA LEU A 712 25.59 17.00 -22.75
C LEU A 712 24.21 16.89 -22.08
N GLN A 713 24.18 16.31 -20.88
CA GLN A 713 22.98 16.21 -20.06
C GLN A 713 23.10 17.09 -18.81
N ILE A 714 22.04 17.85 -18.52
CA ILE A 714 21.98 18.78 -17.38
C ILE A 714 21.02 18.24 -16.32
N TYR A 715 21.53 17.95 -15.15
CA TYR A 715 20.76 17.50 -13.99
C TYR A 715 20.51 18.65 -13.03
N LYS A 716 19.24 18.96 -12.72
CA LYS A 716 18.86 19.93 -11.69
C LYS A 716 18.72 19.24 -10.34
N LEU A 717 19.28 19.84 -9.28
CA LEU A 717 19.33 19.29 -7.93
C LEU A 717 18.15 19.77 -7.09
N THR A 718 17.54 18.85 -6.35
CA THR A 718 16.50 19.14 -5.36
C THR A 718 17.06 19.87 -4.15
N LYS A 719 16.45 21.02 -3.79
CA LYS A 719 16.87 21.88 -2.67
C LYS A 719 15.71 22.26 -1.78
N PHE A 720 15.90 22.05 -0.47
CA PHE A 720 15.00 22.52 0.59
C PHE A 720 13.52 22.19 0.32
N ILE A 721 13.24 20.96 -0.12
CA ILE A 721 11.87 20.48 -0.29
C ILE A 721 11.36 19.89 1.03
N LYS A 722 10.12 20.25 1.38
CA LYS A 722 9.39 19.72 2.53
C LYS A 722 8.92 18.28 2.25
N THR A 723 9.06 17.41 3.26
CA THR A 723 8.47 16.07 3.28
C THR A 723 7.13 16.06 4.03
N ASN A 724 6.37 14.96 3.92
CA ASN A 724 5.14 14.76 4.69
C ASN A 724 5.32 14.90 6.22
N GLN A 725 6.50 14.56 6.77
CA GLN A 725 6.81 14.67 8.21
C GLN A 725 7.54 15.98 8.57
N SER A 726 7.44 17.01 7.71
CA SER A 726 8.12 18.30 7.86
C SER A 726 9.65 18.22 7.97
N THR A 727 10.27 17.10 7.58
CA THR A 727 11.72 17.00 7.38
C THR A 727 12.11 17.59 6.02
N CYS A 728 13.41 17.75 5.77
CA CYS A 728 13.94 18.41 4.57
C CYS A 728 14.67 17.44 3.63
N ILE A 729 14.28 17.44 2.36
CA ILE A 729 15.07 16.84 1.27
C ILE A 729 16.02 17.89 0.72
N ILE A 730 17.31 17.61 0.83
CA ILE A 730 18.38 18.42 0.23
C ILE A 730 19.40 17.50 -0.41
N LEU A 731 19.64 17.70 -1.71
CA LEU A 731 20.68 17.03 -2.45
C LEU A 731 21.86 17.97 -2.66
N ARG A 732 23.08 17.45 -2.58
CA ARG A 732 24.35 18.16 -2.82
C ARG A 732 25.14 17.37 -3.86
N PRO A 733 25.95 18.02 -4.70
CA PRO A 733 26.83 17.29 -5.61
C PRO A 733 27.83 16.44 -4.84
N ALA A 734 27.95 15.16 -5.20
CA ALA A 734 28.97 14.26 -4.71
C ALA A 734 30.21 14.21 -5.64
N VAL A 735 30.01 14.58 -6.91
CA VAL A 735 31.04 14.55 -7.95
C VAL A 735 31.80 15.88 -8.10
N LYS A 736 32.97 15.82 -8.72
CA LYS A 736 33.81 16.99 -9.03
C LYS A 736 33.97 17.16 -10.54
N LYS A 737 34.21 18.39 -10.99
CA LYS A 737 34.54 18.69 -12.39
C LYS A 737 35.74 17.85 -12.86
N GLY A 738 35.63 17.27 -14.04
CA GLY A 738 36.63 16.38 -14.66
C GLY A 738 36.55 14.92 -14.22
N GLN A 739 35.67 14.57 -13.29
CA GLN A 739 35.47 13.19 -12.85
C GLN A 739 34.80 12.36 -13.97
N LYS A 740 35.34 11.16 -14.21
CA LYS A 740 34.70 10.15 -15.06
C LYS A 740 33.61 9.44 -14.25
N VAL A 741 32.45 9.27 -14.85
CA VAL A 741 31.29 8.57 -14.26
C VAL A 741 30.87 7.42 -15.16
N ALA A 742 30.35 6.36 -14.57
CA ALA A 742 29.75 5.23 -15.26
C ALA A 742 28.26 5.15 -14.95
N LYS A 743 27.54 4.36 -15.75
CA LYS A 743 26.10 4.12 -15.56
C LYS A 743 25.81 3.66 -14.12
N GLY A 744 24.93 4.37 -13.43
CA GLY A 744 24.50 4.07 -12.06
C GLY A 744 25.36 4.69 -10.95
N ASP A 745 26.45 5.40 -11.28
CA ASP A 745 27.21 6.16 -10.29
C ASP A 745 26.37 7.28 -9.67
N PHE A 746 26.55 7.52 -8.37
CA PHE A 746 25.87 8.61 -7.67
C PHE A 746 26.48 9.97 -8.05
N LEU A 747 25.66 10.85 -8.61
CA LEU A 747 26.04 12.25 -8.89
C LEU A 747 25.82 13.15 -7.67
N THR A 748 24.88 12.78 -6.80
CA THR A 748 24.49 13.55 -5.62
C THR A 748 24.59 12.74 -4.32
N GLU A 749 24.68 13.45 -3.21
CA GLU A 749 24.50 12.97 -1.84
C GLU A 749 23.52 13.85 -1.07
N GLY A 750 23.15 13.48 0.16
CA GLY A 750 22.16 14.21 0.97
C GLY A 750 20.92 13.37 1.28
N TYR A 751 19.96 13.94 2.00
CA TYR A 751 18.79 13.22 2.54
C TYR A 751 19.16 11.85 3.14
N ALA A 752 20.00 11.88 4.19
CA ALA A 752 20.54 10.70 4.87
C ALA A 752 21.34 9.73 3.97
N THR A 753 22.10 10.25 3.00
CA THR A 753 23.06 9.50 2.16
C THR A 753 24.42 10.20 2.15
N GLN A 754 25.51 9.45 2.22
CA GLN A 754 26.89 9.97 2.10
C GLN A 754 27.74 9.02 1.24
N ASN A 755 28.46 9.54 0.25
CA ASN A 755 29.32 8.74 -0.64
C ASN A 755 28.64 7.50 -1.25
N GLY A 756 27.35 7.60 -1.58
CA GLY A 756 26.56 6.50 -2.14
C GLY A 756 26.10 5.44 -1.13
N GLU A 757 26.28 5.65 0.18
CA GLU A 757 25.79 4.76 1.24
C GLU A 757 24.70 5.46 2.07
N LEU A 758 23.74 4.68 2.57
CA LEU A 758 22.75 5.15 3.52
C LEU A 758 23.42 5.57 4.85
N ALA A 759 23.13 6.80 5.28
CA ALA A 759 23.73 7.49 6.41
C ALA A 759 22.64 8.17 7.27
N LEU A 760 21.91 7.37 8.04
CA LEU A 760 20.82 7.82 8.93
C LEU A 760 21.26 8.65 10.16
N GLY A 761 22.54 8.62 10.53
CA GLY A 761 23.03 9.07 11.83
C GLY A 761 24.50 9.45 11.84
N ARG A 762 25.16 9.21 12.98
CA ARG A 762 26.55 9.58 13.26
C ARG A 762 27.26 8.53 14.11
N ASN A 763 28.56 8.36 13.87
CA ASN A 763 29.42 7.52 14.71
C ASN A 763 29.94 8.37 15.90
N LEU A 764 29.62 7.98 17.15
CA LEU A 764 30.01 8.70 18.37
C LEU A 764 30.94 7.88 19.26
N GLN A 765 31.88 8.56 19.94
CA GLN A 765 32.70 7.91 20.97
C GLN A 765 31.85 7.67 22.22
N VAL A 766 31.63 6.42 22.59
CA VAL A 766 30.78 6.01 23.73
C VAL A 766 31.59 5.40 24.86
N ALA A 767 31.14 5.63 26.10
CA ALA A 767 31.52 4.84 27.26
C ALA A 767 30.29 4.17 27.90
N PHE A 768 30.40 2.88 28.20
CA PHE A 768 29.41 2.15 28.99
C PHE A 768 29.79 2.18 30.48
N MET A 769 29.23 3.15 31.21
CA MET A 769 29.42 3.28 32.66
C MET A 769 28.29 4.08 33.31
N PRO A 770 27.92 3.83 34.58
CA PRO A 770 27.02 4.72 35.30
C PRO A 770 27.68 6.08 35.51
N TRP A 771 26.91 7.17 35.34
CA TRP A 771 27.42 8.53 35.47
C TRP A 771 26.49 9.42 36.30
N LYS A 772 26.81 9.57 37.60
CA LYS A 772 26.14 10.49 38.54
C LYS A 772 24.60 10.41 38.55
N GLY A 773 24.03 9.27 38.15
CA GLY A 773 22.58 9.08 37.99
C GLY A 773 21.97 9.77 36.76
N TYR A 774 22.73 10.50 35.94
CA TYR A 774 22.21 11.19 34.76
C TYR A 774 21.85 10.23 33.61
N ASN A 775 22.42 9.03 33.60
CA ASN A 775 22.05 7.95 32.69
C ASN A 775 21.23 6.85 33.40
N PHE A 776 20.44 7.20 34.41
CA PHE A 776 19.53 6.27 35.06
C PHE A 776 18.47 5.74 34.07
N GLU A 777 18.10 4.47 34.23
CA GLU A 777 17.31 3.71 33.24
C GLU A 777 17.90 3.83 31.81
N ASP A 778 17.20 4.56 30.95
CA ASP A 778 17.50 4.76 29.53
C ASP A 778 17.92 6.20 29.22
N ALA A 779 18.21 6.99 30.25
CA ALA A 779 18.69 8.34 30.05
C ALA A 779 20.08 8.33 29.40
N ILE A 780 20.32 9.31 28.53
CA ILE A 780 21.57 9.49 27.80
C ILE A 780 22.23 10.78 28.26
N VAL A 781 23.53 10.71 28.50
CA VAL A 781 24.39 11.88 28.75
C VAL A 781 25.18 12.17 27.48
N ILE A 782 25.12 13.42 27.01
CA ILE A 782 25.78 13.87 25.79
C ILE A 782 26.79 14.97 26.12
N SER A 783 27.94 14.95 25.46
CA SER A 783 28.92 16.05 25.49
C SER A 783 28.41 17.29 24.75
N GLU A 784 28.63 18.46 25.32
CA GLU A 784 28.36 19.77 24.71
C GLU A 784 29.02 19.90 23.34
N ARG A 785 30.16 19.24 23.13
CA ARG A 785 30.85 19.18 21.84
C ARG A 785 29.91 18.75 20.71
N VAL A 786 29.08 17.74 20.94
CA VAL A 786 28.13 17.18 19.96
C VAL A 786 27.12 18.24 19.50
N VAL A 787 26.69 19.10 20.43
CA VAL A 787 25.74 20.19 20.16
C VAL A 787 26.44 21.39 19.52
N ARG A 788 27.64 21.75 20.01
CA ARG A 788 28.47 22.84 19.50
C ARG A 788 28.89 22.63 18.04
N GLU A 789 29.23 21.40 17.67
CA GLU A 789 29.61 21.02 16.30
C GLU A 789 28.39 20.72 15.39
N ASP A 790 27.16 20.92 15.89
CA ASP A 790 25.90 20.68 15.19
C ASP A 790 25.75 19.23 14.65
N LEU A 791 26.32 18.22 15.32
CA LEU A 791 26.38 16.85 14.79
C LEU A 791 25.00 16.22 14.56
N PHE A 792 24.05 16.44 15.49
CA PHE A 792 22.66 15.95 15.41
C PHE A 792 21.63 17.06 15.14
N THR A 793 22.03 18.04 14.33
CA THR A 793 21.11 19.09 13.91
C THR A 793 20.35 18.66 12.65
N SER A 794 19.02 18.81 12.68
CA SER A 794 18.12 18.57 11.56
C SER A 794 17.50 19.88 11.05
N ILE A 795 17.11 19.90 9.77
CA ILE A 795 16.33 21.00 9.18
C ILE A 795 14.90 20.51 9.02
N HIS A 796 13.97 21.30 9.53
CA HIS A 796 12.54 21.09 9.38
C HIS A 796 11.97 22.21 8.51
N ILE A 797 11.02 21.88 7.66
CA ILE A 797 10.34 22.86 6.81
C ILE A 797 8.85 22.78 7.14
N ASP A 798 8.36 23.85 7.72
CA ASP A 798 6.95 24.02 8.03
C ASP A 798 6.29 24.84 6.92
N GLU A 799 5.09 24.42 6.53
CA GLU A 799 4.28 25.06 5.51
C GLU A 799 3.08 25.72 6.18
N TYR A 800 2.97 27.03 6.00
CA TYR A 800 1.87 27.84 6.48
C TYR A 800 1.08 28.32 5.29
N GLU A 801 -0.22 28.00 5.26
CA GLU A 801 -1.10 28.40 4.17
C GLU A 801 -2.30 29.20 4.69
N LEU A 802 -2.73 30.19 3.91
CA LEU A 802 -3.91 30.98 4.20
C LEU A 802 -4.72 31.20 2.92
N GLU A 803 -5.99 30.82 2.99
CA GLU A 803 -6.95 31.00 1.91
C GLU A 803 -7.71 32.32 2.05
N VAL A 804 -7.95 32.94 0.90
CA VAL A 804 -8.82 34.10 0.73
C VAL A 804 -10.15 33.63 0.16
N ARG A 805 -11.23 33.89 0.89
CA ARG A 805 -12.58 33.44 0.51
C ARG A 805 -13.51 34.60 0.26
N ASP A 806 -14.51 34.35 -0.57
CA ASP A 806 -15.65 35.25 -0.72
C ASP A 806 -16.69 34.94 0.37
N THR A 807 -16.89 35.88 1.30
CA THR A 807 -17.84 35.72 2.40
C THR A 807 -19.13 36.46 2.09
N LYS A 808 -20.20 36.15 2.84
CA LYS A 808 -21.48 36.89 2.68
C LYS A 808 -21.36 38.40 2.95
N LEU A 809 -20.35 38.83 3.71
CA LEU A 809 -20.11 40.22 4.06
C LEU A 809 -19.15 40.93 3.09
N GLY A 810 -18.52 40.18 2.17
CA GLY A 810 -17.55 40.70 1.20
C GLY A 810 -16.38 39.75 0.95
N GLU A 811 -15.55 40.11 -0.04
CA GLU A 811 -14.28 39.43 -0.36
C GLU A 811 -13.27 39.69 0.78
N GLU A 812 -12.65 38.63 1.30
CA GLU A 812 -11.47 38.78 2.17
C GLU A 812 -10.28 39.30 1.35
N GLU A 813 -9.36 40.03 1.97
CA GLU A 813 -8.20 40.58 1.27
C GLU A 813 -6.89 40.27 2.00
N LEU A 814 -5.83 40.02 1.23
CA LEU A 814 -4.47 39.97 1.74
C LEU A 814 -3.85 41.36 1.57
N THR A 815 -3.44 41.96 2.68
CA THR A 815 -2.91 43.32 2.73
C THR A 815 -1.98 43.45 3.93
N PRO A 816 -0.92 44.28 3.83
CA PRO A 816 -0.14 44.68 4.99
C PRO A 816 -0.87 45.69 5.89
N ASP A 817 -1.96 46.31 5.41
CA ASP A 817 -2.75 47.30 6.18
C ASP A 817 -3.75 46.59 7.10
N ILE A 818 -3.28 46.22 8.29
CA ILE A 818 -4.04 45.43 9.27
C ILE A 818 -4.48 46.33 10.44
N PRO A 819 -5.78 46.36 10.79
CA PRO A 819 -6.27 47.24 11.85
C PRO A 819 -5.72 46.84 13.23
N ASN A 820 -5.36 47.84 14.04
CA ASN A 820 -4.84 47.68 15.41
C ASN A 820 -3.50 46.92 15.52
N VAL A 821 -2.70 46.88 14.45
CA VAL A 821 -1.36 46.30 14.43
C VAL A 821 -0.33 47.42 14.23
N SER A 822 0.81 47.36 14.92
CA SER A 822 1.88 48.35 14.78
C SER A 822 2.61 48.20 13.44
N GLU A 823 3.14 49.30 12.90
CA GLU A 823 3.96 49.28 11.67
C GLU A 823 5.21 48.39 11.82
N ASP A 824 5.77 48.28 13.02
CA ASP A 824 6.90 47.39 13.32
C ASP A 824 6.57 45.89 13.08
N ALA A 825 5.31 45.50 13.27
CA ALA A 825 4.86 44.12 13.07
C ALA A 825 4.54 43.82 11.60
N THR A 826 4.25 44.83 10.78
CA THR A 826 3.97 44.71 9.35
C THR A 826 5.17 45.03 8.46
N LYS A 827 6.29 45.50 9.02
CA LYS A 827 7.51 45.91 8.29
C LYS A 827 8.07 44.87 7.32
N ASP A 828 7.91 43.58 7.62
CA ASP A 828 8.46 42.48 6.81
C ASP A 828 7.43 41.94 5.80
N LEU A 829 6.19 42.46 5.77
CA LEU A 829 5.16 42.11 4.81
C LEU A 829 5.34 42.87 3.49
N ASP A 830 5.05 42.21 2.38
CA ASP A 830 5.02 42.85 1.06
C ASP A 830 3.66 43.53 0.76
N GLU A 831 3.53 44.09 -0.44
CA GLU A 831 2.30 44.73 -0.93
C GLU A 831 1.08 43.79 -0.92
N ASN A 832 1.28 42.48 -0.97
CA ASN A 832 0.22 41.47 -0.91
C ASN A 832 0.00 40.96 0.53
N GLY A 833 0.61 41.59 1.54
CA GLY A 833 0.51 41.16 2.93
C GLY A 833 1.26 39.86 3.24
N ILE A 834 2.22 39.42 2.41
CA ILE A 834 2.98 38.18 2.64
C ILE A 834 4.40 38.51 3.06
N ILE A 835 4.87 37.88 4.13
CA ILE A 835 6.23 38.07 4.65
C ILE A 835 7.31 37.89 3.59
N ARG A 836 8.40 38.67 3.64
CA ARG A 836 9.52 38.58 2.69
C ARG A 836 10.40 37.35 2.91
N ILE A 837 11.00 36.86 1.83
CA ILE A 837 11.98 35.77 1.87
C ILE A 837 13.23 36.25 2.62
N GLY A 838 13.77 35.41 3.49
CA GLY A 838 14.94 35.70 4.34
C GLY A 838 14.60 36.43 5.65
N ALA A 839 13.33 36.74 5.92
CA ALA A 839 12.92 37.24 7.23
C ALA A 839 13.13 36.17 8.32
N GLN A 840 13.65 36.60 9.47
CA GLN A 840 13.71 35.78 10.67
C GLN A 840 12.40 35.95 11.43
N VAL A 841 11.71 34.85 11.66
CA VAL A 841 10.38 34.82 12.27
C VAL A 841 10.50 34.26 13.67
N ARG A 842 9.85 34.92 14.61
CA ARG A 842 9.63 34.45 15.98
C ARG A 842 8.14 34.23 16.22
N GLU A 843 7.84 33.59 17.34
CA GLU A 843 6.47 33.43 17.83
C GLU A 843 5.70 34.76 17.82
N GLY A 844 4.49 34.72 17.25
CA GLY A 844 3.59 35.88 17.18
C GLY A 844 3.76 36.79 15.96
N ASP A 845 4.87 36.69 15.22
CA ASP A 845 5.10 37.48 14.01
C ASP A 845 4.06 37.14 12.92
N ILE A 846 3.65 38.13 12.13
CA ILE A 846 2.66 37.96 11.07
C ILE A 846 3.34 37.37 9.84
N LEU A 847 2.91 36.17 9.43
CA LEU A 847 3.41 35.50 8.23
C LEU A 847 2.60 35.93 7.00
N ILE A 848 1.28 35.97 7.14
CA ILE A 848 0.34 36.34 6.07
C ILE A 848 -0.72 37.26 6.67
N GLY A 849 -0.67 38.53 6.30
CA GLY A 849 -1.67 39.55 6.60
C GLY A 849 -2.97 39.30 5.86
N LYS A 850 -4.07 39.16 6.61
CA LYS A 850 -5.41 38.99 6.04
C LYS A 850 -6.43 39.79 6.84
N ILE A 851 -7.31 40.46 6.11
CA ILE A 851 -8.47 41.16 6.67
C ILE A 851 -9.77 40.50 6.22
N THR A 852 -10.71 40.38 7.15
CA THR A 852 -12.07 39.90 6.87
C THR A 852 -13.06 41.03 7.13
N PRO A 853 -13.98 41.33 6.21
CA PRO A 853 -15.01 42.35 6.43
C PRO A 853 -15.87 42.00 7.65
N LYS A 854 -16.08 42.97 8.53
CA LYS A 854 -16.82 42.81 9.78
C LYS A 854 -18.19 43.48 9.64
N GLY A 855 -19.25 42.80 10.09
CA GLY A 855 -20.57 43.43 10.22
C GLY A 855 -20.60 44.47 11.33
N GLU A 856 -21.49 45.45 11.21
CA GLU A 856 -21.74 46.45 12.26
C GLU A 856 -22.31 45.75 13.51
N SER A 857 -21.57 45.80 14.62
CA SER A 857 -22.01 45.34 15.93
C SER A 857 -22.20 46.54 16.84
N ASP A 858 -23.34 46.63 17.53
CA ASP A 858 -23.60 47.68 18.51
C ASP A 858 -22.59 47.57 19.68
N PRO A 859 -21.71 48.58 19.88
CA PRO A 859 -20.77 48.58 20.99
C PRO A 859 -21.51 48.77 22.31
N THR A 860 -20.97 48.23 23.41
CA THR A 860 -21.54 48.48 24.75
C THR A 860 -21.43 49.98 25.11
N PRO A 861 -22.22 50.50 26.07
CA PRO A 861 -22.13 51.91 26.49
C PRO A 861 -20.69 52.34 26.87
N GLU A 862 -19.93 51.45 27.50
CA GLU A 862 -18.53 51.66 27.88
C GLU A 862 -17.62 51.75 26.65
N GLU A 863 -17.75 50.85 25.69
CA GLU A 863 -17.00 50.89 24.42
C GLU A 863 -17.38 52.13 23.60
N LYS A 864 -18.66 52.51 23.60
CA LYS A 864 -19.16 53.70 22.92
C LYS A 864 -18.60 54.98 23.54
N LEU A 865 -18.51 55.04 24.86
CA LEU A 865 -17.85 56.13 25.58
C LEU A 865 -16.36 56.19 25.27
N LEU A 866 -15.65 55.05 25.31
CA LEU A 866 -14.23 54.97 24.97
C LEU A 866 -13.96 55.47 23.53
N ARG A 867 -14.75 55.02 22.55
CA ARG A 867 -14.64 55.51 21.17
C ARG A 867 -14.91 57.00 21.04
N ALA A 868 -15.88 57.53 21.80
CA ALA A 868 -16.15 58.96 21.81
C ALA A 868 -15.01 59.79 22.43
N ILE A 869 -14.29 59.24 23.42
CA ILE A 869 -13.14 59.89 24.05
C ILE A 869 -11.91 59.87 23.13
N PHE A 870 -11.59 58.72 22.52
CA PHE A 870 -10.37 58.55 21.72
C PHE A 870 -10.54 58.89 20.23
N GLY A 871 -11.77 59.07 19.75
CA GLY A 871 -12.05 59.40 18.35
C GLY A 871 -11.83 58.22 17.39
N ASP A 872 -11.60 57.01 17.91
CA ASP A 872 -11.38 55.81 17.11
C ASP A 872 -12.68 55.40 16.40
N LYS A 873 -12.64 55.42 15.06
CA LYS A 873 -13.70 54.82 14.24
C LYS A 873 -13.64 53.30 14.39
N ALA A 874 -14.81 52.65 14.39
CA ALA A 874 -14.85 51.21 14.28
C ALA A 874 -14.21 50.80 12.95
N GLY A 875 -13.19 49.94 12.99
CA GLY A 875 -12.64 49.36 11.77
C GLY A 875 -13.69 48.48 11.09
N ASP A 876 -13.90 48.69 9.79
CA ASP A 876 -14.84 47.92 8.95
C ASP A 876 -14.33 46.48 8.68
N ALA A 877 -13.10 46.19 9.08
CA ALA A 877 -12.46 44.89 8.91
C ALA A 877 -11.84 44.38 10.22
N LYS A 878 -11.74 43.05 10.32
CA LYS A 878 -11.10 42.34 11.45
C LYS A 878 -9.79 41.69 10.98
N ASP A 879 -8.78 41.72 11.84
CA ASP A 879 -7.55 40.94 11.67
C ASP A 879 -7.87 39.42 11.67
N ALA A 880 -7.63 38.79 10.54
CA ALA A 880 -7.71 37.35 10.32
C ALA A 880 -6.37 36.78 9.81
N SER A 881 -5.28 37.49 10.13
CA SER A 881 -3.93 37.17 9.67
C SER A 881 -3.39 35.90 10.30
N LEU A 882 -2.54 35.20 9.56
CA LEU A 882 -1.83 34.03 10.04
C LEU A 882 -0.55 34.47 10.75
N LYS A 883 -0.47 34.19 12.05
CA LYS A 883 0.69 34.46 12.90
C LYS A 883 1.51 33.19 13.11
N ALA A 884 2.82 33.34 13.28
CA ALA A 884 3.72 32.24 13.60
C ALA A 884 3.29 31.58 14.94
N PRO A 885 3.05 30.26 14.98
CA PRO A 885 2.64 29.56 16.19
C PRO A 885 3.67 29.66 17.32
N ASN A 886 3.22 29.41 18.54
CA ASN A 886 4.08 29.48 19.71
C ASN A 886 5.24 28.48 19.65
N GLY A 887 6.43 28.92 20.06
CA GLY A 887 7.68 28.14 19.97
C GLY A 887 8.28 28.03 18.57
N THR A 888 7.71 28.70 17.57
CA THR A 888 8.25 28.70 16.20
C THR A 888 9.37 29.73 16.07
N GLU A 889 10.56 29.29 15.67
CA GLU A 889 11.68 30.17 15.34
C GLU A 889 12.34 29.65 14.06
N GLY A 890 12.42 30.49 13.03
CA GLY A 890 12.94 30.04 11.73
C GLY A 890 13.18 31.16 10.74
N VAL A 891 13.55 30.78 9.52
CA VAL A 891 13.79 31.70 8.41
C VAL A 891 12.84 31.37 7.27
N VAL A 892 12.19 32.40 6.72
CA VAL A 892 11.35 32.24 5.54
C VAL A 892 12.24 31.91 4.34
N ILE A 893 12.06 30.72 3.76
CA ILE A 893 12.87 30.25 2.63
C ILE A 893 12.20 30.49 1.28
N ASP A 894 10.87 30.45 1.25
CA ASP A 894 10.09 30.61 0.03
C ASP A 894 8.67 31.07 0.34
N LYS A 895 8.02 31.72 -0.62
CA LYS A 895 6.61 32.12 -0.55
C LYS A 895 5.95 32.02 -1.91
N LYS A 896 4.69 31.58 -1.93
CA LYS A 896 3.90 31.39 -3.15
C LYS A 896 2.54 32.03 -3.00
N LEU A 897 2.09 32.67 -4.06
CA LEU A 897 0.75 33.24 -4.16
C LEU A 897 0.09 32.66 -5.40
N PHE A 898 -0.95 31.87 -5.20
CA PHE A 898 -1.77 31.30 -6.27
C PHE A 898 -3.05 32.13 -6.39
N GLN A 899 -3.44 32.45 -7.62
CA GLN A 899 -4.61 33.28 -7.87
C GLN A 899 -5.36 32.84 -9.12
N ARG A 900 -6.69 32.78 -9.03
CA ARG A 900 -7.55 32.57 -10.20
C ARG A 900 -7.49 33.78 -11.14
N ALA A 901 -7.40 33.53 -12.45
CA ALA A 901 -7.40 34.58 -13.45
C ALA A 901 -8.72 35.36 -13.44
N LYS A 902 -8.68 36.67 -13.12
CA LYS A 902 -9.84 37.58 -13.28
C LYS A 902 -10.01 37.91 -14.78
N LYS A 903 -11.20 37.64 -15.33
CA LYS A 903 -11.50 37.82 -16.77
C LYS A 903 -11.91 39.26 -17.10
N ASP A 904 -10.97 40.19 -17.02
CA ASP A 904 -11.16 41.57 -17.48
C ASP A 904 -10.99 41.72 -18.99
N LYS A 905 -11.60 42.75 -19.60
CA LYS A 905 -11.46 43.04 -21.05
C LYS A 905 -10.00 43.23 -21.47
N ASN A 906 -9.18 43.90 -20.66
CA ASN A 906 -7.75 44.10 -20.91
C ASN A 906 -6.90 42.84 -20.63
N ALA A 907 -7.40 41.90 -19.83
CA ALA A 907 -6.73 40.63 -19.57
C ALA A 907 -6.88 39.68 -20.77
N LYS A 908 -8.06 39.62 -21.40
CA LYS A 908 -8.30 38.79 -22.61
C LYS A 908 -7.40 39.14 -23.79
N ILE A 909 -7.09 40.42 -23.97
CA ILE A 909 -6.19 40.86 -25.05
C ILE A 909 -4.76 40.37 -24.80
N ARG A 910 -4.29 40.44 -23.53
CA ARG A 910 -2.98 39.92 -23.12
C ARG A 910 -2.91 38.39 -23.21
N GLU A 911 -3.97 37.69 -22.80
CA GLU A 911 -4.11 36.24 -22.91
C GLU A 911 -3.95 35.79 -24.38
N LYS A 912 -4.70 36.40 -25.30
CA LYS A 912 -4.62 36.04 -26.72
C LYS A 912 -3.22 36.25 -27.32
N ALA A 913 -2.55 37.34 -26.98
CA ALA A 913 -1.18 37.61 -27.42
C ALA A 913 -0.17 36.60 -26.86
N GLN A 914 -0.34 36.16 -25.61
CA GLN A 914 0.50 35.13 -25.00
C GLN A 914 0.25 33.75 -25.62
N LEU A 915 -1.01 33.40 -25.91
CA LEU A 915 -1.37 32.16 -26.59
C LEU A 915 -0.78 32.07 -28.00
N GLU A 916 -0.89 33.12 -28.80
CA GLU A 916 -0.27 33.18 -30.14
C GLU A 916 1.26 33.03 -30.08
N LYS A 917 1.91 33.55 -29.02
CA LYS A 917 3.35 33.37 -28.82
C LYS A 917 3.71 31.91 -28.52
N VAL A 918 2.96 31.24 -27.66
CA VAL A 918 3.18 29.84 -27.29
C VAL A 918 2.93 28.90 -28.47
N GLU A 919 1.92 29.20 -29.29
CA GLU A 919 1.61 28.45 -30.52
C GLU A 919 2.76 28.52 -31.54
N LYS A 920 3.28 29.73 -31.82
CA LYS A 920 4.45 29.88 -32.72
C LYS A 920 5.70 29.16 -32.22
N VAL A 921 5.92 29.11 -30.91
CA VAL A 921 7.06 28.37 -30.33
C VAL A 921 6.87 26.86 -30.50
N HIS A 922 5.64 26.36 -30.32
CA HIS A 922 5.33 24.95 -30.53
C HIS A 922 5.49 24.52 -31.98
N GLU A 923 4.92 25.27 -32.93
CA GLU A 923 5.05 25.01 -34.37
C GLU A 923 6.53 24.94 -34.77
N LYS A 924 7.34 25.90 -34.30
CA LYS A 924 8.77 25.92 -34.57
C LYS A 924 9.49 24.68 -34.02
N ASN A 925 9.27 24.32 -32.75
CA ASN A 925 9.94 23.16 -32.17
C ASN A 925 9.49 21.84 -32.82
N GLU A 926 8.23 21.76 -33.26
CA GLU A 926 7.72 20.62 -34.01
C GLU A 926 8.41 20.48 -35.37
N GLU A 927 8.57 21.58 -36.09
CA GLU A 927 9.35 21.63 -37.34
C GLU A 927 10.81 21.23 -37.09
N ASP A 928 11.48 21.81 -36.09
CA ASP A 928 12.87 21.49 -35.74
C ASP A 928 13.03 19.98 -35.42
N LEU A 929 12.11 19.39 -34.64
CA LEU A 929 12.13 17.95 -34.33
C LEU A 929 11.91 17.08 -35.57
N LYS A 930 10.99 17.48 -36.46
CA LYS A 930 10.73 16.78 -37.73
C LYS A 930 11.94 16.87 -38.66
N GLU A 931 12.61 18.00 -38.77
CA GLU A 931 13.83 18.16 -39.57
C GLU A 931 14.96 17.26 -39.06
N VAL A 932 15.17 17.21 -37.74
CA VAL A 932 16.15 16.32 -37.12
C VAL A 932 15.82 14.85 -37.40
N LEU A 933 14.55 14.45 -37.26
CA LEU A 933 14.10 13.08 -37.58
C LEU A 933 14.38 12.74 -39.05
N LEU A 934 14.00 13.62 -39.98
CA LEU A 934 14.18 13.41 -41.42
C LEU A 934 15.67 13.29 -41.78
N SER A 935 16.54 14.09 -41.18
CA SER A 935 17.99 14.00 -41.41
C SER A 935 18.58 12.65 -40.96
N LYS A 936 18.10 12.13 -39.82
CA LYS A 936 18.52 10.82 -39.28
C LYS A 936 17.97 9.67 -40.10
N LEU A 937 16.68 9.70 -40.45
CA LEU A 937 16.05 8.70 -41.32
C LEU A 937 16.73 8.65 -42.70
N GLN A 938 17.09 9.78 -43.29
CA GLN A 938 17.83 9.81 -44.56
C GLN A 938 19.20 9.13 -44.45
N THR A 939 19.87 9.30 -43.31
CA THR A 939 21.18 8.68 -43.07
C THR A 939 21.04 7.17 -42.91
N LEU A 940 20.02 6.70 -42.19
CA LEU A 940 19.74 5.27 -41.98
C LEU A 940 19.22 4.57 -43.25
N LEU A 941 18.39 5.24 -44.04
CA LEU A 941 17.73 4.68 -45.23
C LEU A 941 18.55 4.85 -46.52
N ARG A 942 19.78 5.36 -46.42
CA ARG A 942 20.67 5.57 -47.57
C ARG A 942 20.94 4.24 -48.28
N ASP A 943 20.71 4.21 -49.59
CA ASP A 943 20.91 3.05 -50.48
C ASP A 943 20.02 1.81 -50.19
N LYS A 944 18.97 1.93 -49.35
CA LYS A 944 17.99 0.87 -49.07
C LYS A 944 16.70 1.06 -49.87
N SER A 945 16.01 -0.05 -50.17
CA SER A 945 14.71 -0.05 -50.86
C SER A 945 13.60 -0.44 -49.90
N SER A 946 12.41 0.16 -50.05
CA SER A 946 11.26 -0.09 -49.18
C SER A 946 10.75 -1.53 -49.32
N ALA A 947 10.58 -2.24 -48.21
CA ALA A 947 9.89 -3.52 -48.13
C ALA A 947 8.35 -3.35 -48.00
N GLY A 948 7.88 -2.09 -47.96
CA GLY A 948 6.48 -1.68 -47.83
C GLY A 948 6.20 -1.08 -46.46
N VAL A 949 6.11 0.25 -46.37
CA VAL A 949 5.76 0.95 -45.11
C VAL A 949 4.25 1.04 -44.99
N THR A 950 3.70 0.58 -43.88
CA THR A 950 2.27 0.69 -43.57
C THR A 950 2.01 1.65 -42.42
N ASN A 951 0.79 2.15 -42.31
CA ASN A 951 0.31 2.73 -41.05
C ASN A 951 -0.06 1.61 -40.05
N ASN A 952 -0.39 2.00 -38.81
CA ASN A 952 -0.87 1.09 -37.76
C ASN A 952 -2.20 0.39 -38.11
N PHE A 953 -2.89 0.82 -39.17
CA PHE A 953 -4.15 0.26 -39.65
C PHE A 953 -3.97 -0.66 -40.89
N GLY A 954 -2.73 -0.90 -41.31
CA GLY A 954 -2.41 -1.77 -42.45
C GLY A 954 -2.52 -1.10 -43.83
N GLU A 955 -2.80 0.19 -43.92
CA GLU A 955 -2.78 0.95 -45.18
C GLU A 955 -1.33 1.22 -45.61
N MET A 956 -1.05 1.08 -46.90
CA MET A 956 0.29 1.19 -47.44
C MET A 956 0.66 2.66 -47.73
N LEU A 957 1.62 3.20 -46.99
CA LEU A 957 2.13 4.56 -47.13
C LEU A 957 3.23 4.67 -48.19
N ILE A 958 4.14 3.69 -48.23
CA ILE A 958 5.19 3.58 -49.25
C ILE A 958 5.13 2.19 -49.87
N GLY A 959 4.97 2.15 -51.20
CA GLY A 959 4.94 0.89 -51.97
C GLY A 959 6.23 0.08 -51.85
N LYS A 960 6.10 -1.24 -51.96
CA LYS A 960 7.23 -2.17 -52.02
C LYS A 960 8.14 -1.80 -53.19
N THR A 961 9.47 -1.86 -53.01
CA THR A 961 10.54 -1.46 -53.95
C THR A 961 10.71 0.03 -54.27
N ALA A 962 9.94 0.93 -53.63
CA ALA A 962 10.16 2.37 -53.76
C ALA A 962 11.43 2.83 -53.02
N LYS A 963 12.14 3.84 -53.55
CA LYS A 963 13.27 4.49 -52.87
C LYS A 963 12.77 5.53 -51.86
N PHE A 964 13.40 5.60 -50.69
CA PHE A 964 13.13 6.63 -49.69
C PHE A 964 13.70 7.98 -50.15
N ASN A 965 12.83 8.97 -50.37
CA ASN A 965 13.21 10.34 -50.74
C ASN A 965 12.59 11.35 -49.77
N VAL A 966 13.11 12.58 -49.73
CA VAL A 966 12.68 13.63 -48.79
C VAL A 966 11.18 13.92 -48.89
N LYS A 967 10.63 13.87 -50.10
CA LYS A 967 9.21 14.17 -50.38
C LYS A 967 8.28 13.08 -49.85
N ASN A 968 8.65 11.81 -49.98
CA ASN A 968 7.86 10.67 -49.51
C ASN A 968 7.95 10.54 -47.98
N LEU A 969 9.13 10.78 -47.39
CA LEU A 969 9.31 10.78 -45.94
C LEU A 969 8.62 11.98 -45.27
N GLY A 970 8.63 13.16 -45.89
CA GLY A 970 7.94 14.33 -45.36
C GLY A 970 6.40 14.25 -45.39
N ALA A 971 5.83 13.33 -46.19
CA ALA A 971 4.39 13.11 -46.30
C ALA A 971 3.84 12.09 -45.29
N ILE A 972 4.71 11.42 -44.53
CA ILE A 972 4.30 10.41 -43.53
C ILE A 972 3.88 11.12 -42.23
N ASP A 973 2.72 10.69 -41.70
CA ASP A 973 2.36 10.97 -40.32
C ASP A 973 3.07 9.98 -39.38
N TYR A 974 4.13 10.46 -38.73
CA TYR A 974 4.97 9.66 -37.85
C TYR A 974 4.29 9.25 -36.53
N GLN A 975 3.11 9.79 -36.20
CA GLN A 975 2.34 9.33 -35.04
C GLN A 975 1.60 8.02 -35.31
N ASN A 976 1.23 7.76 -36.56
CA ASN A 976 0.37 6.65 -36.97
C ASN A 976 1.09 5.62 -37.85
N VAL A 977 2.40 5.73 -38.02
CA VAL A 977 3.20 4.83 -38.86
C VAL A 977 3.61 3.56 -38.12
N ASN A 978 3.54 2.42 -38.80
CA ASN A 978 4.07 1.16 -38.27
C ASN A 978 5.60 1.20 -38.35
N PRO A 979 6.34 1.05 -37.23
CA PRO A 979 7.79 1.11 -37.24
C PRO A 979 8.47 -0.16 -37.80
N LEU A 980 7.73 -1.24 -38.02
CA LEU A 980 8.29 -2.55 -38.39
C LEU A 980 8.41 -2.75 -39.91
N GLY A 981 9.50 -3.37 -40.34
CA GLY A 981 9.64 -3.95 -41.69
C GLY A 981 9.81 -2.93 -42.82
N TRP A 982 10.49 -1.81 -42.58
CA TRP A 982 10.69 -0.76 -43.58
C TRP A 982 11.64 -1.17 -44.70
N THR A 983 12.74 -1.86 -44.36
CA THR A 983 13.82 -2.20 -45.31
C THR A 983 14.05 -3.70 -45.45
N GLY A 984 13.54 -4.52 -44.52
CA GLY A 984 13.74 -5.96 -44.48
C GLY A 984 15.09 -6.39 -43.89
N ASP A 985 15.90 -5.43 -43.43
CA ASP A 985 17.17 -5.65 -42.73
C ASP A 985 16.94 -5.50 -41.23
N ALA A 986 17.13 -6.59 -40.47
CA ALA A 986 16.78 -6.64 -39.04
C ALA A 986 17.50 -5.58 -38.20
N VAL A 987 18.75 -5.22 -38.53
CA VAL A 987 19.53 -4.24 -37.74
C VAL A 987 19.05 -2.82 -38.04
N VAL A 988 18.79 -2.50 -39.30
CA VAL A 988 18.34 -1.17 -39.71
C VAL A 988 16.89 -0.93 -39.29
N ASP A 989 16.03 -1.95 -39.40
CA ASP A 989 14.64 -1.86 -38.96
C ASP A 989 14.53 -1.69 -37.43
N ASP A 990 15.43 -2.30 -36.65
CA ASP A 990 15.50 -2.08 -35.19
C ASP A 990 15.96 -0.66 -34.83
N GLN A 991 16.93 -0.11 -35.58
CA GLN A 991 17.36 1.28 -35.45
C GLN A 991 16.27 2.29 -35.84
N ILE A 992 15.51 2.01 -36.90
CA ILE A 992 14.35 2.82 -37.30
C ILE A 992 13.27 2.78 -36.22
N ASN A 993 12.98 1.59 -35.68
CA ASN A 993 12.03 1.43 -34.59
C ASN A 993 12.44 2.26 -33.36
N THR A 994 13.71 2.13 -32.96
CA THR A 994 14.26 2.91 -31.83
C THR A 994 14.24 4.42 -32.10
N LEU A 995 14.59 4.86 -33.31
CA LEU A 995 14.56 6.27 -33.71
C LEU A 995 13.13 6.84 -33.67
N LEU A 996 12.16 6.13 -34.25
CA LEU A 996 10.75 6.53 -34.25
C LEU A 996 10.16 6.53 -32.84
N HIS A 997 10.56 5.57 -32.00
CA HIS A 997 10.18 5.54 -30.58
C HIS A 997 10.72 6.77 -29.83
N ASN A 998 12.01 7.07 -29.96
CA ASN A 998 12.63 8.25 -29.34
C ASN A 998 12.03 9.57 -29.84
N PHE A 999 11.68 9.65 -31.14
CA PHE A 999 10.96 10.79 -31.70
C PHE A 999 9.58 10.96 -31.07
N ASN A 1000 8.80 9.87 -30.96
CA ASN A 1000 7.48 9.91 -30.34
C ASN A 1000 7.55 10.35 -28.87
N ILE A 1001 8.57 9.94 -28.13
CA ILE A 1001 8.80 10.43 -26.76
C ILE A 1001 9.02 11.95 -26.75
N LYS A 1002 9.98 12.47 -27.54
CA LYS A 1002 10.29 13.91 -27.58
C LYS A 1002 9.13 14.75 -28.11
N TYR A 1003 8.41 14.25 -29.11
CA TYR A 1003 7.20 14.89 -29.62
C TYR A 1003 6.13 14.98 -28.52
N ASN A 1004 5.89 13.90 -27.78
CA ASN A 1004 4.92 13.89 -26.68
C ASN A 1004 5.34 14.79 -25.52
N GLU A 1005 6.64 14.90 -25.21
CA GLU A 1005 7.17 15.86 -24.23
C GLU A 1005 6.86 17.31 -24.64
N GLU A 1006 7.12 17.66 -25.91
CA GLU A 1006 6.88 18.99 -26.46
C GLU A 1006 5.38 19.32 -26.54
N LEU A 1007 4.56 18.39 -27.02
CA LEU A 1007 3.10 18.50 -27.01
C LEU A 1007 2.58 18.70 -25.58
N GLY A 1008 3.15 17.96 -24.63
CA GLY A 1008 2.89 18.11 -23.21
C GLY A 1008 3.24 19.52 -22.71
N ARG A 1009 4.40 20.08 -23.08
CA ARG A 1009 4.78 21.46 -22.71
C ARG A 1009 3.81 22.48 -23.30
N TYR A 1010 3.51 22.38 -24.59
CA TYR A 1010 2.59 23.28 -25.29
C TYR A 1010 1.19 23.28 -24.63
N LYS A 1011 0.60 22.11 -24.42
CA LYS A 1011 -0.71 21.98 -23.76
C LYS A 1011 -0.70 22.59 -22.36
N ARG A 1012 0.38 22.41 -21.59
CA ARG A 1012 0.55 22.96 -20.23
C ARG A 1012 0.62 24.48 -20.21
N GLU A 1013 1.49 25.08 -21.03
CA GLU A 1013 1.64 26.53 -21.13
C GLU A 1013 0.35 27.19 -21.61
N LYS A 1014 -0.27 26.63 -22.66
CA LYS A 1014 -1.55 27.08 -23.20
C LYS A 1014 -2.65 27.10 -22.13
N PHE A 1015 -2.72 26.05 -21.32
CA PHE A 1015 -3.72 25.92 -20.26
C PHE A 1015 -3.47 26.90 -19.10
N ASN A 1016 -2.23 26.98 -18.60
CA ASN A 1016 -1.84 27.89 -17.52
C ASN A 1016 -2.18 29.36 -17.87
N ILE A 1017 -1.97 29.76 -19.13
CA ILE A 1017 -2.30 31.11 -19.61
C ILE A 1017 -3.81 31.36 -19.64
N SER A 1018 -4.62 30.38 -20.05
CA SER A 1018 -6.06 30.59 -20.27
C SER A 1018 -6.90 30.51 -18.99
N ILE A 1019 -6.57 29.59 -18.08
CA ILE A 1019 -7.39 29.32 -16.89
C ILE A 1019 -6.80 29.93 -15.61
N GLY A 1020 -5.48 30.18 -15.57
CA GLY A 1020 -4.78 30.55 -14.34
C GLY A 1020 -4.66 29.37 -13.37
N ASP A 1021 -4.41 29.65 -12.09
CA ASP A 1021 -4.26 28.61 -11.08
C ASP A 1021 -5.61 27.96 -10.70
N GLU A 1022 -5.63 26.63 -10.66
CA GLU A 1022 -6.79 25.86 -10.23
C GLU A 1022 -6.85 25.82 -8.69
N LEU A 1023 -7.76 26.61 -8.11
CA LEU A 1023 -8.03 26.65 -6.66
C LEU A 1023 -9.36 25.95 -6.30
N PRO A 1024 -9.56 25.53 -5.04
CA PRO A 1024 -10.84 24.99 -4.56
C PRO A 1024 -12.02 25.96 -4.76
N ALA A 1025 -13.25 25.43 -4.85
CA ALA A 1025 -14.45 26.25 -5.02
C ALA A 1025 -14.64 27.22 -3.82
N GLY A 1026 -14.86 28.51 -4.11
CA GLY A 1026 -14.98 29.56 -3.08
C GLY A 1026 -13.68 30.20 -2.62
N VAL A 1027 -12.51 29.66 -3.03
CA VAL A 1027 -11.20 30.25 -2.77
C VAL A 1027 -10.76 31.09 -3.97
N LEU A 1028 -10.39 32.35 -3.71
CA LEU A 1028 -9.98 33.32 -4.73
C LEU A 1028 -8.46 33.40 -4.87
N LYS A 1029 -7.77 33.42 -3.72
CA LYS A 1029 -6.30 33.40 -3.62
C LYS A 1029 -5.87 32.41 -2.54
N LEU A 1030 -4.71 31.81 -2.72
CA LEU A 1030 -4.05 30.95 -1.73
C LEU A 1030 -2.61 31.43 -1.57
N ALA A 1031 -2.26 31.87 -0.37
CA ALA A 1031 -0.89 32.24 -0.02
C ALA A 1031 -0.25 31.12 0.79
N LYS A 1032 0.97 30.74 0.43
CA LYS A 1032 1.80 29.76 1.13
C LYS A 1032 3.14 30.38 1.52
N VAL A 1033 3.59 30.11 2.74
CA VAL A 1033 4.88 30.53 3.28
C VAL A 1033 5.59 29.30 3.81
N TYR A 1034 6.83 29.10 3.36
CA TYR A 1034 7.69 28.01 3.80
C TYR A 1034 8.72 28.53 4.79
N LEU A 1035 8.69 28.00 6.00
CA LEU A 1035 9.60 28.37 7.08
C LEU A 1035 10.58 27.23 7.34
N ALA A 1036 11.88 27.50 7.24
CA ALA A 1036 12.91 26.56 7.63
C ALA A 1036 13.31 26.76 9.10
N VAL A 1037 13.18 25.71 9.89
CA VAL A 1037 13.50 25.64 11.31
C VAL A 1037 14.72 24.74 11.50
N LYS A 1038 15.79 25.29 12.10
CA LYS A 1038 16.99 24.53 12.43
C LYS A 1038 16.84 23.95 13.85
N ARG A 1039 16.68 22.64 13.96
CA ARG A 1039 16.45 21.95 15.24
C ARG A 1039 17.72 21.25 15.75
N LYS A 1040 18.37 21.87 16.72
CA LYS A 1040 19.52 21.30 17.44
C LYS A 1040 19.07 20.18 18.39
N LEU A 1041 20.03 19.41 18.90
CA LEU A 1041 19.78 18.42 19.95
C LEU A 1041 19.54 19.13 21.28
N LYS A 1042 18.44 18.79 21.97
CA LYS A 1042 18.06 19.36 23.27
C LYS A 1042 17.83 18.26 24.33
N VAL A 1043 17.84 18.67 25.60
CA VAL A 1043 17.38 17.79 26.70
C VAL A 1043 15.91 17.45 26.48
N GLY A 1044 15.56 16.17 26.58
CA GLY A 1044 14.23 15.63 26.28
C GLY A 1044 14.09 15.03 24.87
N ASP A 1045 15.04 15.29 23.96
CA ASP A 1045 15.05 14.64 22.65
C ASP A 1045 15.36 13.14 22.77
N LYS A 1046 14.75 12.34 21.89
CA LYS A 1046 14.94 10.90 21.85
C LYS A 1046 16.01 10.50 20.85
N MET A 1047 16.99 9.72 21.30
CA MET A 1047 18.01 9.09 20.47
C MET A 1047 17.91 7.57 20.56
N ALA A 1048 18.48 6.87 19.59
CA ALA A 1048 18.58 5.43 19.60
C ALA A 1048 19.84 4.95 18.87
N GLY A 1049 20.27 3.71 19.15
CA GLY A 1049 21.13 2.94 18.26
C GLY A 1049 20.32 1.99 17.38
N ARG A 1050 21.01 1.19 16.57
CA ARG A 1050 20.37 0.20 15.68
C ARG A 1050 19.88 -1.06 16.40
N HIS A 1051 20.37 -1.31 17.60
CA HIS A 1051 20.13 -2.52 18.40
C HIS A 1051 18.94 -2.39 19.38
N GLY A 1052 17.97 -1.53 19.07
CA GLY A 1052 16.80 -1.29 19.92
C GLY A 1052 17.10 -0.59 21.25
N ASN A 1053 18.31 -0.06 21.43
CA ASN A 1053 18.72 0.76 22.57
C ASN A 1053 18.21 2.20 22.36
N LYS A 1054 17.07 2.53 22.98
CA LYS A 1054 16.47 3.87 22.98
C LYS A 1054 16.85 4.62 24.25
N GLY A 1055 16.96 5.94 24.14
CA GLY A 1055 17.14 6.77 25.31
C GLY A 1055 16.76 8.22 25.11
N ILE A 1056 16.50 8.92 26.21
CA ILE A 1056 16.18 10.34 26.23
C ILE A 1056 17.41 11.10 26.68
N VAL A 1057 17.78 12.16 25.98
CA VAL A 1057 18.88 13.03 26.41
C VAL A 1057 18.48 13.71 27.72
N ALA A 1058 19.10 13.33 28.84
CA ALA A 1058 18.78 13.86 30.16
C ALA A 1058 19.65 15.05 30.53
N LYS A 1059 20.94 15.04 30.12
CA LYS A 1059 21.87 16.14 30.38
C LYS A 1059 22.87 16.30 29.24
N ILE A 1060 23.11 17.55 28.89
CA ILE A 1060 24.24 17.96 28.06
C ILE A 1060 25.33 18.47 29.01
N VAL A 1061 26.48 17.80 29.00
CA VAL A 1061 27.60 18.03 29.94
C VAL A 1061 28.74 18.72 29.19
N ARG A 1062 29.42 19.67 29.83
CA ARG A 1062 30.55 20.37 29.21
C ARG A 1062 31.64 19.37 28.83
N ALA A 1063 32.37 19.65 27.75
CA ALA A 1063 33.35 18.70 27.23
C ALA A 1063 34.46 18.37 28.24
N GLU A 1064 34.84 19.33 29.08
CA GLU A 1064 35.84 19.16 30.15
C GLU A 1064 35.35 18.30 31.32
N ASP A 1065 34.04 18.26 31.59
CA ASP A 1065 33.47 17.48 32.70
C ASP A 1065 33.18 16.02 32.29
N MET A 1066 33.31 15.69 30.99
CA MET A 1066 33.06 14.35 30.47
C MET A 1066 34.20 13.40 30.84
N PRO A 1067 33.92 12.10 31.07
CA PRO A 1067 34.96 11.10 31.20
C PRO A 1067 35.88 11.08 29.97
N PHE A 1068 37.18 10.97 30.20
CA PHE A 1068 38.19 11.01 29.14
C PHE A 1068 39.19 9.86 29.23
N MET A 1069 39.81 9.53 28.10
CA MET A 1069 40.81 8.47 27.97
C MET A 1069 42.22 8.96 28.38
N GLU A 1070 43.19 8.06 28.53
CA GLU A 1070 44.59 8.41 28.89
C GLU A 1070 45.24 9.42 27.93
N ASP A 1071 44.80 9.48 26.68
CA ASP A 1071 45.28 10.44 25.67
C ASP A 1071 44.64 11.83 25.77
N GLY A 1072 43.75 12.05 26.75
CA GLY A 1072 43.02 13.30 26.96
C GLY A 1072 41.75 13.43 26.12
N THR A 1073 41.40 12.44 25.30
CA THR A 1073 40.20 12.51 24.46
C THR A 1073 38.94 12.26 25.30
N PRO A 1074 38.00 13.23 25.41
CA PRO A 1074 36.73 13.02 26.09
C PRO A 1074 35.78 12.16 25.26
N VAL A 1075 34.89 11.42 25.93
CA VAL A 1075 33.82 10.67 25.26
C VAL A 1075 32.68 11.59 24.85
N ASP A 1076 31.99 11.26 23.76
CA ASP A 1076 30.87 12.06 23.23
C ASP A 1076 29.54 11.72 23.92
N ILE A 1077 29.38 10.46 24.34
CA ILE A 1077 28.15 9.93 24.93
C ILE A 1077 28.47 8.92 26.04
N VAL A 1078 27.70 8.95 27.14
CA VAL A 1078 27.78 7.94 28.20
C VAL A 1078 26.46 7.18 28.29
N LEU A 1079 26.53 5.86 28.15
CA LEU A 1079 25.40 4.94 28.20
C LEU A 1079 25.45 4.06 29.45
N ASN A 1080 24.27 3.67 29.94
CA ASN A 1080 24.15 2.81 31.10
C ASN A 1080 24.47 1.35 30.75
N PRO A 1081 25.46 0.71 31.39
CA PRO A 1081 25.79 -0.69 31.11
C PRO A 1081 24.69 -1.66 31.55
N LEU A 1082 23.87 -1.30 32.55
CA LEU A 1082 22.82 -2.18 33.10
C LEU A 1082 21.69 -2.46 32.10
N GLY A 1083 21.51 -1.58 31.11
CA GLY A 1083 20.50 -1.75 30.07
C GLY A 1083 20.81 -2.88 29.08
N VAL A 1084 22.07 -3.32 28.98
CA VAL A 1084 22.49 -4.33 27.98
C VAL A 1084 22.11 -5.75 28.40
N PRO A 1085 22.45 -6.25 29.61
CA PRO A 1085 22.13 -7.62 30.01
C PRO A 1085 20.61 -7.88 30.11
N SER A 1086 19.86 -6.92 30.65
CA SER A 1086 18.40 -7.03 30.81
C SER A 1086 17.65 -7.12 29.48
N ARG A 1087 18.21 -6.51 28.42
CA ARG A 1087 17.61 -6.45 27.08
C ARG A 1087 18.21 -7.44 26.08
N MET A 1088 19.30 -8.10 26.45
CA MET A 1088 19.97 -9.10 25.62
C MET A 1088 20.30 -8.59 24.20
N ASN A 1089 20.78 -7.35 24.09
CA ASN A 1089 21.23 -6.76 22.82
C ASN A 1089 22.74 -6.52 22.82
N LEU A 1090 23.50 -7.62 22.79
CA LEU A 1090 24.95 -7.62 22.87
C LEU A 1090 25.61 -7.08 21.59
N GLY A 1091 24.89 -7.08 20.45
CA GLY A 1091 25.39 -6.59 19.17
C GLY A 1091 25.95 -5.16 19.25
N GLN A 1092 25.35 -4.30 20.09
CA GLN A 1092 25.81 -2.92 20.26
C GLN A 1092 27.22 -2.81 20.86
N ILE A 1093 27.65 -3.80 21.66
CA ILE A 1093 28.99 -3.82 22.26
C ILE A 1093 30.01 -4.18 21.16
N TYR A 1094 29.72 -5.18 20.35
CA TYR A 1094 30.58 -5.57 19.23
C TYR A 1094 30.68 -4.46 18.17
N GLU A 1095 29.55 -3.81 17.85
CA GLU A 1095 29.52 -2.62 17.01
C GLU A 1095 30.45 -1.52 17.56
N THR A 1096 30.37 -1.26 18.86
CA THR A 1096 31.17 -0.24 19.55
C THR A 1096 32.68 -0.50 19.42
N ILE A 1097 33.11 -1.74 19.64
CA ILE A 1097 34.52 -2.13 19.62
C ILE A 1097 35.07 -2.09 18.19
N LEU A 1098 34.35 -2.70 17.24
CA LEU A 1098 34.76 -2.75 15.84
C LEU A 1098 34.70 -1.36 15.19
N GLY A 1099 33.75 -0.52 15.60
CA GLY A 1099 33.67 0.87 15.18
C GLY A 1099 34.89 1.69 15.62
N TRP A 1100 35.39 1.48 16.84
CA TRP A 1100 36.60 2.16 17.31
C TRP A 1100 37.83 1.75 16.50
N THR A 1101 37.94 0.45 16.24
CA THR A 1101 38.97 -0.13 15.39
C THR A 1101 38.97 0.48 14.00
N GLY A 1102 37.78 0.53 13.35
CA GLY A 1102 37.62 1.09 12.02
C GLY A 1102 37.96 2.57 11.97
N LYS A 1103 37.55 3.34 12.99
CA LYS A 1103 37.90 4.77 13.12
C LYS A 1103 39.41 4.98 13.23
N ARG A 1104 40.13 4.13 13.95
CA ARG A 1104 41.59 4.23 14.14
C ARG A 1104 42.38 3.86 12.88
N LEU A 1105 41.92 2.84 12.15
CA LEU A 1105 42.52 2.37 10.90
C LEU A 1105 42.10 3.20 9.67
N GLY A 1106 41.02 3.97 9.77
CA GLY A 1106 40.43 4.68 8.63
C GLY A 1106 39.71 3.76 7.64
N VAL A 1107 39.23 2.60 8.11
CA VAL A 1107 38.50 1.62 7.30
C VAL A 1107 37.06 1.47 7.78
N LYS A 1108 36.17 1.08 6.85
CA LYS A 1108 34.80 0.69 7.15
C LYS A 1108 34.66 -0.81 7.01
N PHE A 1109 33.86 -1.41 7.89
CA PHE A 1109 33.61 -2.83 7.92
C PHE A 1109 32.19 -3.15 7.42
N ALA A 1110 32.04 -4.32 6.80
CA ALA A 1110 30.76 -4.96 6.52
C ALA A 1110 30.68 -6.28 7.29
N THR A 1111 29.72 -6.35 8.21
CA THR A 1111 29.36 -7.56 8.94
C THR A 1111 27.94 -7.97 8.54
N PRO A 1112 27.79 -8.79 7.49
CA PRO A 1112 26.49 -9.33 7.10
C PRO A 1112 25.83 -10.07 8.26
N ILE A 1113 24.49 -10.05 8.31
CA ILE A 1113 23.75 -10.75 9.37
C ILE A 1113 23.93 -12.26 9.26
N PHE A 1114 24.09 -12.95 10.39
CA PHE A 1114 24.33 -14.41 10.48
C PHE A 1114 25.60 -14.94 9.76
N ASP A 1115 26.37 -14.07 9.09
CA ASP A 1115 27.66 -14.36 8.43
C ASP A 1115 28.62 -13.18 8.69
N GLY A 1116 28.66 -12.75 9.95
CA GLY A 1116 29.36 -11.56 10.42
C GLY A 1116 30.76 -11.83 10.97
N ALA A 1117 31.37 -10.77 11.52
CA ALA A 1117 32.68 -10.85 12.15
C ALA A 1117 32.64 -11.72 13.43
N THR A 1118 33.62 -12.61 13.57
CA THR A 1118 33.82 -13.42 14.78
C THR A 1118 34.55 -12.63 15.87
N VAL A 1119 34.46 -13.08 17.12
CA VAL A 1119 35.11 -12.41 18.27
C VAL A 1119 36.63 -12.41 18.11
N GLU A 1120 37.19 -13.50 17.58
CA GLU A 1120 38.63 -13.64 17.33
C GLU A 1120 39.10 -12.65 16.25
N GLU A 1121 38.34 -12.49 15.17
CA GLU A 1121 38.63 -11.50 14.12
C GLU A 1121 38.56 -10.08 14.67
N ILE A 1122 37.53 -9.75 15.46
CA ILE A 1122 37.43 -8.44 16.12
C ILE A 1122 38.66 -8.20 17.02
N ALA A 1123 39.06 -9.19 17.81
CA ALA A 1123 40.23 -9.09 18.67
C ALA A 1123 41.53 -8.90 17.89
N GLN A 1124 41.70 -9.58 16.75
CA GLN A 1124 42.85 -9.39 15.86
C GLN A 1124 42.89 -7.97 15.30
N TYR A 1125 41.79 -7.46 14.76
CA TYR A 1125 41.72 -6.09 14.26
C TYR A 1125 41.93 -5.05 15.38
N CYS A 1126 41.50 -5.33 16.61
CA CYS A 1126 41.81 -4.49 17.77
C CYS A 1126 43.33 -4.41 18.01
N GLN A 1127 44.04 -5.54 17.93
CA GLN A 1127 45.50 -5.59 18.06
C GLN A 1127 46.18 -4.83 16.92
N ASP A 1128 45.75 -5.05 15.67
CA ASP A 1128 46.31 -4.41 14.48
C ASP A 1128 46.16 -2.87 14.51
N SER A 1129 45.09 -2.38 15.13
CA SER A 1129 44.84 -0.94 15.30
C SER A 1129 45.50 -0.33 16.54
N GLY A 1130 46.10 -1.14 17.40
CA GLY A 1130 46.75 -0.71 18.64
C GLY A 1130 45.77 -0.20 19.71
N ILE A 1131 44.50 -0.59 19.67
CA ILE A 1131 43.53 -0.26 20.72
C ILE A 1131 43.50 -1.34 21.82
N PRO A 1132 43.06 -1.03 23.05
CA PRO A 1132 42.92 -2.02 24.11
C PRO A 1132 42.01 -3.19 23.70
N SER A 1133 42.41 -4.41 24.07
CA SER A 1133 41.66 -5.63 23.75
C SER A 1133 40.20 -5.51 24.21
N MET A 1134 39.25 -5.75 23.29
CA MET A 1134 37.80 -5.63 23.50
C MET A 1134 37.33 -4.23 23.95
N GLY A 1135 38.11 -3.18 23.68
CA GLY A 1135 37.76 -1.79 24.02
C GLY A 1135 37.72 -1.48 25.53
N HIS A 1136 38.24 -2.38 26.38
CA HIS A 1136 38.27 -2.15 27.83
C HIS A 1136 39.46 -1.28 28.24
N THR A 1137 39.18 -0.06 28.70
CA THR A 1137 40.20 0.91 29.11
C THR A 1137 39.84 1.63 30.40
N PHE A 1138 40.84 2.23 31.05
CA PHE A 1138 40.59 3.14 32.16
C PHE A 1138 40.15 4.50 31.62
N LEU A 1139 39.21 5.11 32.34
CA LEU A 1139 38.77 6.48 32.11
C LEU A 1139 39.13 7.33 33.33
N TYR A 1140 39.16 8.65 33.13
CA TYR A 1140 39.38 9.65 34.17
C TYR A 1140 38.14 10.53 34.27
N ASP A 1141 37.79 10.92 35.49
CA ASP A 1141 36.70 11.86 35.76
C ASP A 1141 37.12 13.26 35.29
N GLY A 1142 36.32 13.88 34.42
CA GLY A 1142 36.60 15.23 33.90
C GLY A 1142 36.59 16.32 34.97
N GLU A 1143 35.80 16.15 36.04
CA GLU A 1143 35.69 17.17 37.11
C GLU A 1143 36.84 17.09 38.12
N THR A 1144 37.27 15.87 38.49
CA THR A 1144 38.31 15.68 39.52
C THR A 1144 39.69 15.38 38.94
N GLY A 1145 39.75 14.88 37.71
CA GLY A 1145 40.97 14.34 37.10
C GLY A 1145 41.38 12.97 37.64
N GLU A 1146 40.62 12.39 38.58
CA GLU A 1146 40.94 11.09 39.16
C GLU A 1146 40.55 9.94 38.23
N ARG A 1147 41.36 8.88 38.23
CA ARG A 1147 41.09 7.68 37.44
C ARG A 1147 39.97 6.84 38.08
N PHE A 1148 39.02 6.35 37.29
CA PHE A 1148 38.03 5.40 37.78
C PHE A 1148 38.66 4.08 38.23
N HIS A 1149 38.09 3.47 39.27
CA HIS A 1149 38.59 2.21 39.86
C HIS A 1149 38.52 1.02 38.90
N GLN A 1150 37.48 0.96 38.06
CA GLN A 1150 37.24 -0.14 37.11
C GLN A 1150 37.41 0.34 35.67
N LYS A 1151 37.83 -0.59 34.80
CA LYS A 1151 37.84 -0.34 33.35
C LYS A 1151 36.40 -0.27 32.84
N ALA A 1152 36.15 0.64 31.91
CA ALA A 1152 34.90 0.74 31.18
C ALA A 1152 35.08 0.25 29.74
N THR A 1153 33.99 -0.19 29.13
CA THR A 1153 33.97 -0.44 27.68
C THR A 1153 33.83 0.88 26.95
N VAL A 1154 34.80 1.19 26.11
CA VAL A 1154 34.84 2.41 25.30
C VAL A 1154 34.93 2.01 23.83
N GLY A 1155 34.31 2.78 22.95
CA GLY A 1155 34.51 2.64 21.52
C GLY A 1155 33.65 3.59 20.72
N VAL A 1156 33.27 3.21 19.51
CA VAL A 1156 32.50 4.06 18.59
C VAL A 1156 31.23 3.37 18.16
N ILE A 1157 30.08 3.93 18.55
CA ILE A 1157 28.75 3.39 18.24
C ILE A 1157 28.01 4.28 17.24
N TYR A 1158 27.17 3.69 16.38
CA TYR A 1158 26.34 4.46 15.45
C TYR A 1158 25.01 4.86 16.09
N MET A 1159 24.81 6.16 16.28
CA MET A 1159 23.62 6.73 16.91
C MET A 1159 22.77 7.52 15.91
N ILE A 1160 21.46 7.46 16.11
CA ILE A 1160 20.44 8.16 15.33
C ILE A 1160 19.59 9.07 16.23
N LYS A 1161 19.21 10.24 15.70
CA LYS A 1161 18.21 11.14 16.32
C LYS A 1161 16.84 10.77 15.76
N LEU A 1162 15.87 10.51 16.63
CA LEU A 1162 14.51 10.17 16.21
C LEU A 1162 13.68 11.44 16.01
N HIS A 1163 12.63 11.38 15.18
CA HIS A 1163 11.69 12.49 14.97
C HIS A 1163 10.86 12.86 16.22
N HIS A 1164 11.01 12.11 17.31
CA HIS A 1164 10.41 12.41 18.61
C HIS A 1164 11.21 13.50 19.35
N MET A 1165 11.00 14.75 18.96
CA MET A 1165 11.62 15.92 19.57
C MET A 1165 10.78 16.48 20.72
N VAL A 1166 11.46 17.07 21.71
CA VAL A 1166 10.78 17.64 22.89
C VAL A 1166 9.90 18.83 22.53
N ASP A 1167 10.34 19.68 21.60
CA ASP A 1167 9.63 20.90 21.19
C ASP A 1167 8.23 20.59 20.60
N ASP A 1168 8.09 19.43 19.95
CA ASP A 1168 6.80 18.99 19.40
C ASP A 1168 5.87 18.45 20.49
N LYS A 1169 6.43 17.85 21.55
CA LYS A 1169 5.69 17.19 22.63
C LYS A 1169 5.32 18.13 23.77
N MET A 1170 6.10 19.18 24.00
CA MET A 1170 5.81 20.16 25.03
C MET A 1170 4.49 20.87 24.69
N HIS A 1171 3.55 20.84 25.63
CA HIS A 1171 2.25 21.50 25.53
C HIS A 1171 1.78 21.91 26.91
N ALA A 1172 1.35 23.16 27.01
CA ALA A 1172 0.79 23.72 28.23
C ALA A 1172 -0.43 24.59 27.88
N ARG A 1173 -1.43 24.54 28.75
CA ARG A 1173 -2.66 25.34 28.62
C ARG A 1173 -3.04 25.89 29.98
N SER A 1174 -3.27 27.20 30.04
CA SER A 1174 -3.98 27.85 31.15
C SER A 1174 -5.46 27.96 30.81
N ILE A 1175 -5.78 28.75 29.80
CA ILE A 1175 -7.11 28.99 29.22
C ILE A 1175 -7.01 28.86 27.71
N GLY A 1176 -8.12 28.50 27.05
CA GLY A 1176 -8.12 28.26 25.62
C GLY A 1176 -9.53 28.07 25.09
N PRO A 1177 -9.67 27.65 23.83
CA PRO A 1177 -10.98 27.43 23.23
C PRO A 1177 -11.70 26.24 23.89
N TYR A 1178 -13.03 26.29 23.81
CA TYR A 1178 -13.95 25.31 24.35
C TYR A 1178 -14.85 24.77 23.23
N SER A 1179 -15.30 23.53 23.40
CA SER A 1179 -16.28 22.88 22.55
C SER A 1179 -17.60 23.64 22.60
N LEU A 1180 -18.22 23.85 21.44
CA LEU A 1180 -19.50 24.54 21.36
C LEU A 1180 -20.63 23.77 22.05
N ILE A 1181 -20.60 22.44 21.94
CA ILE A 1181 -21.66 21.55 22.46
C ILE A 1181 -21.43 21.24 23.93
N THR A 1182 -20.27 20.66 24.26
CA THR A 1182 -20.00 20.15 25.61
C THR A 1182 -19.41 21.20 26.55
N GLN A 1183 -19.02 22.38 26.03
CA GLN A 1183 -18.35 23.44 26.78
C GLN A 1183 -17.02 23.03 27.45
N GLN A 1184 -16.52 21.83 27.17
CA GLN A 1184 -15.23 21.34 27.64
C GLN A 1184 -14.07 21.97 26.85
N PRO A 1185 -12.87 22.07 27.45
CA PRO A 1185 -11.64 22.35 26.72
C PRO A 1185 -11.54 21.52 25.43
N LEU A 1186 -11.21 22.16 24.31
CA LEU A 1186 -10.89 21.42 23.09
C LEU A 1186 -9.72 20.44 23.33
N GLY A 1187 -9.60 19.40 22.50
CA GLY A 1187 -8.53 18.41 22.60
C GLY A 1187 -7.35 18.73 21.68
N GLY A 1188 -6.13 18.47 22.17
CA GLY A 1188 -4.92 18.45 21.35
C GLY A 1188 -4.19 19.80 21.18
N LYS A 1189 -2.88 19.74 20.95
CA LYS A 1189 -1.96 20.90 20.88
C LYS A 1189 -2.34 21.89 19.78
N ALA A 1190 -2.76 21.42 18.61
CA ALA A 1190 -3.11 22.27 17.46
C ALA A 1190 -4.27 23.24 17.74
N GLN A 1191 -5.18 22.86 18.64
CA GLN A 1191 -6.31 23.69 19.06
C GLN A 1191 -6.07 24.37 20.42
N PHE A 1192 -4.84 24.35 20.92
CA PHE A 1192 -4.50 24.80 22.28
C PHE A 1192 -5.38 24.12 23.34
N GLY A 1193 -5.56 22.80 23.18
CA GLY A 1193 -6.48 21.97 23.93
C GLY A 1193 -6.03 21.60 25.35
N GLY A 1194 -6.96 21.13 26.18
CA GLY A 1194 -6.68 20.62 27.52
C GLY A 1194 -6.17 19.18 27.50
N GLN A 1195 -5.56 18.75 28.62
CA GLN A 1195 -5.29 17.32 28.85
C GLN A 1195 -6.58 16.61 29.22
N ARG A 1196 -6.74 15.36 28.78
CA ARG A 1196 -7.87 14.52 29.16
C ARG A 1196 -7.62 13.98 30.56
N PHE A 1197 -8.53 14.29 31.48
CA PHE A 1197 -8.61 13.67 32.80
C PHE A 1197 -9.67 12.57 32.74
N GLY A 1198 -9.24 11.32 32.75
CA GLY A 1198 -10.09 10.15 32.53
C GLY A 1198 -10.54 9.50 33.83
N GLU A 1199 -11.25 8.38 33.66
CA GLU A 1199 -11.81 7.59 34.77
C GLU A 1199 -10.72 7.07 35.73
N MET A 1200 -9.59 6.59 35.20
CA MET A 1200 -8.49 6.08 36.03
C MET A 1200 -7.86 7.19 36.89
N GLU A 1201 -7.71 8.40 36.35
CA GLU A 1201 -7.18 9.52 37.11
C GLU A 1201 -8.18 10.03 38.17
N VAL A 1202 -9.48 9.92 37.90
CA VAL A 1202 -10.54 10.17 38.89
C VAL A 1202 -10.41 9.19 40.07
N TRP A 1203 -10.33 7.88 39.80
CA TRP A 1203 -10.17 6.87 40.84
C TRP A 1203 -8.93 7.10 41.70
N ALA A 1204 -7.84 7.58 41.08
CA ALA A 1204 -6.63 7.92 41.83
C ALA A 1204 -6.90 9.04 42.85
N LEU A 1205 -7.60 10.11 42.48
CA LEU A 1205 -7.95 11.19 43.42
C LEU A 1205 -8.98 10.76 44.47
N GLU A 1206 -9.94 9.92 44.10
CA GLU A 1206 -10.90 9.33 45.04
C GLU A 1206 -10.18 8.50 46.11
N ALA A 1207 -9.19 7.68 45.72
CA ALA A 1207 -8.40 6.87 46.63
C ALA A 1207 -7.60 7.73 47.64
N TYR A 1208 -7.16 8.92 47.25
CA TYR A 1208 -6.51 9.89 48.16
C TYR A 1208 -7.51 10.69 49.02
N GLY A 1209 -8.82 10.59 48.76
CA GLY A 1209 -9.83 11.44 49.40
C GLY A 1209 -9.75 12.90 48.98
N ALA A 1210 -9.16 13.20 47.82
CA ALA A 1210 -8.93 14.55 47.32
C ALA A 1210 -10.17 15.17 46.66
N ALA A 1211 -11.30 15.18 47.38
CA ALA A 1211 -12.61 15.56 46.85
C ALA A 1211 -12.67 16.97 46.25
N ASN A 1212 -12.00 17.95 46.87
CA ASN A 1212 -11.99 19.34 46.37
C ASN A 1212 -11.23 19.48 45.04
N ILE A 1213 -10.09 18.78 44.90
CA ILE A 1213 -9.29 18.79 43.66
C ILE A 1213 -10.08 18.12 42.54
N LEU A 1214 -10.70 16.97 42.85
CA LEU A 1214 -11.55 16.25 41.91
C LEU A 1214 -12.75 17.11 41.47
N GLN A 1215 -13.43 17.76 42.41
CA GLN A 1215 -14.54 18.66 42.10
C GLN A 1215 -14.10 19.80 41.19
N GLU A 1216 -12.96 20.45 41.48
CA GLU A 1216 -12.42 21.53 40.65
C GLU A 1216 -12.10 21.06 39.22
N LEU A 1217 -11.47 19.89 39.08
CA LEU A 1217 -11.10 19.32 37.78
C LEU A 1217 -12.31 18.98 36.92
N LEU A 1218 -13.36 18.42 37.54
CA LEU A 1218 -14.59 18.03 36.83
C LEU A 1218 -15.53 19.21 36.53
N THR A 1219 -15.37 20.36 37.18
CA THR A 1219 -16.27 21.53 37.05
C THR A 1219 -15.53 22.77 36.56
N LEU A 1220 -14.88 23.51 37.47
CA LEU A 1220 -14.28 24.83 37.27
C LEU A 1220 -13.18 24.84 36.20
N LYS A 1221 -12.42 23.74 36.09
CA LYS A 1221 -11.36 23.58 35.06
C LYS A 1221 -11.86 22.96 33.75
N SER A 1222 -13.13 22.58 33.69
CA SER A 1222 -13.74 21.88 32.57
C SER A 1222 -14.90 22.71 31.98
N ASP A 1223 -16.14 22.39 32.36
CA ASP A 1223 -17.35 22.77 31.64
C ASP A 1223 -18.35 23.58 32.49
N ASP A 1224 -18.00 23.99 33.71
CA ASP A 1224 -18.77 25.01 34.45
C ASP A 1224 -18.47 26.40 33.86
N ILE A 1225 -19.35 26.87 32.98
CA ILE A 1225 -19.18 28.12 32.21
C ILE A 1225 -19.06 29.34 33.13
N ILE A 1226 -19.92 29.42 34.15
CA ILE A 1226 -19.97 30.57 35.07
C ILE A 1226 -18.85 30.43 36.11
N GLY A 1227 -18.68 29.22 36.65
CA GLY A 1227 -17.67 28.92 37.65
C GLY A 1227 -16.26 29.17 37.15
N ARG A 1228 -15.92 28.77 35.92
CA ARG A 1228 -14.58 28.99 35.35
C ARG A 1228 -14.25 30.47 35.19
N ALA A 1229 -15.20 31.28 34.74
CA ALA A 1229 -15.00 32.73 34.55
C ALA A 1229 -14.79 33.43 35.89
N LYS A 1230 -15.61 33.12 36.89
CA LYS A 1230 -15.46 33.66 38.25
C LYS A 1230 -14.18 33.17 38.92
N THR A 1231 -13.79 31.92 38.68
CA THR A 1231 -12.53 31.37 39.20
C THR A 1231 -11.33 32.10 38.62
N TYR A 1232 -11.33 32.37 37.32
CA TYR A 1232 -10.28 33.17 36.69
C TYR A 1232 -10.21 34.59 37.28
N GLU A 1233 -11.36 35.25 37.43
CA GLU A 1233 -11.45 36.57 38.05
C GLU A 1233 -10.93 36.58 39.49
N ALA A 1234 -11.31 35.58 40.30
CA ALA A 1234 -10.85 35.42 41.67
C ALA A 1234 -9.33 35.21 41.73
N ILE A 1235 -8.76 34.37 40.86
CA ILE A 1235 -7.30 34.15 40.78
C ILE A 1235 -6.56 35.46 40.44
N VAL A 1236 -7.07 36.25 39.49
CA VAL A 1236 -6.46 37.53 39.12
C VAL A 1236 -6.54 38.55 40.26
N LYS A 1237 -7.66 38.57 41.00
CA LYS A 1237 -7.86 39.46 42.15
C LYS A 1237 -7.14 39.00 43.43
N GLY A 1238 -6.72 37.74 43.50
CA GLY A 1238 -6.21 37.12 44.72
C GLY A 1238 -7.30 36.74 45.72
N ASP A 1239 -8.55 36.60 45.26
CA ASP A 1239 -9.71 36.20 46.07
C ASP A 1239 -9.82 34.66 46.17
N ASN A 1240 -10.60 34.19 47.14
CA ASN A 1240 -10.88 32.76 47.28
C ASN A 1240 -11.70 32.23 46.10
N ILE A 1241 -11.39 30.99 45.68
CA ILE A 1241 -12.07 30.31 44.57
C ILE A 1241 -13.57 30.14 44.92
N PRO A 1242 -14.48 30.48 44.00
CA PRO A 1242 -15.92 30.34 44.22
C PRO A 1242 -16.33 28.86 44.26
N ARG A 1243 -17.49 28.58 44.87
CA ARG A 1243 -18.07 27.23 44.87
C ARG A 1243 -18.44 26.80 43.45
N ALA A 1244 -18.09 25.56 43.09
CA ALA A 1244 -18.44 24.95 41.82
C ALA A 1244 -19.96 24.84 41.61
N GLY A 1245 -20.39 25.09 40.38
CA GLY A 1245 -21.74 24.86 39.88
C GLY A 1245 -21.94 23.47 39.30
N VAL A 1246 -22.99 23.31 38.51
CA VAL A 1246 -23.32 22.06 37.81
C VAL A 1246 -22.55 22.02 36.47
N PRO A 1247 -21.87 20.91 36.14
CA PRO A 1247 -21.24 20.71 34.82
C PRO A 1247 -22.22 20.87 33.66
N GLU A 1248 -21.79 21.50 32.58
CA GLU A 1248 -22.63 21.61 31.39
C GLU A 1248 -22.85 20.25 30.71
N SER A 1249 -21.89 19.31 30.80
CA SER A 1249 -22.10 17.95 30.28
C SER A 1249 -23.28 17.24 30.94
N PHE A 1250 -23.53 17.52 32.23
CA PHE A 1250 -24.69 16.99 32.92
C PHE A 1250 -25.99 17.62 32.40
N ASN A 1251 -26.00 18.94 32.19
CA ASN A 1251 -27.14 19.62 31.58
C ASN A 1251 -27.45 19.06 30.19
N VAL A 1252 -26.44 18.86 29.35
CA VAL A 1252 -26.61 18.25 28.01
C VAL A 1252 -27.27 16.88 28.11
N LEU A 1253 -26.77 16.00 29.00
CA LEU A 1253 -27.38 14.68 29.23
C LEU A 1253 -28.86 14.78 29.64
N VAL A 1254 -29.20 15.70 30.55
CA VAL A 1254 -30.59 15.92 30.97
C VAL A 1254 -31.47 16.34 29.79
N HIS A 1255 -30.98 17.22 28.91
CA HIS A 1255 -31.71 17.65 27.72
C HIS A 1255 -31.84 16.52 26.69
N GLU A 1256 -30.80 15.70 26.50
CA GLU A 1256 -30.87 14.52 25.62
C GLU A 1256 -31.90 13.50 26.11
N LEU A 1257 -31.92 13.20 27.41
CA LEU A 1257 -32.90 12.30 28.02
C LEU A 1257 -34.33 12.86 27.94
N ARG A 1258 -34.52 14.17 28.14
CA ARG A 1258 -35.81 14.84 27.92
C ARG A 1258 -36.23 14.80 26.44
N GLY A 1259 -35.27 14.87 25.51
CA GLY A 1259 -35.50 14.71 24.08
C GLY A 1259 -36.02 13.33 23.69
N LEU A 1260 -35.75 12.30 24.50
CA LEU A 1260 -36.35 10.96 24.37
C LEU A 1260 -37.79 10.87 24.93
N GLY A 1261 -38.32 11.96 25.49
CA GLY A 1261 -39.65 12.01 26.10
C GLY A 1261 -39.69 11.61 27.59
N LEU A 1262 -38.53 11.56 28.27
CA LEU A 1262 -38.45 11.26 29.70
C LEU A 1262 -38.59 12.55 30.54
N ASP A 1263 -39.50 12.56 31.52
CA ASP A 1263 -39.63 13.66 32.49
C ASP A 1263 -38.64 13.48 33.65
N LEU A 1264 -37.56 14.28 33.66
CA LEU A 1264 -36.54 14.28 34.70
C LEU A 1264 -36.74 15.44 35.66
N LYS A 1265 -36.92 15.13 36.95
CA LYS A 1265 -37.02 16.06 38.06
C LYS A 1265 -35.86 15.84 39.05
N PHE A 1266 -35.25 16.92 39.49
CA PHE A 1266 -34.21 16.93 40.52
C PHE A 1266 -34.82 17.55 41.77
N GLU A 1267 -34.84 16.80 42.88
CA GLU A 1267 -35.37 17.26 44.19
C GLU A 1267 -34.33 18.04 44.99
#